data_AF-A0A374WDC6-F1
#
_entry.id   AF-A0A374WDC6-F1
#
_cell.length_a   1.000
_cell.length_b   1.000
_cell.length_c   1.000
_cell.angle_alpha   90.00
_cell.angle_beta   90.00
_cell.angle_gamma   90.00
#
_symmetry.space_group_name_H-M   'P 1'
#
loop_
_entity.id
_entity.type
_entity.pdbx_description
1 polymer ?
#
loop_
_entity_poly.entity_id
_entity_poly.type
_entity_poly.pdbx_seq_one_letter_code
_entity_poly.pdbx_strand_id
1 'polypeptide(L)'
;MKIRISVLLISLFVTVKVLGAVSVTTIRTEQMNAPLGIDVRQPRLSWMLESSEKNVMQTAYHILVASTPEKLANGEGDLWDSGKVRSGASHMVLYRGKPLKSNVRCYWKVKSYTTAGETAWSEPSLWSMGLLSENNWKGQWIGMDKAAEWDSETQWSRLSARYLRKEFEVKKQVKQATVHVSGLGLYELYINGKRIGNQVLAPAPTDYRKTVLYNTFDVTEVIAGRNAIGVTLGNGRFYTMRQNYKPYKIPNFGYPKMRLDLIIEYTDGTREVVASDNSWKLTADGPIRSNNEYDGEEYDARKELGAWSTFGYDDSRWAAAQRVSIPTGTSRAMTMPYMRVVDTVKPLSIKKVGDKYILDMGQNMAGWIRIKIRKQQAGDSIRLRFAELLQPDGELYVRNLRDARVTDTYVCRGDEKGVEWAPRFVYHGFRYVEVTGMNKPVLTDFVGEVVNDDLETIGSFSCSNKTLNRIYRNACWGIRSNYKGMPVDCPQRNERQPWLGDHAMGCWGESYIFDNGPFYAKWTMDICDAQREDGCIPDVAPAYWNYYSDNVTWPAALPLACDMMYTQFGDTLPMAKHYGDMKRWLRHIRDEYMTEDYIITKDRYGDWCVPPESLELIHSKDPARKTDGQLIATAYYLKVLQLMHRFSSVLGLKEDAQEWEDLEHRMKDAFNEHFLVIGKGTSPVPGHVLYPDSIYYGNNTVTANILPLAFGLVPKPYINDVVKNTVNTIITTNKGHISCGVIGVQWLMRELSRKGFADVAYLLATNKTYPSWGYMVEQGATTIWELWNGNTANPEMNSGNHVMLLGDLISWCYETLGGIRSSRQHTGFKHILMKPDFSIQGISHADASYRTPYGKVVSRWKKTLTHLEWEVTVPVNTTAEVHLPDGRVEKIGSGSYHYSVDIPTRSKAVLKDEFLYEEASFPECHGATIAETPKGDLVAAFFGGTKERNPDCCIWVCRKEKGSDAWTAPQMVADGVFKPNDPLAALAGVTAETKDHRKACWNPVLFQVPGGDLLLFYKIGLKVSDWSGWLVRSKDGGKTWGKREALPEGFLGPIKNKPEYVGGRIICPSSTEGEDGWRIHFEISDDKGKTWRKIGPLEAELALPTQLQGKAVEAKDDQEAGEAIKGEGMKPIYAIQPSILKHKDGRLQVLCRTRNGQLAEAWSPDNGDTWSKVRLTSLPSNNSGTDAVTLKDGRHLLVYNDFRTLPGTPKGPRTPLSVALSEDGINWTPVLVLEDSPISQYSYPSVIQGKDGKVHVIYTWRRQRIKYAEIDLKELN
;
A
#
# COMPACT_ATOMS: atom_id res chain seq x y z
N MET A 1 71.55 32.50 -18.69
CA MET A 1 72.79 32.31 -17.92
C MET A 1 72.41 31.85 -16.51
N LYS A 2 73.13 30.86 -15.95
CA LYS A 2 72.99 30.26 -14.59
C LYS A 2 71.87 29.20 -14.47
N ILE A 3 72.17 27.90 -14.54
CA ILE A 3 72.86 26.96 -13.63
C ILE A 3 71.82 26.02 -13.02
N ARG A 4 71.94 24.74 -13.37
CA ARG A 4 71.29 23.59 -12.73
C ARG A 4 71.98 23.32 -11.39
N ILE A 5 71.21 23.18 -10.31
CA ILE A 5 71.58 22.36 -9.16
C ILE A 5 70.36 21.52 -8.78
N SER A 6 70.51 20.21 -8.93
CA SER A 6 69.59 19.18 -8.44
C SER A 6 69.81 18.99 -6.94
N VAL A 7 68.75 18.99 -6.15
CA VAL A 7 68.74 18.45 -4.78
C VAL A 7 67.70 17.33 -4.73
N LEU A 8 68.19 16.13 -4.46
CA LEU A 8 67.45 14.91 -4.21
C LEU A 8 66.69 15.06 -2.88
N LEU A 9 65.35 15.02 -2.90
CA LEU A 9 64.54 14.87 -1.69
C LEU A 9 64.00 13.45 -1.64
N ILE A 10 64.44 12.72 -0.63
CA ILE A 10 64.02 11.36 -0.29
C ILE A 10 62.58 11.42 0.21
N SER A 11 61.66 10.85 -0.57
CA SER A 11 60.25 10.66 -0.21
C SER A 11 60.13 9.51 0.80
N LEU A 12 59.99 9.86 2.08
CA LEU A 12 59.54 8.94 3.11
C LEU A 12 58.05 8.65 2.87
N PHE A 13 57.72 7.47 2.33
CA PHE A 13 56.34 6.98 2.30
C PHE A 13 55.90 6.63 3.73
N VAL A 14 55.36 7.62 4.45
CA VAL A 14 54.48 7.35 5.58
C VAL A 14 53.14 6.96 4.98
N THR A 15 52.89 5.66 4.83
CA THR A 15 51.55 5.13 4.66
C THR A 15 50.75 5.46 5.92
N VAL A 16 50.10 6.62 5.94
CA VAL A 16 48.98 6.88 6.82
C VAL A 16 47.87 5.93 6.36
N LYS A 17 47.66 4.83 7.09
CA LYS A 17 46.39 4.13 7.03
C LYS A 17 45.33 5.15 7.41
N VAL A 18 44.57 5.64 6.43
CA VAL A 18 43.27 6.25 6.68
C VAL A 18 42.42 5.11 7.26
N LEU A 19 42.40 4.98 8.58
CA LEU A 19 41.43 4.12 9.26
C LEU A 19 40.05 4.62 8.86
N GLY A 20 39.19 3.73 8.33
CA GLY A 20 37.82 4.07 8.00
C GLY A 20 37.13 4.62 9.25
N ALA A 21 36.79 5.91 9.23
CA ALA A 21 36.24 6.57 10.40
C ALA A 21 34.83 6.03 10.71
N VAL A 22 34.70 5.34 11.85
CA VAL A 22 33.40 5.03 12.44
C VAL A 22 32.97 6.18 13.35
N SER A 23 31.72 6.62 13.25
CA SER A 23 31.20 7.75 14.02
C SER A 23 29.84 7.47 14.65
N VAL A 24 29.58 8.13 15.79
CA VAL A 24 28.24 8.23 16.36
C VAL A 24 27.51 9.36 15.68
N THR A 25 26.27 9.14 15.21
CA THR A 25 25.46 10.18 14.56
C THR A 25 24.21 10.52 15.36
N THR A 26 23.12 9.83 15.11
CA THR A 26 21.80 10.11 15.73
C THR A 26 21.79 9.62 17.17
N ILE A 27 21.80 10.53 18.16
CA ILE A 27 21.63 10.19 19.58
C ILE A 27 20.27 10.67 20.11
N ARG A 28 19.60 9.84 20.90
CA ARG A 28 18.21 10.06 21.34
C ARG A 28 18.00 9.62 22.79
N THR A 29 17.07 10.27 23.47
CA THR A 29 16.61 9.90 24.83
C THR A 29 15.12 9.61 24.75
N GLU A 30 14.67 8.44 25.23
CA GLU A 30 13.27 7.98 25.09
C GLU A 30 12.78 8.07 23.63
N GLN A 31 13.65 7.71 22.68
CA GLN A 31 13.46 7.82 21.22
C GLN A 31 13.25 9.23 20.66
N MET A 32 13.28 10.27 21.49
CA MET A 32 13.10 11.66 21.09
C MET A 32 14.44 12.40 20.97
N ASN A 33 14.46 13.45 20.15
CA ASN A 33 15.60 14.36 20.08
C ASN A 33 15.53 15.38 21.22
N ALA A 34 16.57 15.37 22.05
CA ALA A 34 16.76 16.26 23.19
C ALA A 34 15.49 16.63 24.00
N PRO A 35 14.71 15.65 24.49
CA PRO A 35 13.40 15.93 25.07
C PRO A 35 13.49 16.70 26.40
N LEU A 36 12.56 17.64 26.60
CA LEU A 36 12.46 18.43 27.82
C LEU A 36 11.28 17.97 28.68
N GLY A 37 11.53 17.82 29.97
CA GLY A 37 10.54 17.58 30.99
C GLY A 37 9.98 16.16 31.03
N ILE A 38 10.79 15.14 30.74
CA ILE A 38 10.35 13.74 30.81
C ILE A 38 10.19 13.27 32.27
N ASP A 39 9.21 12.42 32.55
CA ASP A 39 8.98 11.84 33.89
C ASP A 39 9.58 10.44 34.07
N VAL A 40 10.23 9.89 33.04
CA VAL A 40 10.90 8.59 33.10
C VAL A 40 12.17 8.69 33.94
N ARG A 41 12.15 8.14 35.16
CA ARG A 41 13.24 8.27 36.14
C ARG A 41 14.56 7.59 35.74
N GLN A 42 14.48 6.61 34.86
CA GLN A 42 15.63 5.93 34.25
C GLN A 42 15.49 6.01 32.72
N PRO A 43 15.80 7.17 32.13
CA PRO A 43 15.65 7.36 30.69
C PRO A 43 16.50 6.36 29.89
N ARG A 44 15.98 5.95 28.73
CA ARG A 44 16.62 5.06 27.76
C ARG A 44 17.36 5.89 26.72
N LEU A 45 18.62 5.56 26.49
CA LEU A 45 19.53 6.26 25.59
C LEU A 45 19.82 5.38 24.36
N SER A 46 19.74 5.98 23.18
CA SER A 46 20.02 5.31 21.91
C SER A 46 21.00 6.12 21.07
N TRP A 47 21.81 5.43 20.28
CA TRP A 47 22.72 6.02 19.31
C TRP A 47 22.88 5.15 18.06
N MET A 48 22.94 5.81 16.90
CA MET A 48 23.29 5.18 15.63
C MET A 48 24.79 5.29 15.35
N LEU A 49 25.30 4.33 14.59
CA LEU A 49 26.70 4.29 14.15
C LEU A 49 26.74 4.32 12.63
N GLU A 50 27.75 4.97 12.07
CA GLU A 50 28.00 5.01 10.63
C GLU A 50 29.47 4.68 10.34
N SER A 51 29.71 4.00 9.22
CA SER A 51 31.04 3.68 8.72
C SER A 51 30.94 3.37 7.23
N SER A 52 31.99 3.68 6.48
CA SER A 52 32.16 3.22 5.09
C SER A 52 32.68 1.78 5.00
N GLU A 53 33.14 1.19 6.11
CA GLU A 53 33.61 -0.19 6.16
C GLU A 53 32.44 -1.20 6.29
N LYS A 54 32.69 -2.44 5.89
CA LYS A 54 31.73 -3.54 6.02
C LYS A 54 31.91 -4.29 7.35
N ASN A 55 30.85 -4.95 7.80
CA ASN A 55 30.86 -5.85 8.97
C ASN A 55 31.28 -5.14 10.28
N VAL A 56 30.99 -3.85 10.38
CA VAL A 56 31.24 -3.05 11.58
C VAL A 56 30.17 -3.35 12.62
N MET A 57 30.62 -3.81 13.79
CA MET A 57 29.79 -4.16 14.95
C MET A 57 30.28 -3.43 16.19
N GLN A 58 29.37 -2.98 17.05
CA GLN A 58 29.74 -2.43 18.35
C GLN A 58 30.15 -3.58 19.29
N THR A 59 31.23 -3.36 20.03
CA THR A 59 31.76 -4.28 21.04
C THR A 59 31.67 -3.71 22.46
N ALA A 60 31.72 -2.38 22.60
CA ALA A 60 31.54 -1.69 23.87
C ALA A 60 31.04 -0.25 23.64
N TYR A 61 30.58 0.40 24.71
CA TYR A 61 30.26 1.83 24.74
C TYR A 61 30.76 2.49 26.03
N HIS A 62 30.80 3.81 26.03
CA HIS A 62 31.07 4.63 27.21
C HIS A 62 30.17 5.87 27.17
N ILE A 63 29.32 6.04 28.17
CA ILE A 63 28.38 7.16 28.32
C ILE A 63 28.84 8.04 29.48
N LEU A 64 28.83 9.34 29.24
CA LEU A 64 28.95 10.36 30.29
C LEU A 64 27.65 11.15 30.34
N VAL A 65 27.15 11.38 31.56
CA VAL A 65 26.01 12.26 31.86
C VAL A 65 26.44 13.23 32.95
N ALA A 66 26.29 14.51 32.66
CA ALA A 66 26.65 15.60 33.56
C ALA A 66 25.47 16.54 33.83
N SER A 67 25.53 17.21 34.98
CA SER A 67 24.56 18.23 35.42
C SER A 67 24.71 19.57 34.72
N THR A 68 25.83 19.80 34.00
CA THR A 68 26.15 21.04 33.29
C THR A 68 26.94 20.76 32.02
N PRO A 69 26.85 21.62 30.98
CA PRO A 69 27.67 21.47 29.77
C PRO A 69 29.18 21.51 30.06
N GLU A 70 29.62 22.36 30.99
CA GLU A 70 31.05 22.56 31.31
C GLU A 70 31.67 21.29 31.89
N LYS A 71 30.99 20.62 32.83
CA LYS A 71 31.43 19.32 33.36
C LYS A 71 31.52 18.26 32.27
N LEU A 72 30.51 18.20 31.39
CA LEU A 72 30.54 17.23 30.28
C LEU A 72 31.70 17.51 29.32
N ALA A 73 31.99 18.77 29.03
CA ALA A 73 33.11 19.19 28.20
C ALA A 73 34.46 18.76 28.81
N ASN A 74 34.60 18.89 30.13
CA ASN A 74 35.78 18.43 30.89
C ASN A 74 35.87 16.90 31.06
N GLY A 75 34.90 16.13 30.54
CA GLY A 75 34.87 14.67 30.68
C GLY A 75 34.36 14.17 32.04
N GLU A 76 33.68 15.02 32.81
CA GLU A 76 33.16 14.70 34.13
C GLU A 76 31.68 14.29 34.06
N GLY A 77 31.40 12.99 34.16
CA GLY A 77 30.04 12.43 34.26
C GLY A 77 29.49 12.46 35.68
N ASP A 78 29.27 13.63 36.27
CA ASP A 78 28.90 13.75 37.69
C ASP A 78 27.52 13.17 38.05
N LEU A 79 26.63 12.99 37.07
CA LEU A 79 25.36 12.26 37.22
C LEU A 79 25.54 10.78 36.89
N TRP A 80 26.28 10.47 35.83
CA TRP A 80 26.63 9.11 35.44
C TRP A 80 27.91 9.06 34.62
N ASP A 81 28.79 8.14 34.97
CA ASP A 81 29.86 7.66 34.10
C ASP A 81 29.70 6.13 34.01
N SER A 82 29.42 5.61 32.82
CA SER A 82 29.26 4.16 32.64
C SER A 82 30.58 3.39 32.69
N GLY A 83 31.71 4.08 32.54
CA GLY A 83 32.96 3.49 32.09
C GLY A 83 32.81 2.80 30.73
N LYS A 84 33.82 2.01 30.35
CA LYS A 84 33.76 1.16 29.16
C LYS A 84 32.93 -0.11 29.46
N VAL A 85 31.68 -0.14 28.99
CA VAL A 85 30.77 -1.28 29.13
C VAL A 85 30.88 -2.20 27.91
N ARG A 86 31.28 -3.46 28.11
CA ARG A 86 31.34 -4.47 27.03
C ARG A 86 29.93 -4.92 26.65
N SER A 87 29.40 -4.36 25.56
CA SER A 87 28.06 -4.65 25.05
C SER A 87 27.90 -4.16 23.60
N GLY A 88 27.21 -4.96 22.79
CA GLY A 88 26.78 -4.57 21.43
C GLY A 88 25.47 -3.76 21.40
N ALA A 89 24.90 -3.41 22.56
CA ALA A 89 23.69 -2.60 22.65
C ALA A 89 23.98 -1.12 22.38
N SER A 90 23.29 -0.55 21.40
CA SER A 90 23.33 0.88 21.06
C SER A 90 21.94 1.52 21.04
N HIS A 91 20.92 0.77 21.45
CA HIS A 91 19.53 1.20 21.42
C HIS A 91 18.87 0.88 22.76
N MET A 92 18.14 1.84 23.31
CA MET A 92 17.38 1.73 24.56
C MET A 92 18.22 1.34 25.78
N VAL A 93 19.45 1.83 25.86
CA VAL A 93 20.33 1.61 27.01
C VAL A 93 19.85 2.44 28.19
N LEU A 94 19.43 1.75 29.27
CA LEU A 94 18.91 2.40 30.47
C LEU A 94 19.99 3.24 31.18
N TYR A 95 19.63 4.46 31.56
CA TYR A 95 20.39 5.27 32.50
C TYR A 95 20.54 4.56 33.85
N ARG A 96 21.79 4.39 34.32
CA ARG A 96 22.13 3.72 35.60
C ARG A 96 22.92 4.61 36.56
N GLY A 97 22.81 5.93 36.38
CA GLY A 97 23.48 6.91 37.24
C GLY A 97 22.72 7.22 38.52
N LYS A 98 23.07 8.37 39.11
CA LYS A 98 22.42 8.90 40.32
C LYS A 98 20.93 9.16 40.09
N PRO A 99 20.07 8.98 41.10
CA PRO A 99 18.66 9.34 41.00
C PRO A 99 18.47 10.81 40.56
N LEU A 100 17.68 11.00 39.51
CA LEU A 100 17.45 12.32 38.92
C LEU A 100 16.36 13.08 39.70
N LYS A 101 16.60 14.37 39.97
CA LYS A 101 15.67 15.26 40.67
C LYS A 101 14.74 15.96 39.69
N SER A 102 13.64 16.52 40.22
CA SER A 102 12.71 17.34 39.43
C SER A 102 13.41 18.56 38.80
N ASN A 103 13.03 18.92 37.58
CA ASN A 103 13.52 20.07 36.79
C ASN A 103 15.04 20.08 36.52
N VAL A 104 15.76 18.97 36.72
CA VAL A 104 17.21 18.92 36.44
C VAL A 104 17.46 18.74 34.94
N ARG A 105 18.46 19.44 34.40
CA ARG A 105 19.01 19.20 33.05
C ARG A 105 20.14 18.18 33.11
N CYS A 106 20.16 17.27 32.16
CA CYS A 106 21.15 16.21 32.04
C CYS A 106 21.77 16.28 30.65
N TYR A 107 23.04 16.64 30.58
CA TYR A 107 23.81 16.70 29.35
C TYR A 107 24.56 15.40 29.20
N TRP A 108 24.55 14.79 28.02
CA TRP A 108 25.21 13.50 27.83
C TRP A 108 25.88 13.38 26.48
N LYS A 109 26.90 12.53 26.44
CA LYS A 109 27.60 12.13 25.22
C LYS A 109 27.99 10.67 25.32
N VAL A 110 28.18 10.02 24.17
CA VAL A 110 28.54 8.61 24.10
C VAL A 110 29.72 8.40 23.15
N LYS A 111 30.61 7.50 23.53
CA LYS A 111 31.67 6.94 22.68
C LYS A 111 31.36 5.46 22.45
N SER A 112 31.60 4.97 21.25
CA SER A 112 31.46 3.57 20.89
C SER A 112 32.81 2.94 20.53
N TYR A 113 32.97 1.66 20.87
CA TYR A 113 34.10 0.84 20.46
C TYR A 113 33.58 -0.24 19.52
N THR A 114 34.14 -0.31 18.32
CA THR A 114 33.66 -1.21 17.26
C THR A 114 34.77 -2.10 16.74
N THR A 115 34.41 -3.04 15.86
CA THR A 115 35.38 -3.86 15.12
C THR A 115 36.27 -3.05 14.17
N ALA A 116 35.89 -1.83 13.79
CA ALA A 116 36.66 -0.91 12.95
C ALA A 116 37.46 0.14 13.75
N GLY A 117 37.47 0.04 15.09
CA GLY A 117 38.11 1.01 15.98
C GLY A 117 37.12 1.75 16.87
N GLU A 118 37.62 2.72 17.63
CA GLU A 118 36.80 3.57 18.50
C GLU A 118 36.32 4.82 17.78
N THR A 119 35.11 5.27 18.12
CA THR A 119 34.58 6.54 17.64
C THR A 119 35.20 7.70 18.44
N ALA A 120 35.15 8.91 17.88
CA ALA A 120 35.15 10.10 18.71
C ALA A 120 33.95 10.09 19.68
N TRP A 121 33.98 10.95 20.71
CA TRP A 121 32.75 11.23 21.47
C TRP A 121 31.69 11.80 20.53
N SER A 122 30.43 11.43 20.73
CA SER A 122 29.32 12.09 20.05
C SER A 122 29.29 13.57 20.40
N GLU A 123 28.62 14.36 19.56
CA GLU A 123 28.15 15.67 19.98
C GLU A 123 27.30 15.52 21.26
N PRO A 124 27.38 16.45 22.23
CA PRO A 124 26.52 16.45 23.39
C PRO A 124 25.03 16.56 23.02
N SER A 125 24.21 15.76 23.68
CA SER A 125 22.75 15.94 23.71
C SER A 125 22.28 16.20 25.13
N LEU A 126 20.99 16.47 25.28
CA LEU A 126 20.36 16.93 26.52
C LEU A 126 19.06 16.16 26.73
N TRP A 127 18.69 15.91 27.99
CA TRP A 127 17.28 15.83 28.36
C TRP A 127 17.06 16.62 29.65
N SER A 128 15.82 16.99 29.94
CA SER A 128 15.47 17.49 31.27
C SER A 128 14.39 16.66 31.93
N MET A 129 14.46 16.58 33.26
CA MET A 129 13.41 15.95 34.05
C MET A 129 12.23 16.88 34.24
N GLY A 130 11.04 16.31 34.23
CA GLY A 130 9.81 17.00 34.57
C GLY A 130 9.64 17.27 36.07
N LEU A 131 8.39 17.42 36.48
CA LEU A 131 8.04 17.63 37.88
C LEU A 131 7.95 16.33 38.68
N LEU A 132 7.94 15.13 38.05
CA LEU A 132 8.02 13.80 38.68
C LEU A 132 6.91 13.39 39.66
N SER A 133 6.22 14.34 40.30
CA SER A 133 5.09 14.12 41.20
C SER A 133 4.29 15.41 41.44
N GLU A 134 3.06 15.24 41.91
CA GLU A 134 2.13 16.32 42.24
C GLU A 134 2.69 17.31 43.28
N ASN A 135 3.48 16.82 44.25
CA ASN A 135 4.07 17.64 45.33
C ASN A 135 5.11 18.67 44.85
N ASN A 136 5.63 18.52 43.63
CA ASN A 136 6.65 19.42 43.09
C ASN A 136 6.04 20.63 42.38
N TRP A 137 4.73 20.63 42.12
CA TRP A 137 4.02 21.80 41.62
C TRP A 137 3.81 22.85 42.70
N LYS A 138 3.97 24.13 42.35
CA LYS A 138 3.60 25.29 43.18
C LYS A 138 2.35 25.99 42.67
N GLY A 139 2.09 25.91 41.37
CA GLY A 139 0.92 26.44 40.70
C GLY A 139 -0.37 25.77 41.14
N GLN A 140 -1.41 26.58 41.20
CA GLN A 140 -2.81 26.19 41.38
C GLN A 140 -3.49 26.11 40.01
N TRP A 141 -4.50 25.24 39.91
CA TRP A 141 -5.39 25.25 38.77
C TRP A 141 -6.23 26.52 38.78
N ILE A 142 -6.09 27.34 37.75
CA ILE A 142 -6.82 28.60 37.58
C ILE A 142 -7.55 28.65 36.24
N GLY A 143 -8.69 29.34 36.20
CA GLY A 143 -9.51 29.43 34.99
C GLY A 143 -10.87 30.06 35.27
N MET A 144 -11.84 29.69 34.42
CA MET A 144 -13.24 30.12 34.51
C MET A 144 -14.15 28.93 34.23
N ASP A 145 -14.64 28.27 35.29
CA ASP A 145 -15.52 27.09 35.23
C ASP A 145 -16.99 27.47 34.90
N LYS A 146 -17.18 28.35 33.91
CA LYS A 146 -18.50 28.74 33.38
C LYS A 146 -18.39 29.34 31.98
N ALA A 147 -19.52 29.32 31.27
CA ALA A 147 -19.71 30.09 30.04
C ALA A 147 -19.79 31.61 30.34
N ALA A 148 -19.33 32.44 29.40
CA ALA A 148 -19.60 33.88 29.41
C ALA A 148 -21.03 34.16 28.88
N GLU A 149 -21.55 35.37 29.08
CA GLU A 149 -22.95 35.71 28.71
C GLU A 149 -23.25 35.55 27.20
N TRP A 150 -22.23 35.67 26.35
CA TRP A 150 -22.32 35.51 24.89
C TRP A 150 -21.97 34.10 24.39
N ASP A 151 -21.52 33.21 25.27
CA ASP A 151 -21.21 31.83 24.92
C ASP A 151 -22.52 31.00 24.79
N SER A 152 -22.47 29.84 24.14
CA SER A 152 -23.63 28.97 23.92
C SER A 152 -23.28 27.50 24.18
N GLU A 153 -24.08 26.81 25.00
CA GLU A 153 -23.85 25.43 25.43
C GLU A 153 -24.87 24.46 24.83
N THR A 154 -25.00 24.52 23.51
CA THR A 154 -25.90 23.65 22.72
C THR A 154 -25.11 22.57 21.97
N GLN A 155 -25.79 21.77 21.13
CA GLN A 155 -25.13 20.89 20.16
C GLN A 155 -24.11 21.64 19.28
N TRP A 156 -24.36 22.91 18.95
CA TRP A 156 -23.38 23.76 18.25
C TRP A 156 -22.73 24.71 19.25
N SER A 157 -22.02 24.11 20.20
CA SER A 157 -21.44 24.85 21.31
C SER A 157 -20.43 25.89 20.82
N ARG A 158 -20.51 27.06 21.42
CA ARG A 158 -19.65 28.22 21.15
C ARG A 158 -19.11 28.72 22.48
N LEU A 159 -17.83 28.45 22.73
CA LEU A 159 -17.13 28.93 23.91
C LEU A 159 -15.93 29.76 23.47
N SER A 160 -15.90 31.01 23.90
CA SER A 160 -14.81 31.96 23.66
C SER A 160 -13.52 31.53 24.35
N ALA A 161 -12.37 31.81 23.75
CA ALA A 161 -11.08 31.47 24.36
C ALA A 161 -10.85 32.26 25.66
N ARG A 162 -10.12 31.66 26.61
CA ARG A 162 -9.77 32.31 27.89
C ARG A 162 -8.34 32.85 27.81
N TYR A 163 -8.13 34.11 28.17
CA TYR A 163 -6.82 34.76 28.16
C TYR A 163 -6.40 35.02 29.60
N LEU A 164 -5.22 34.53 29.98
CA LEU A 164 -4.68 34.67 31.33
C LEU A 164 -3.32 35.36 31.27
N ARG A 165 -3.07 36.34 32.15
CA ARG A 165 -1.77 37.02 32.22
C ARG A 165 -1.29 37.29 33.64
N LYS A 166 0.03 37.41 33.80
CA LYS A 166 0.69 37.88 35.03
C LYS A 166 1.98 38.62 34.70
N GLU A 167 2.21 39.72 35.39
CA GLU A 167 3.49 40.43 35.39
C GLU A 167 4.34 40.03 36.60
N PHE A 168 5.66 40.01 36.41
CA PHE A 168 6.62 39.75 37.48
C PHE A 168 7.97 40.40 37.14
N GLU A 169 8.78 40.63 38.16
CA GLU A 169 10.13 41.19 38.01
C GLU A 169 11.18 40.18 38.45
N VAL A 170 12.31 40.17 37.73
CA VAL A 170 13.48 39.35 38.03
C VAL A 170 14.63 40.28 38.37
N LYS A 171 15.17 40.16 39.59
CA LYS A 171 16.18 41.09 40.12
C LYS A 171 17.61 40.57 40.04
N LYS A 172 17.79 39.28 39.76
CA LYS A 172 19.08 38.59 39.76
C LYS A 172 19.41 38.07 38.36
N GLN A 173 20.68 37.81 38.08
CA GLN A 173 21.11 37.24 36.82
C GLN A 173 20.62 35.80 36.68
N VAL A 174 19.79 35.55 35.68
CA VAL A 174 19.24 34.22 35.37
C VAL A 174 20.34 33.31 34.84
N LYS A 175 20.45 32.12 35.43
CA LYS A 175 21.25 31.00 34.92
C LYS A 175 20.41 30.13 33.99
N GLN A 176 19.17 29.83 34.40
CA GLN A 176 18.26 28.96 33.67
C GLN A 176 16.82 29.33 34.01
N ALA A 177 15.91 29.26 33.03
CA ALA A 177 14.48 29.32 33.28
C ALA A 177 13.74 28.23 32.50
N THR A 178 12.93 27.45 33.21
CA THR A 178 12.11 26.37 32.64
C THR A 178 10.65 26.61 32.98
N VAL A 179 9.76 26.52 32.01
CA VAL A 179 8.30 26.57 32.25
C VAL A 179 7.70 25.19 32.07
N HIS A 180 6.90 24.75 33.04
CA HIS A 180 6.02 23.59 32.96
C HIS A 180 4.57 24.09 32.89
N VAL A 181 3.84 23.72 31.85
CA VAL A 181 2.49 24.24 31.60
C VAL A 181 1.54 23.11 31.22
N SER A 182 0.36 23.10 31.85
CA SER A 182 -0.77 22.26 31.45
C SER A 182 -1.98 23.16 31.24
N GLY A 183 -2.34 23.39 29.98
CA GLY A 183 -3.60 24.03 29.60
C GLY A 183 -4.60 22.97 29.16
N LEU A 184 -5.61 22.72 29.98
CA LEU A 184 -6.67 21.76 29.67
C LEU A 184 -7.66 22.35 28.66
N GLY A 185 -7.96 21.54 27.65
CA GLY A 185 -8.53 22.00 26.39
C GLY A 185 -7.40 22.05 25.37
N LEU A 186 -6.96 23.26 25.02
CA LEU A 186 -5.74 23.54 24.27
C LEU A 186 -5.10 24.83 24.80
N TYR A 187 -3.82 25.09 24.54
CA TYR A 187 -3.20 26.37 24.91
C TYR A 187 -2.15 26.89 23.92
N GLU A 188 -1.93 28.20 24.00
CA GLU A 188 -0.72 28.87 23.52
C GLU A 188 -0.08 29.68 24.65
N LEU A 189 1.24 29.58 24.80
CA LEU A 189 2.01 30.27 25.82
C LEU A 189 2.82 31.42 25.20
N TYR A 190 2.83 32.57 25.86
CA TYR A 190 3.58 33.76 25.49
C TYR A 190 4.38 34.27 26.69
N ILE A 191 5.62 34.69 26.46
CA ILE A 191 6.41 35.43 27.44
C ILE A 191 7.00 36.65 26.74
N ASN A 192 6.79 37.84 27.30
CA ASN A 192 7.29 39.10 26.75
C ASN A 192 6.91 39.31 25.27
N GLY A 193 5.66 39.00 24.92
CA GLY A 193 5.14 39.09 23.55
C GLY A 193 5.58 37.96 22.60
N LYS A 194 6.52 37.10 23.00
CA LYS A 194 7.01 35.99 22.17
C LYS A 194 6.25 34.70 22.47
N ARG A 195 5.70 34.06 21.44
CA ARG A 195 5.11 32.70 21.52
C ARG A 195 6.21 31.70 21.89
N ILE A 196 5.96 30.86 22.90
CA ILE A 196 6.89 29.86 23.39
C ILE A 196 6.67 28.53 22.65
N GLY A 197 7.74 28.08 22.00
CA GLY A 197 7.72 26.91 21.12
C GLY A 197 6.93 27.16 19.82
N ASN A 198 6.76 26.10 19.05
CA ASN A 198 6.10 26.08 17.75
C ASN A 198 5.02 24.99 17.63
N GLN A 199 4.73 24.29 18.73
CA GLN A 199 3.64 23.35 18.85
C GLN A 199 2.29 24.03 18.56
N VAL A 200 1.34 23.27 18.04
CA VAL A 200 -0.06 23.67 17.88
C VAL A 200 -0.94 22.60 18.50
N LEU A 201 -2.18 22.95 18.84
CA LEU A 201 -3.14 22.01 19.44
C LEU A 201 -2.54 21.27 20.66
N ALA A 202 -1.79 21.98 21.51
CA ALA A 202 -1.14 21.43 22.70
C ALA A 202 -2.01 21.61 23.96
N PRO A 203 -1.92 20.70 24.96
CA PRO A 203 -1.23 19.43 24.94
C PRO A 203 -1.99 18.39 24.11
N ALA A 204 -1.39 17.22 23.87
CA ALA A 204 -2.08 16.13 23.19
C ALA A 204 -3.32 15.66 23.97
N PRO A 205 -4.39 15.23 23.27
CA PRO A 205 -5.62 14.76 23.90
C PRO A 205 -5.41 13.44 24.66
N THR A 206 -6.07 13.27 25.81
CA THR A 206 -6.10 12.04 26.62
C THR A 206 -7.50 11.81 27.20
N ASP A 207 -7.73 10.69 27.88
CA ASP A 207 -8.85 10.63 28.83
C ASP A 207 -8.50 11.47 30.05
N TYR A 208 -9.03 12.70 30.09
CA TYR A 208 -8.74 13.67 31.14
C TYR A 208 -9.20 13.24 32.54
N ARG A 209 -9.99 12.15 32.65
CA ARG A 209 -10.34 11.54 33.94
C ARG A 209 -9.21 10.75 34.55
N LYS A 210 -8.23 10.34 33.74
CA LYS A 210 -7.14 9.42 34.12
C LYS A 210 -5.77 10.08 33.98
N THR A 211 -5.55 10.80 32.89
CA THR A 211 -4.27 11.43 32.57
C THR A 211 -4.44 12.86 32.08
N VAL A 212 -3.65 13.77 32.63
CA VAL A 212 -3.55 15.18 32.21
C VAL A 212 -2.11 15.48 31.83
N LEU A 213 -1.87 15.84 30.57
CA LEU A 213 -0.52 16.10 30.08
C LEU A 213 -0.06 17.53 30.38
N TYR A 214 1.21 17.70 30.71
CA TYR A 214 1.89 19.00 30.73
C TYR A 214 3.08 19.01 29.75
N ASN A 215 3.42 20.20 29.26
CA ASN A 215 4.57 20.43 28.40
C ASN A 215 5.62 21.25 29.14
N THR A 216 6.86 21.13 28.67
CA THR A 216 8.01 21.77 29.29
C THR A 216 8.83 22.50 28.24
N PHE A 217 9.20 23.75 28.52
CA PHE A 217 10.01 24.56 27.61
C PHE A 217 11.15 25.24 28.35
N ASP A 218 12.29 25.33 27.68
CA ASP A 218 13.34 26.26 28.04
C ASP A 218 12.92 27.67 27.61
N VAL A 219 12.90 28.60 28.57
CA VAL A 219 12.55 30.01 28.33
C VAL A 219 13.65 30.96 28.80
N THR A 220 14.84 30.43 29.10
CA THR A 220 15.98 31.18 29.65
C THR A 220 16.26 32.47 28.87
N GLU A 221 16.33 32.39 27.54
CA GLU A 221 16.67 33.52 26.66
C GLU A 221 15.58 34.60 26.58
N VAL A 222 14.34 34.30 27.00
CA VAL A 222 13.21 35.23 26.89
C VAL A 222 12.97 36.00 28.19
N ILE A 223 13.54 35.53 29.32
CA ILE A 223 13.40 36.20 30.61
C ILE A 223 14.26 37.48 30.64
N ALA A 224 13.63 38.60 31.00
CA ALA A 224 14.23 39.92 31.17
C ALA A 224 14.12 40.38 32.64
N GLY A 225 14.48 41.64 32.95
CA GLY A 225 14.29 42.20 34.30
C GLY A 225 12.82 42.45 34.66
N ARG A 226 12.01 42.83 33.69
CA ARG A 226 10.55 43.01 33.80
C ARG A 226 9.87 42.12 32.79
N ASN A 227 8.89 41.33 33.24
CA ASN A 227 8.33 40.26 32.43
C ASN A 227 6.81 40.21 32.51
N ALA A 228 6.19 39.73 31.45
CA ALA A 228 4.81 39.27 31.46
C ALA A 228 4.72 37.86 30.85
N ILE A 229 3.91 37.00 31.45
CA ILE A 229 3.48 35.73 30.86
C ILE A 229 2.02 35.88 30.45
N GLY A 230 1.69 35.42 29.25
CA GLY A 230 0.33 35.30 28.74
C GLY A 230 0.04 33.86 28.32
N VAL A 231 -1.16 33.36 28.61
CA VAL A 231 -1.66 32.07 28.13
C VAL A 231 -3.04 32.26 27.53
N THR A 232 -3.23 31.75 26.31
CA THR A 232 -4.57 31.62 25.69
C THR A 232 -5.00 30.17 25.79
N LEU A 233 -6.24 29.93 26.24
CA LEU A 233 -6.83 28.60 26.35
C LEU A 233 -7.98 28.42 25.35
N GLY A 234 -7.90 27.34 24.57
CA GLY A 234 -8.95 26.84 23.70
C GLY A 234 -9.69 25.65 24.30
N ASN A 235 -10.76 25.24 23.64
CA ASN A 235 -11.72 24.23 24.10
C ASN A 235 -11.16 22.81 24.01
N GLY A 236 -10.53 22.49 22.87
CA GLY A 236 -10.06 21.15 22.55
C GLY A 236 -11.14 20.09 22.76
N ARG A 237 -10.73 18.91 23.23
CA ARG A 237 -11.67 17.84 23.64
C ARG A 237 -12.04 17.87 25.12
N PHE A 238 -11.46 18.79 25.89
CA PHE A 238 -11.77 18.92 27.31
C PHE A 238 -13.17 19.52 27.52
N TYR A 239 -13.45 20.61 26.79
CA TYR A 239 -14.81 21.12 26.60
C TYR A 239 -15.38 20.51 25.33
N THR A 240 -16.27 19.53 25.45
CA THR A 240 -16.73 18.77 24.28
C THR A 240 -17.51 19.61 23.26
N MET A 241 -17.26 19.32 21.99
CA MET A 241 -17.76 20.06 20.81
C MET A 241 -19.30 20.10 20.72
N ARG A 242 -19.96 19.07 21.28
CA ARG A 242 -21.41 18.86 21.23
C ARG A 242 -21.97 18.81 22.66
N GLN A 243 -22.11 19.97 23.31
CA GLN A 243 -22.66 20.06 24.66
C GLN A 243 -24.13 19.63 24.72
N ASN A 244 -24.51 18.96 25.80
CA ASN A 244 -25.88 18.46 26.05
C ASN A 244 -26.45 17.52 24.96
N TYR A 245 -25.63 17.08 24.00
CA TYR A 245 -26.03 16.17 22.93
C TYR A 245 -25.61 14.74 23.26
N LYS A 246 -26.59 13.86 23.51
CA LYS A 246 -26.37 12.45 23.92
C LYS A 246 -25.37 12.35 25.09
N PRO A 247 -25.62 13.00 26.24
CA PRO A 247 -24.69 13.05 27.37
C PRO A 247 -24.36 11.68 27.98
N TYR A 248 -25.22 10.67 27.78
CA TYR A 248 -24.93 9.27 28.14
C TYR A 248 -23.78 8.66 27.32
N LYS A 249 -23.58 9.14 26.08
CA LYS A 249 -22.57 8.67 25.14
C LYS A 249 -21.31 9.55 25.16
N ILE A 250 -21.47 10.88 25.19
CA ILE A 250 -20.39 11.86 25.00
C ILE A 250 -20.11 12.55 26.34
N PRO A 251 -18.99 12.25 27.03
CA PRO A 251 -18.65 12.86 28.30
C PRO A 251 -18.13 14.28 28.09
N ASN A 252 -18.55 15.23 28.93
CA ASN A 252 -17.89 16.54 29.04
C ASN A 252 -16.93 16.52 30.23
N PHE A 253 -15.71 17.05 30.08
CA PHE A 253 -14.70 17.01 31.15
C PHE A 253 -14.62 18.32 31.93
N GLY A 254 -14.97 19.45 31.31
CA GLY A 254 -15.06 20.75 31.98
C GLY A 254 -14.74 21.93 31.08
N TYR A 255 -14.54 23.10 31.68
CA TYR A 255 -14.15 24.33 30.98
C TYR A 255 -12.61 24.49 30.92
N PRO A 256 -12.06 25.16 29.90
CA PRO A 256 -10.63 25.38 29.79
C PRO A 256 -10.03 26.01 31.04
N LYS A 257 -8.95 25.40 31.54
CA LYS A 257 -8.24 25.80 32.76
C LYS A 257 -6.76 25.49 32.65
N MET A 258 -5.93 26.12 33.46
CA MET A 258 -4.48 25.92 33.40
C MET A 258 -3.81 25.76 34.75
N ARG A 259 -2.65 25.11 34.73
CA ARG A 259 -1.65 25.12 35.78
C ARG A 259 -0.28 25.40 35.16
N LEU A 260 0.51 26.26 35.79
CA LEU A 260 1.82 26.67 35.29
C LEU A 260 2.80 26.92 36.43
N ASP A 261 4.03 26.43 36.26
CA ASP A 261 5.20 26.81 37.06
C ASP A 261 6.32 27.28 36.11
N LEU A 262 6.74 28.54 36.25
CA LEU A 262 7.99 29.04 35.69
C LEU A 262 9.05 28.99 36.79
N ILE A 263 10.03 28.11 36.62
CA ILE A 263 11.14 27.90 37.55
C ILE A 263 12.36 28.67 37.03
N ILE A 264 12.85 29.62 37.83
CA ILE A 264 14.02 30.45 37.52
C ILE A 264 15.14 30.09 38.49
N GLU A 265 16.27 29.67 37.95
CA GLU A 265 17.51 29.43 38.70
C GLU A 265 18.50 30.55 38.39
N TYR A 266 19.12 31.10 39.42
CA TYR A 266 20.04 32.23 39.33
C TYR A 266 21.50 31.79 39.36
N THR A 267 22.40 32.64 38.90
CA THR A 267 23.85 32.37 38.90
C THR A 267 24.45 32.25 40.31
N ASP A 268 23.78 32.83 41.32
CA ASP A 268 24.13 32.70 42.75
C ASP A 268 23.66 31.37 43.39
N GLY A 269 22.99 30.50 42.64
CA GLY A 269 22.48 29.21 43.09
C GLY A 269 21.10 29.25 43.75
N THR A 270 20.48 30.43 43.92
CA THR A 270 19.10 30.55 44.42
C THR A 270 18.07 30.27 43.32
N ARG A 271 16.83 29.95 43.73
CA ARG A 271 15.71 29.64 42.84
C ARG A 271 14.46 30.43 43.20
N GLU A 272 13.72 30.84 42.17
CA GLU A 272 12.40 31.45 42.26
C GLU A 272 11.38 30.67 41.42
N VAL A 273 10.11 30.68 41.83
CA VAL A 273 9.02 30.05 41.06
C VAL A 273 7.88 31.05 40.88
N VAL A 274 7.59 31.39 39.62
CA VAL A 274 6.40 32.16 39.25
C VAL A 274 5.29 31.17 38.92
N ALA A 275 4.35 31.05 39.84
CA ALA A 275 3.29 30.04 39.81
C ALA A 275 1.94 30.61 39.33
N SER A 276 1.10 29.75 38.75
CA SER A 276 -0.32 30.03 38.51
C SER A 276 -1.09 30.14 39.83
N ASP A 277 -1.79 31.25 40.07
CA ASP A 277 -2.52 31.55 41.30
C ASP A 277 -3.55 32.67 41.07
N ASN A 278 -4.28 33.09 42.12
CA ASN A 278 -5.31 34.13 42.02
C ASN A 278 -4.77 35.55 41.74
N SER A 279 -3.45 35.77 41.70
CA SER A 279 -2.87 37.07 41.30
C SER A 279 -2.83 37.25 39.79
N TRP A 280 -3.03 36.17 39.02
CA TRP A 280 -3.22 36.26 37.57
C TRP A 280 -4.52 37.00 37.24
N LYS A 281 -4.53 37.62 36.07
CA LYS A 281 -5.73 38.22 35.48
C LYS A 281 -6.29 37.34 34.38
N LEU A 282 -7.61 37.36 34.20
CA LEU A 282 -8.34 36.58 33.22
C LEU A 282 -9.39 37.41 32.49
N THR A 283 -9.50 37.22 31.18
CA THR A 283 -10.65 37.68 30.38
C THR A 283 -11.11 36.61 29.39
N ALA A 284 -12.41 36.56 29.13
CA ALA A 284 -13.02 35.83 28.03
C ALA A 284 -13.36 36.76 26.84
N ASP A 285 -13.23 38.08 27.02
CA ASP A 285 -13.56 39.06 25.98
C ASP A 285 -12.38 39.36 25.05
N GLY A 286 -11.82 38.30 24.44
CA GLY A 286 -10.75 38.40 23.45
C GLY A 286 -11.21 38.14 22.01
N PRO A 287 -10.27 38.07 21.04
CA PRO A 287 -10.60 37.96 19.63
C PRO A 287 -11.14 36.59 19.22
N ILE A 288 -10.66 35.47 19.79
CA ILE A 288 -11.23 34.14 19.52
C ILE A 288 -12.57 33.98 20.23
N ARG A 289 -13.67 34.10 19.49
CA ARG A 289 -15.06 34.07 19.98
C ARG A 289 -15.64 32.66 20.07
N SER A 290 -15.13 31.75 19.26
CA SER A 290 -15.47 30.32 19.31
C SER A 290 -14.32 29.53 18.70
N ASN A 291 -14.04 28.35 19.24
CA ASN A 291 -13.10 27.39 18.66
C ASN A 291 -13.64 25.98 18.91
N ASN A 292 -14.25 25.38 17.90
CA ASN A 292 -14.90 24.08 18.02
C ASN A 292 -14.31 23.17 16.96
N GLU A 293 -13.71 22.05 17.37
CA GLU A 293 -12.99 21.13 16.47
C GLU A 293 -13.83 20.74 15.24
N TYR A 294 -15.15 20.56 15.38
CA TYR A 294 -16.04 20.18 14.27
C TYR A 294 -16.57 21.37 13.47
N ASP A 295 -16.81 22.50 14.13
CA ASP A 295 -17.55 23.62 13.52
C ASP A 295 -16.64 24.74 13.00
N GLY A 296 -15.41 24.85 13.49
CA GLY A 296 -14.41 25.86 13.11
C GLY A 296 -14.16 26.95 14.17
N GLU A 297 -13.31 27.91 13.81
CA GLU A 297 -12.91 29.03 14.66
C GLU A 297 -13.54 30.35 14.19
N GLU A 298 -14.07 31.13 15.13
CA GLU A 298 -14.50 32.50 14.87
C GLU A 298 -13.58 33.49 15.58
N TYR A 299 -12.98 34.37 14.81
CA TYR A 299 -12.02 35.37 15.25
C TYR A 299 -12.53 36.77 14.93
N ASP A 300 -12.71 37.62 15.94
CA ASP A 300 -13.06 39.03 15.79
C ASP A 300 -11.84 39.94 16.03
N ALA A 301 -11.23 40.42 14.95
CA ALA A 301 -10.02 41.22 15.02
C ALA A 301 -10.22 42.60 15.65
N ARG A 302 -11.47 43.06 15.79
CA ARG A 302 -11.81 44.29 16.53
C ARG A 302 -11.63 44.12 18.04
N LYS A 303 -11.53 42.87 18.53
CA LYS A 303 -11.32 42.51 19.93
C LYS A 303 -9.89 42.07 20.25
N GLU A 304 -8.94 42.31 19.35
CA GLU A 304 -7.52 42.04 19.62
C GLU A 304 -7.03 42.81 20.84
N LEU A 305 -6.23 42.13 21.67
CA LEU A 305 -5.78 42.63 22.97
C LEU A 305 -4.43 43.36 22.87
N GLY A 306 -3.99 43.77 21.67
CA GLY A 306 -2.70 44.44 21.45
C GLY A 306 -1.52 43.68 22.08
N ALA A 307 -0.67 44.39 22.82
CA ALA A 307 0.53 43.83 23.47
C ALA A 307 0.25 43.20 24.86
N TRP A 308 -0.91 42.56 25.05
CA TRP A 308 -1.37 42.02 26.35
C TRP A 308 -0.40 41.09 27.07
N SER A 309 0.45 40.37 26.33
CA SER A 309 1.47 39.46 26.87
C SER A 309 2.84 40.13 27.10
N THR A 310 2.89 41.46 27.13
CA THR A 310 4.07 42.27 27.49
C THR A 310 3.87 42.98 28.84
N PHE A 311 4.97 43.38 29.47
CA PHE A 311 4.95 44.12 30.74
C PHE A 311 4.43 45.55 30.55
N GLY A 312 3.65 46.05 31.50
CA GLY A 312 3.07 47.40 31.47
C GLY A 312 1.74 47.50 30.70
N TYR A 313 1.11 46.38 30.37
CA TYR A 313 -0.20 46.37 29.73
C TYR A 313 -1.31 46.67 30.74
N ASP A 314 -2.25 47.56 30.38
CA ASP A 314 -3.40 47.89 31.22
C ASP A 314 -4.45 46.77 31.22
N ASP A 315 -4.40 45.92 32.25
CA ASP A 315 -5.36 44.85 32.51
C ASP A 315 -6.35 45.18 33.63
N SER A 316 -6.54 46.46 33.95
CA SER A 316 -7.47 46.91 35.00
C SER A 316 -8.92 46.44 34.80
N ARG A 317 -9.31 46.22 33.54
CA ARG A 317 -10.63 45.70 33.15
C ARG A 317 -10.73 44.17 33.17
N TRP A 318 -9.63 43.46 33.41
CA TRP A 318 -9.64 41.99 33.49
C TRP A 318 -10.02 41.54 34.90
N ALA A 319 -10.77 40.45 34.97
CA ALA A 319 -11.10 39.83 36.25
C ALA A 319 -9.85 39.20 36.88
N ALA A 320 -9.84 39.02 38.19
CA ALA A 320 -8.86 38.11 38.81
C ALA A 320 -9.14 36.67 38.33
N ALA A 321 -8.09 35.91 38.03
CA ALA A 321 -8.21 34.50 37.74
C ALA A 321 -8.71 33.76 38.98
N GLN A 322 -9.62 32.81 38.78
CA GLN A 322 -10.21 32.05 39.89
C GLN A 322 -9.47 30.73 40.04
N ARG A 323 -9.22 30.33 41.28
CA ARG A 323 -8.89 28.92 41.57
C ARG A 323 -10.11 28.07 41.20
N VAL A 324 -9.89 27.09 40.34
CA VAL A 324 -10.93 26.20 39.82
C VAL A 324 -10.76 24.77 40.34
N SER A 325 -11.72 23.92 40.02
CA SER A 325 -11.65 22.49 40.34
C SER A 325 -10.41 21.85 39.71
N ILE A 326 -9.73 21.02 40.51
CA ILE A 326 -8.60 20.19 40.07
C ILE A 326 -9.17 19.13 39.11
N PRO A 327 -8.57 18.92 37.92
CA PRO A 327 -8.97 17.82 37.04
C PRO A 327 -8.76 16.47 37.74
N THR A 328 -9.57 15.48 37.36
CA THR A 328 -9.53 14.15 38.00
C THR A 328 -8.33 13.31 37.56
N GLY A 329 -7.79 13.53 36.37
CA GLY A 329 -6.63 12.81 35.86
C GLY A 329 -5.31 13.19 36.54
N THR A 330 -4.37 12.25 36.55
CA THR A 330 -3.01 12.44 37.08
C THR A 330 -2.16 13.26 36.11
N SER A 331 -1.44 14.26 36.63
CA SER A 331 -0.50 15.05 35.83
C SER A 331 0.70 14.21 35.39
N ARG A 332 0.99 14.22 34.08
CA ARG A 332 2.13 13.49 33.48
C ARG A 332 2.81 14.34 32.42
N ALA A 333 4.13 14.19 32.28
CA ALA A 333 4.88 14.77 31.19
C ALA A 333 4.39 14.28 29.83
N MET A 334 4.49 15.13 28.81
CA MET A 334 4.35 14.72 27.41
C MET A 334 5.42 13.68 27.05
N THR A 335 5.01 12.54 26.49
CA THR A 335 5.91 11.40 26.18
C THR A 335 6.09 11.12 24.69
N MET A 336 5.61 12.01 23.82
CA MET A 336 5.74 11.92 22.36
C MET A 336 5.93 13.33 21.77
N PRO A 337 6.41 13.45 20.51
CA PRO A 337 6.53 14.74 19.83
C PRO A 337 5.22 15.55 19.82
N TYR A 338 5.34 16.88 19.77
CA TYR A 338 4.18 17.76 19.71
C TYR A 338 3.55 17.78 18.31
N MET A 339 2.26 18.12 18.21
CA MET A 339 1.67 18.52 16.94
C MET A 339 2.25 19.84 16.46
N ARG A 340 2.50 19.96 15.15
CA ARG A 340 3.07 21.14 14.50
C ARG A 340 2.40 21.38 13.14
N VAL A 341 2.60 22.56 12.58
CA VAL A 341 2.51 22.75 11.13
C VAL A 341 3.75 22.09 10.53
N VAL A 342 3.59 20.89 9.96
CA VAL A 342 4.72 20.06 9.48
C VAL A 342 5.02 20.25 8.00
N ASP A 343 4.09 20.83 7.24
CA ASP A 343 4.22 21.09 5.82
C ASP A 343 3.25 22.19 5.37
N THR A 344 3.45 22.71 4.16
CA THR A 344 2.55 23.71 3.54
C THR A 344 2.15 23.31 2.12
N VAL A 345 0.87 23.53 1.78
CA VAL A 345 0.31 23.25 0.46
C VAL A 345 -0.16 24.56 -0.17
N LYS A 346 0.31 24.85 -1.38
CA LYS A 346 -0.17 26.01 -2.16
C LYS A 346 -1.38 25.57 -3.00
N PRO A 347 -2.46 26.37 -3.05
CA PRO A 347 -3.61 26.05 -3.89
C PRO A 347 -3.22 25.99 -5.38
N LEU A 348 -3.74 25.00 -6.10
CA LEU A 348 -3.53 24.84 -7.53
C LEU A 348 -4.41 25.79 -8.35
N SER A 349 -5.64 26.06 -7.89
CA SER A 349 -6.56 26.95 -8.60
C SER A 349 -7.56 27.63 -7.66
N ILE A 350 -8.08 28.77 -8.11
CA ILE A 350 -9.19 29.51 -7.51
C ILE A 350 -10.20 29.80 -8.61
N LYS A 351 -11.46 29.40 -8.42
CA LYS A 351 -12.53 29.61 -9.40
C LYS A 351 -13.70 30.33 -8.75
N LYS A 352 -14.26 31.32 -9.45
CA LYS A 352 -15.49 31.98 -9.00
C LYS A 352 -16.69 31.09 -9.34
N VAL A 353 -17.55 30.82 -8.36
CA VAL A 353 -18.79 30.04 -8.48
C VAL A 353 -19.91 30.85 -7.83
N GLY A 354 -20.81 31.42 -8.64
CA GLY A 354 -21.75 32.45 -8.17
C GLY A 354 -21.01 33.66 -7.57
N ASP A 355 -21.35 34.02 -6.33
CA ASP A 355 -20.70 35.10 -5.56
C ASP A 355 -19.56 34.61 -4.63
N LYS A 356 -19.17 33.34 -4.76
CA LYS A 356 -18.18 32.67 -3.92
C LYS A 356 -16.93 32.33 -4.73
N TYR A 357 -15.84 31.96 -4.06
CA TYR A 357 -14.65 31.40 -4.70
C TYR A 357 -14.35 30.02 -4.15
N ILE A 358 -13.97 29.07 -5.01
CA ILE A 358 -13.58 27.71 -4.65
C ILE A 358 -12.08 27.55 -4.91
N LEU A 359 -11.33 27.24 -3.86
CA LEU A 359 -9.93 26.84 -3.91
C LEU A 359 -9.83 25.32 -4.10
N ASP A 360 -8.95 24.86 -4.98
CA ASP A 360 -8.51 23.46 -5.04
C ASP A 360 -7.06 23.39 -4.55
N MET A 361 -6.84 22.73 -3.41
CA MET A 361 -5.50 22.51 -2.85
C MET A 361 -4.70 21.45 -3.60
N GLY A 362 -5.34 20.68 -4.50
CA GLY A 362 -4.73 19.58 -5.24
C GLY A 362 -4.48 18.31 -4.42
N GLN A 363 -4.69 18.38 -3.10
CA GLN A 363 -4.43 17.32 -2.14
C GLN A 363 -5.46 17.43 -1.01
N ASN A 364 -6.12 16.32 -0.67
CA ASN A 364 -6.89 16.19 0.56
C ASN A 364 -5.92 16.10 1.75
N MET A 365 -5.95 17.09 2.64
CA MET A 365 -5.04 17.28 3.76
C MET A 365 -5.80 17.54 5.06
N ALA A 366 -5.14 17.40 6.20
CA ALA A 366 -5.68 17.85 7.49
C ALA A 366 -4.89 19.05 8.05
N GLY A 367 -5.61 20.08 8.47
CA GLY A 367 -5.01 21.31 9.00
C GLY A 367 -5.95 22.49 8.80
N TRP A 368 -5.43 23.62 8.34
CA TRP A 368 -6.23 24.83 8.09
C TRP A 368 -5.64 25.68 6.96
N ILE A 369 -6.29 26.79 6.64
CA ILE A 369 -5.79 27.79 5.70
C ILE A 369 -5.29 29.01 6.46
N ARG A 370 -4.05 29.41 6.17
CA ARG A 370 -3.54 30.75 6.45
C ARG A 370 -3.98 31.68 5.33
N ILE A 371 -4.61 32.79 5.70
CA ILE A 371 -5.04 33.83 4.76
C ILE A 371 -4.23 35.11 4.93
N LYS A 372 -4.04 35.82 3.81
CA LYS A 372 -3.54 37.19 3.79
C LYS A 372 -4.65 38.18 3.47
N ILE A 373 -4.95 39.05 4.41
CA ILE A 373 -6.07 40.00 4.32
C ILE A 373 -5.54 41.34 3.79
N ARG A 374 -6.02 41.74 2.61
CA ARG A 374 -5.54 42.93 1.91
C ARG A 374 -6.34 44.19 2.26
N LYS A 375 -7.58 44.29 1.79
CA LYS A 375 -8.42 45.49 1.98
C LYS A 375 -9.87 45.07 2.22
N GLN A 376 -10.37 45.33 3.42
CA GLN A 376 -11.75 45.07 3.87
C GLN A 376 -12.26 46.22 4.73
N GLN A 377 -13.57 46.33 4.92
CA GLN A 377 -14.16 47.27 5.86
C GLN A 377 -14.24 46.69 7.26
N ALA A 378 -14.25 47.55 8.27
CA ALA A 378 -14.44 47.14 9.65
C ALA A 378 -15.80 46.45 9.81
N GLY A 379 -15.82 45.26 10.40
CA GLY A 379 -17.03 44.44 10.57
C GLY A 379 -17.31 43.46 9.43
N ASP A 380 -16.64 43.56 8.27
CA ASP A 380 -16.75 42.57 7.20
C ASP A 380 -16.28 41.20 7.70
N SER A 381 -16.96 40.13 7.28
CA SER A 381 -16.60 38.76 7.64
C SER A 381 -16.04 38.00 6.44
N ILE A 382 -14.81 37.52 6.55
CA ILE A 382 -14.24 36.53 5.63
C ILE A 382 -14.55 35.15 6.20
N ARG A 383 -15.14 34.26 5.38
CA ARG A 383 -15.46 32.88 5.80
C ARG A 383 -14.79 31.87 4.87
N LEU A 384 -14.22 30.84 5.48
CA LEU A 384 -13.60 29.69 4.83
C LEU A 384 -14.38 28.44 5.22
N ARG A 385 -15.04 27.79 4.27
CA ARG A 385 -15.76 26.52 4.50
C ARG A 385 -15.05 25.40 3.76
N PHE A 386 -14.94 24.24 4.40
CA PHE A 386 -14.04 23.17 3.96
C PHE A 386 -14.80 21.94 3.43
N ALA A 387 -14.26 21.26 2.42
CA ALA A 387 -14.79 19.97 1.97
C ALA A 387 -13.72 19.09 1.31
N GLU A 388 -13.97 17.78 1.28
CA GLU A 388 -13.10 16.81 0.59
C GLU A 388 -13.40 16.72 -0.91
N LEU A 389 -14.65 16.95 -1.29
CA LEU A 389 -15.18 16.72 -2.63
C LEU A 389 -15.96 17.96 -3.13
N LEU A 390 -16.14 18.03 -4.44
CA LEU A 390 -17.03 18.98 -5.11
C LEU A 390 -18.25 18.27 -5.68
N GLN A 391 -19.35 19.00 -5.78
CA GLN A 391 -20.50 18.65 -6.61
C GLN A 391 -20.19 18.89 -8.10
N PRO A 392 -20.98 18.31 -9.03
CA PRO A 392 -20.78 18.51 -10.47
C PRO A 392 -20.86 19.97 -10.93
N ASP A 393 -21.61 20.82 -10.22
CA ASP A 393 -21.72 22.26 -10.48
C ASP A 393 -20.52 23.08 -9.96
N GLY A 394 -19.58 22.44 -9.25
CA GLY A 394 -18.40 23.06 -8.67
C GLY A 394 -18.59 23.58 -7.24
N GLU A 395 -19.77 23.48 -6.63
CA GLU A 395 -19.96 23.79 -5.21
C GLU A 395 -19.36 22.71 -4.29
N LEU A 396 -19.13 23.03 -3.01
CA LEU A 396 -18.65 22.06 -2.04
C LEU A 396 -19.66 20.92 -1.81
N TYR A 397 -19.18 19.68 -1.77
CA TYR A 397 -19.96 18.55 -1.28
C TYR A 397 -19.75 18.39 0.23
N VAL A 398 -20.74 18.75 1.04
CA VAL A 398 -20.65 18.78 2.52
C VAL A 398 -21.54 17.76 3.21
N ARG A 399 -22.32 16.97 2.46
CA ARG A 399 -23.29 16.02 3.06
C ARG A 399 -22.60 14.94 3.88
N ASN A 400 -21.39 14.52 3.50
CA ASN A 400 -20.60 13.54 4.23
C ASN A 400 -19.96 14.07 5.52
N LEU A 401 -20.00 15.38 5.75
CA LEU A 401 -19.54 16.01 6.99
C LEU A 401 -20.58 15.93 8.11
N ARG A 402 -21.80 15.49 7.77
CA ARG A 402 -22.96 15.35 8.67
C ARG A 402 -23.34 16.69 9.29
N ASP A 403 -23.25 16.84 10.61
CA ASP A 403 -23.59 18.09 11.30
C ASP A 403 -22.38 19.00 11.61
N ALA A 404 -21.17 18.60 11.19
CA ALA A 404 -19.97 19.43 11.34
C ALA A 404 -20.06 20.65 10.41
N ARG A 405 -19.94 21.87 10.98
CA ARG A 405 -20.06 23.10 10.20
C ARG A 405 -18.81 23.46 9.42
N VAL A 406 -17.63 22.99 9.85
CA VAL A 406 -16.34 23.15 9.17
C VAL A 406 -16.13 24.55 8.56
N THR A 407 -16.34 25.59 9.35
CA THR A 407 -16.29 26.97 8.88
C THR A 407 -15.46 27.85 9.80
N ASP A 408 -14.38 28.40 9.25
CA ASP A 408 -13.57 29.40 9.91
C ASP A 408 -14.04 30.81 9.50
N THR A 409 -14.15 31.72 10.47
CA THR A 409 -14.64 33.09 10.25
C THR A 409 -13.68 34.11 10.85
N TYR A 410 -13.29 35.10 10.05
CA TYR A 410 -12.50 36.26 10.49
C TYR A 410 -13.30 37.54 10.28
N VAL A 411 -13.57 38.29 11.37
CA VAL A 411 -14.23 39.59 11.34
C VAL A 411 -13.17 40.69 11.31
N CYS A 412 -13.23 41.54 10.28
CA CYS A 412 -12.20 42.52 9.98
C CYS A 412 -12.28 43.74 10.90
N ARG A 413 -11.13 44.31 11.23
CA ARG A 413 -11.00 45.59 11.93
C ARG A 413 -11.00 46.79 10.97
N GLY A 414 -10.77 46.56 9.68
CA GLY A 414 -10.86 47.56 8.61
C GLY A 414 -9.57 48.31 8.32
N ASP A 415 -8.50 48.03 9.06
CA ASP A 415 -7.17 48.59 8.90
C ASP A 415 -6.10 47.51 8.58
N GLU A 416 -6.54 46.29 8.24
CA GLU A 416 -5.64 45.23 7.80
C GLU A 416 -4.83 45.70 6.58
N LYS A 417 -3.50 45.66 6.69
CA LYS A 417 -2.57 45.99 5.60
C LYS A 417 -1.70 44.78 5.23
N GLY A 418 -2.33 43.74 4.70
CA GLY A 418 -1.65 42.48 4.39
C GLY A 418 -1.41 41.61 5.63
N VAL A 419 -2.26 41.75 6.66
CA VAL A 419 -2.22 40.95 7.88
C VAL A 419 -2.47 39.48 7.53
N GLU A 420 -1.70 38.59 8.15
CA GLU A 420 -1.89 37.15 8.01
C GLU A 420 -2.63 36.58 9.21
N TRP A 421 -3.63 35.74 8.94
CA TRP A 421 -4.41 35.05 9.96
C TRP A 421 -4.52 33.56 9.64
N ALA A 422 -4.55 32.75 10.70
CA ALA A 422 -4.86 31.34 10.66
C ALA A 422 -5.53 30.98 12.00
N PRO A 423 -6.44 30.00 12.03
CA PRO A 423 -7.03 29.55 13.29
C PRO A 423 -5.97 28.98 14.24
N ARG A 424 -6.31 28.84 15.53
CA ARG A 424 -5.38 28.39 16.58
C ARG A 424 -5.76 27.05 17.21
N PHE A 425 -7.05 26.78 17.36
CA PHE A 425 -7.56 25.67 18.20
C PHE A 425 -8.51 24.72 17.48
N VAL A 426 -8.48 24.69 16.15
CA VAL A 426 -9.28 23.77 15.31
C VAL A 426 -8.42 23.17 14.19
N TYR A 427 -8.95 22.17 13.50
CA TYR A 427 -8.41 21.69 12.23
C TYR A 427 -9.56 21.11 11.39
N HIS A 428 -9.33 20.97 10.09
CA HIS A 428 -10.28 20.45 9.10
C HIS A 428 -9.59 19.44 8.20
N GLY A 429 -10.32 18.43 7.73
CA GLY A 429 -9.90 17.55 6.63
C GLY A 429 -10.52 18.03 5.32
N PHE A 430 -9.70 18.40 4.33
CA PHE A 430 -10.18 19.04 3.11
C PHE A 430 -9.21 18.98 1.95
N ARG A 431 -9.77 19.05 0.74
CA ARG A 431 -9.06 19.42 -0.49
C ARG A 431 -9.55 20.76 -1.04
N TYR A 432 -10.84 21.05 -0.85
CA TYR A 432 -11.49 22.22 -1.41
C TYR A 432 -11.91 23.18 -0.30
N VAL A 433 -11.81 24.48 -0.61
CA VAL A 433 -12.18 25.53 0.33
C VAL A 433 -13.04 26.57 -0.38
N GLU A 434 -14.24 26.81 0.14
CA GLU A 434 -15.08 27.92 -0.27
C GLU A 434 -14.70 29.17 0.51
N VAL A 435 -14.43 30.26 -0.22
CA VAL A 435 -14.09 31.57 0.31
C VAL A 435 -15.22 32.54 0.00
N THR A 436 -15.77 33.15 1.04
CA THR A 436 -16.80 34.20 0.93
C THR A 436 -16.44 35.43 1.74
N GLY A 437 -16.98 36.58 1.35
CA GLY A 437 -16.71 37.87 2.02
C GLY A 437 -15.32 38.44 1.74
N MET A 438 -14.51 37.82 0.87
CA MET A 438 -13.19 38.33 0.45
C MET A 438 -13.26 39.10 -0.87
N ASN A 439 -12.74 40.34 -0.89
CA ASN A 439 -12.71 41.15 -2.10
C ASN A 439 -11.58 40.72 -3.06
N LYS A 440 -11.95 40.18 -4.24
CA LYS A 440 -11.03 39.74 -5.32
C LYS A 440 -9.83 38.90 -4.82
N PRO A 441 -10.08 37.76 -4.15
CA PRO A 441 -9.02 36.89 -3.65
C PRO A 441 -8.13 36.36 -4.79
N VAL A 442 -6.83 36.26 -4.55
CA VAL A 442 -5.86 35.62 -5.46
C VAL A 442 -5.16 34.43 -4.78
N LEU A 443 -4.59 33.50 -5.55
CA LEU A 443 -3.95 32.29 -5.01
C LEU A 443 -2.92 32.57 -3.93
N THR A 444 -2.09 33.60 -4.11
CA THR A 444 -1.05 33.98 -3.13
C THR A 444 -1.58 34.51 -1.80
N ASP A 445 -2.89 34.70 -1.68
CA ASP A 445 -3.52 35.07 -0.41
C ASP A 445 -3.76 33.85 0.50
N PHE A 446 -3.55 32.62 0.01
CA PHE A 446 -3.86 31.39 0.75
C PHE A 446 -2.68 30.42 0.79
N VAL A 447 -2.45 29.84 1.96
CA VAL A 447 -1.54 28.72 2.17
C VAL A 447 -2.24 27.68 3.06
N GLY A 448 -2.31 26.43 2.61
CA GLY A 448 -2.73 25.32 3.47
C GLY A 448 -1.61 24.93 4.40
N GLU A 449 -1.86 24.95 5.70
CA GLU A 449 -0.92 24.51 6.74
C GLU A 449 -1.31 23.10 7.17
N VAL A 450 -0.44 22.12 6.91
CA VAL A 450 -0.68 20.71 7.24
C VAL A 450 -0.32 20.46 8.70
N VAL A 451 -1.27 19.93 9.47
CA VAL A 451 -1.13 19.77 10.92
C VAL A 451 -1.27 18.30 11.30
N ASN A 452 -0.22 17.76 11.91
CA ASN A 452 -0.19 16.45 12.56
C ASN A 452 0.95 16.41 13.58
N ASP A 453 1.06 15.30 14.30
CA ASP A 453 2.20 15.02 15.19
C ASP A 453 3.52 15.11 14.42
N ASP A 454 4.55 15.74 15.01
CA ASP A 454 5.86 15.94 14.39
C ASP A 454 6.67 14.63 14.33
N LEU A 455 6.15 13.67 13.57
CA LEU A 455 6.74 12.37 13.32
C LEU A 455 7.61 12.46 12.08
N GLU A 456 8.85 12.03 12.22
CA GLU A 456 9.78 12.01 11.10
C GLU A 456 9.35 10.97 10.06
N THR A 457 9.52 11.27 8.77
CA THR A 457 9.33 10.27 7.71
C THR A 457 10.58 9.41 7.62
N ILE A 458 10.45 8.12 7.89
CA ILE A 458 11.58 7.19 8.04
C ILE A 458 11.64 6.11 6.96
N GLY A 459 10.62 6.03 6.09
CA GLY A 459 10.61 5.12 4.95
C GLY A 459 10.33 5.81 3.63
N SER A 460 10.80 5.19 2.56
CA SER A 460 10.48 5.52 1.18
C SER A 460 10.20 4.26 0.38
N PHE A 461 9.21 4.31 -0.50
CA PHE A 461 8.90 3.23 -1.44
C PHE A 461 8.53 3.79 -2.82
N SER A 462 9.04 3.15 -3.88
CA SER A 462 8.58 3.33 -5.25
C SER A 462 8.84 2.07 -6.07
N CYS A 463 8.11 1.91 -7.18
CA CYS A 463 8.25 0.77 -8.09
C CYS A 463 7.92 1.13 -9.55
N SER A 464 8.04 0.16 -10.45
CA SER A 464 7.69 0.35 -11.87
C SER A 464 6.20 0.58 -12.13
N ASN A 465 5.30 0.31 -11.17
CA ASN A 465 3.86 0.49 -11.33
C ASN A 465 3.39 1.88 -10.85
N LYS A 466 2.97 2.72 -11.80
CA LYS A 466 2.52 4.09 -11.53
C LYS A 466 1.27 4.16 -10.64
N THR A 467 0.35 3.19 -10.76
CA THR A 467 -0.86 3.13 -9.93
C THR A 467 -0.51 2.79 -8.48
N LEU A 468 0.35 1.79 -8.24
CA LEU A 468 0.80 1.45 -6.89
C LEU A 468 1.56 2.60 -6.23
N ASN A 469 2.43 3.30 -6.97
CA ASN A 469 3.11 4.49 -6.45
C ASN A 469 2.13 5.59 -6.03
N ARG A 470 1.04 5.78 -6.79
CA ARG A 470 -0.02 6.74 -6.43
C ARG A 470 -0.78 6.29 -5.19
N ILE A 471 -1.14 5.01 -5.09
CA ILE A 471 -1.81 4.44 -3.91
C ILE A 471 -0.93 4.62 -2.66
N TYR A 472 0.37 4.32 -2.75
CA TYR A 472 1.32 4.52 -1.65
C TYR A 472 1.36 6.00 -1.20
N ARG A 473 1.41 6.94 -2.16
CA ARG A 473 1.35 8.38 -1.85
C ARG A 473 0.04 8.77 -1.16
N ASN A 474 -1.09 8.26 -1.63
CA ASN A 474 -2.41 8.50 -1.03
C ASN A 474 -2.47 7.96 0.41
N ALA A 475 -1.88 6.79 0.66
CA ALA A 475 -1.75 6.20 1.99
C ALA A 475 -0.97 7.12 2.93
N CYS A 476 0.21 7.61 2.51
CA CYS A 476 1.02 8.52 3.30
C CYS A 476 0.26 9.79 3.72
N TRP A 477 -0.49 10.40 2.80
CA TRP A 477 -1.31 11.58 3.11
C TRP A 477 -2.47 11.25 4.05
N GLY A 478 -3.12 10.10 3.86
CA GLY A 478 -4.22 9.65 4.71
C GLY A 478 -3.77 9.39 6.14
N ILE A 479 -2.65 8.69 6.33
CA ILE A 479 -2.06 8.41 7.64
C ILE A 479 -1.69 9.70 8.36
N ARG A 480 -0.94 10.61 7.71
CA ARG A 480 -0.57 11.91 8.34
C ARG A 480 -1.79 12.71 8.77
N SER A 481 -2.82 12.74 7.91
CA SER A 481 -4.05 13.49 8.19
C SER A 481 -4.74 13.04 9.48
N ASN A 482 -4.60 11.76 9.82
CA ASN A 482 -5.30 11.09 10.91
C ASN A 482 -4.50 10.98 12.22
N TYR A 483 -3.31 11.58 12.30
CA TYR A 483 -2.56 11.69 13.56
C TYR A 483 -2.80 13.04 14.24
N LYS A 484 -3.38 13.00 15.45
CA LYS A 484 -3.74 14.17 16.27
C LYS A 484 -3.44 13.96 17.78
N GLY A 485 -2.24 13.47 18.09
CA GLY A 485 -1.86 13.00 19.43
C GLY A 485 -2.45 11.63 19.79
N MET A 486 -3.30 11.10 18.91
CA MET A 486 -3.91 9.79 18.88
C MET A 486 -4.30 9.52 17.41
N PRO A 487 -4.36 8.27 16.96
CA PRO A 487 -4.74 7.96 15.59
C PRO A 487 -6.28 7.96 15.49
N VAL A 488 -6.86 8.79 14.63
CA VAL A 488 -8.31 8.93 14.44
C VAL A 488 -8.78 8.28 13.12
N ASP A 489 -10.06 7.90 13.04
CA ASP A 489 -10.66 7.30 11.85
C ASP A 489 -10.58 8.22 10.62
N CYS A 490 -11.02 9.46 10.80
CA CYS A 490 -11.10 10.46 9.75
C CYS A 490 -10.90 11.89 10.31
N PRO A 491 -10.43 12.87 9.51
CA PRO A 491 -10.07 14.20 10.01
C PRO A 491 -11.14 15.30 9.81
N GLN A 492 -12.27 15.02 9.16
CA GLN A 492 -13.18 16.04 8.61
C GLN A 492 -14.55 16.13 9.28
N ARG A 493 -15.25 15.01 9.49
CA ARG A 493 -16.65 15.01 9.97
C ARG A 493 -16.75 15.16 11.49
N ASN A 494 -17.96 15.16 12.03
CA ASN A 494 -18.26 15.18 13.47
C ASN A 494 -17.96 13.83 14.19
N GLU A 495 -16.80 13.24 13.93
CA GLU A 495 -16.35 11.96 14.50
C GLU A 495 -14.92 12.07 14.99
N ARG A 496 -13.93 11.91 14.11
CA ARG A 496 -12.51 12.08 14.45
C ARG A 496 -12.18 11.27 15.70
N GLN A 497 -12.72 10.06 15.79
CA GLN A 497 -12.61 9.22 16.97
C GLN A 497 -11.46 8.24 16.80
N PRO A 498 -10.71 7.95 17.86
CA PRO A 498 -9.63 6.98 17.82
C PRO A 498 -10.16 5.54 17.88
N TRP A 499 -10.82 5.13 16.79
CA TRP A 499 -11.35 3.79 16.61
C TRP A 499 -10.22 2.76 16.58
N LEU A 500 -10.31 1.74 17.44
CA LEU A 500 -9.19 0.81 17.63
C LEU A 500 -8.97 -0.12 16.42
N GLY A 501 -10.04 -0.64 15.82
CA GLY A 501 -9.98 -1.61 14.72
C GLY A 501 -9.28 -1.09 13.47
N ASP A 502 -9.34 0.21 13.23
CA ASP A 502 -8.77 0.92 12.09
C ASP A 502 -7.24 0.83 12.04
N HIS A 503 -6.61 0.76 13.22
CA HIS A 503 -5.16 0.83 13.39
C HIS A 503 -4.55 -0.48 13.89
N ALA A 504 -5.34 -1.55 14.04
CA ALA A 504 -4.92 -2.85 14.57
C ALA A 504 -3.65 -3.37 13.86
N MET A 505 -3.76 -3.93 12.64
CA MET A 505 -2.56 -4.22 11.83
C MET A 505 -2.07 -3.03 11.01
N GLY A 506 -2.88 -1.98 10.85
CA GLY A 506 -2.50 -0.74 10.15
C GLY A 506 -1.22 -0.11 10.73
N CYS A 507 -1.05 -0.16 12.06
CA CYS A 507 0.12 0.37 12.75
C CYS A 507 1.47 -0.17 12.23
N TRP A 508 1.50 -1.40 11.69
CA TRP A 508 2.71 -1.99 11.10
C TRP A 508 3.11 -1.28 9.80
N GLY A 509 2.13 -1.04 8.92
CA GLY A 509 2.38 -0.31 7.67
C GLY A 509 2.79 1.14 7.96
N GLU A 510 2.11 1.76 8.91
CA GLU A 510 2.39 3.12 9.37
C GLU A 510 3.81 3.25 9.94
N SER A 511 4.30 2.24 10.69
CA SER A 511 5.65 2.22 11.28
C SER A 511 6.79 2.16 10.27
N TYR A 512 6.53 1.71 9.04
CA TYR A 512 7.51 1.81 7.96
C TYR A 512 7.62 3.24 7.42
N ILE A 513 6.54 4.03 7.49
CA ILE A 513 6.49 5.37 6.90
C ILE A 513 6.97 6.42 7.91
N PHE A 514 6.47 6.38 9.15
CA PHE A 514 6.71 7.39 10.17
C PHE A 514 7.37 6.82 11.43
N ASP A 515 8.18 7.65 12.08
CA ASP A 515 8.76 7.37 13.40
C ASP A 515 7.70 7.48 14.51
N ASN A 516 6.78 6.51 14.52
CA ASN A 516 5.57 6.53 15.33
C ASN A 516 5.69 5.73 16.64
N GLY A 517 6.89 5.27 17.01
CA GLY A 517 7.12 4.50 18.24
C GLY A 517 6.60 5.20 19.50
N PRO A 518 7.05 6.44 19.83
CA PRO A 518 6.55 7.20 20.98
C PRO A 518 5.05 7.50 20.93
N PHE A 519 4.52 7.74 19.72
CA PHE A 519 3.09 8.01 19.50
C PHE A 519 2.24 6.80 19.90
N TYR A 520 2.59 5.60 19.42
CA TYR A 520 1.90 4.36 19.79
C TYR A 520 2.14 3.95 21.25
N ALA A 521 3.32 4.26 21.82
CA ALA A 521 3.58 4.04 23.24
C ALA A 521 2.67 4.90 24.13
N LYS A 522 2.36 6.13 23.70
CA LYS A 522 1.36 6.98 24.37
C LYS A 522 -0.05 6.46 24.13
N TRP A 523 -0.41 6.08 22.90
CA TRP A 523 -1.77 5.62 22.60
C TRP A 523 -2.14 4.29 23.28
N THR A 524 -1.20 3.35 23.41
CA THR A 524 -1.42 2.12 24.21
C THR A 524 -1.72 2.44 25.67
N MET A 525 -1.13 3.50 26.24
CA MET A 525 -1.52 4.01 27.56
C MET A 525 -2.96 4.56 27.56
N ASP A 526 -3.38 5.29 26.51
CA ASP A 526 -4.76 5.78 26.40
C ASP A 526 -5.77 4.63 26.34
N ILE A 527 -5.46 3.54 25.65
CA ILE A 527 -6.29 2.33 25.60
C ILE A 527 -6.45 1.73 27.00
N CYS A 528 -5.36 1.62 27.76
CA CYS A 528 -5.38 1.09 29.12
C CYS A 528 -6.08 2.04 30.11
N ASP A 529 -5.91 3.36 29.97
CA ASP A 529 -6.63 4.35 30.77
C ASP A 529 -8.15 4.25 30.56
N ALA A 530 -8.58 3.87 29.36
CA ALA A 530 -9.98 3.65 29.01
C ALA A 530 -10.53 2.26 29.40
N GLN A 531 -9.70 1.34 29.89
CA GLN A 531 -10.16 0.03 30.34
C GLN A 531 -10.99 0.15 31.62
N ARG A 532 -12.15 -0.53 31.65
CA ARG A 532 -12.98 -0.63 32.85
C ARG A 532 -12.41 -1.61 33.87
N GLU A 533 -12.89 -1.52 35.11
CA GLU A 533 -12.44 -2.37 36.22
C GLU A 533 -12.71 -3.87 35.99
N ASP A 534 -13.76 -4.21 35.22
CA ASP A 534 -14.07 -5.59 34.82
C ASP A 534 -13.14 -6.14 33.75
N GLY A 535 -12.37 -5.28 33.07
CA GLY A 535 -11.45 -5.65 32.00
C GLY A 535 -11.91 -5.28 30.60
N CYS A 536 -13.16 -4.82 30.43
CA CYS A 536 -13.69 -4.40 29.14
C CYS A 536 -12.92 -3.18 28.60
N ILE A 537 -12.45 -3.28 27.36
CA ILE A 537 -11.81 -2.19 26.60
C ILE A 537 -12.84 -1.65 25.59
N PRO A 538 -12.99 -0.31 25.44
CA PRO A 538 -13.95 0.26 24.50
C PRO A 538 -13.47 0.15 23.05
N ASP A 539 -14.39 0.34 22.10
CA ASP A 539 -14.08 0.35 20.67
C ASP A 539 -13.33 1.62 20.22
N VAL A 540 -13.33 2.66 21.06
CA VAL A 540 -12.69 3.97 20.85
C VAL A 540 -11.88 4.34 22.09
N ALA A 541 -10.59 4.62 21.94
CA ALA A 541 -9.74 5.05 23.07
C ALA A 541 -8.77 6.20 22.71
N PRO A 542 -8.72 7.32 23.45
CA PRO A 542 -9.51 7.66 24.65
C PRO A 542 -11.04 7.58 24.46
N ALA A 543 -11.75 7.17 25.52
CA ALA A 543 -13.19 6.90 25.49
C ALA A 543 -14.04 8.19 25.48
N TYR A 544 -13.88 9.01 24.43
CA TYR A 544 -14.72 10.18 24.16
C TYR A 544 -16.13 9.79 23.72
N TRP A 545 -16.29 8.60 23.14
CA TRP A 545 -17.58 7.94 22.99
C TRP A 545 -17.57 6.69 23.87
N ASN A 546 -18.53 6.58 24.77
CA ASN A 546 -18.68 5.44 25.67
C ASN A 546 -19.20 4.20 24.92
N TYR A 547 -18.40 3.65 24.00
CA TYR A 547 -18.70 2.42 23.25
C TYR A 547 -17.92 1.25 23.82
N TYR A 548 -18.54 0.57 24.79
CA TYR A 548 -18.08 -0.68 25.36
C TYR A 548 -18.99 -1.78 24.84
N SER A 549 -18.61 -2.40 23.72
CA SER A 549 -19.42 -3.43 23.05
C SER A 549 -18.92 -4.84 23.28
N ASP A 550 -17.85 -5.01 24.08
CA ASP A 550 -17.15 -6.27 24.34
C ASP A 550 -16.60 -6.94 23.07
N ASN A 551 -16.34 -6.15 22.04
CA ASN A 551 -15.79 -6.64 20.80
C ASN A 551 -14.36 -7.19 20.99
N VAL A 552 -13.97 -8.17 20.17
CA VAL A 552 -12.61 -8.74 20.23
C VAL A 552 -11.67 -8.05 19.24
N THR A 553 -12.14 -7.81 18.02
CA THR A 553 -11.32 -7.35 16.89
C THR A 553 -10.81 -5.92 17.05
N TRP A 554 -11.57 -5.03 17.69
CA TRP A 554 -11.17 -3.63 17.90
C TRP A 554 -10.14 -3.52 19.04
N PRO A 555 -10.45 -3.97 20.28
CA PRO A 555 -9.48 -3.96 21.38
C PRO A 555 -8.18 -4.75 21.14
N ALA A 556 -8.17 -5.71 20.21
CA ALA A 556 -6.95 -6.39 19.78
C ALA A 556 -5.85 -5.43 19.26
N ALA A 557 -6.18 -4.17 18.95
CA ALA A 557 -5.21 -3.12 18.64
C ALA A 557 -4.14 -2.95 19.74
N LEU A 558 -4.48 -3.13 21.03
CA LEU A 558 -3.51 -3.01 22.13
C LEU A 558 -2.36 -4.02 22.02
N PRO A 559 -2.59 -5.34 22.05
CA PRO A 559 -1.52 -6.32 21.90
C PRO A 559 -0.83 -6.23 20.53
N LEU A 560 -1.54 -5.89 19.44
CA LEU A 560 -0.94 -5.75 18.12
C LEU A 560 0.02 -4.55 18.02
N ALA A 561 -0.33 -3.40 18.61
CA ALA A 561 0.55 -2.23 18.69
C ALA A 561 1.77 -2.50 19.59
N CYS A 562 1.60 -3.25 20.68
CA CYS A 562 2.71 -3.71 21.52
C CYS A 562 3.69 -4.60 20.75
N ASP A 563 3.20 -5.56 19.95
CA ASP A 563 4.07 -6.42 19.12
C ASP A 563 4.73 -5.64 17.98
N MET A 564 4.04 -4.65 17.40
CA MET A 564 4.62 -3.73 16.42
C MET A 564 5.80 -2.97 17.04
N MET A 565 5.61 -2.32 18.19
CA MET A 565 6.67 -1.55 18.85
C MET A 565 7.88 -2.40 19.21
N TYR A 566 7.63 -3.64 19.66
CA TYR A 566 8.70 -4.58 19.92
C TYR A 566 9.40 -5.07 18.65
N THR A 567 8.65 -5.44 17.62
CA THR A 567 9.22 -6.06 16.41
C THR A 567 9.93 -5.04 15.54
N GLN A 568 9.36 -3.84 15.34
CA GLN A 568 9.90 -2.80 14.47
C GLN A 568 10.91 -1.89 15.18
N PHE A 569 10.65 -1.53 16.45
CA PHE A 569 11.49 -0.59 17.19
C PHE A 569 12.31 -1.24 18.31
N GLY A 570 12.14 -2.54 18.61
CA GLY A 570 12.83 -3.19 19.71
C GLY A 570 12.38 -2.74 21.10
N ASP A 571 11.23 -2.06 21.21
CA ASP A 571 10.74 -1.50 22.48
C ASP A 571 9.87 -2.51 23.24
N THR A 572 10.38 -3.04 24.35
CA THR A 572 9.67 -3.97 25.24
C THR A 572 8.85 -3.27 26.33
N LEU A 573 9.01 -1.97 26.52
CA LEU A 573 8.39 -1.27 27.65
C LEU A 573 6.86 -1.26 27.57
N PRO A 574 6.22 -0.96 26.42
CA PRO A 574 4.76 -0.99 26.33
C PRO A 574 4.16 -2.35 26.68
N MET A 575 4.72 -3.45 26.15
CA MET A 575 4.23 -4.79 26.49
C MET A 575 4.42 -5.11 27.97
N ALA A 576 5.56 -4.74 28.56
CA ALA A 576 5.86 -5.02 29.96
C ALA A 576 4.93 -4.25 30.90
N LYS A 577 4.71 -2.96 30.60
CA LYS A 577 3.88 -2.06 31.40
C LYS A 577 2.41 -2.46 31.35
N HIS A 578 1.91 -2.91 30.20
CA HIS A 578 0.49 -3.17 29.95
C HIS A 578 0.12 -4.65 29.92
N TYR A 579 1.04 -5.55 30.29
CA TYR A 579 0.79 -6.98 30.33
C TYR A 579 -0.40 -7.37 31.21
N GLY A 580 -0.51 -6.75 32.39
CA GLY A 580 -1.63 -6.96 33.30
C GLY A 580 -2.98 -6.50 32.74
N ASP A 581 -2.98 -5.40 31.98
CA ASP A 581 -4.18 -4.85 31.32
C ASP A 581 -4.69 -5.80 30.23
N MET A 582 -3.77 -6.34 29.41
CA MET A 582 -4.07 -7.34 28.38
C MET A 582 -4.61 -8.63 28.99
N LYS A 583 -4.00 -9.13 30.09
CA LYS A 583 -4.47 -10.33 30.80
C LYS A 583 -5.89 -10.16 31.36
N ARG A 584 -6.19 -8.97 31.90
CA ARG A 584 -7.53 -8.66 32.44
C ARG A 584 -8.59 -8.61 31.33
N TRP A 585 -8.29 -8.01 30.18
CA TRP A 585 -9.19 -8.01 29.04
C TRP A 585 -9.46 -9.41 28.50
N LEU A 586 -8.43 -10.23 28.31
CA LEU A 586 -8.61 -11.61 27.84
C LEU A 586 -9.45 -12.43 28.82
N ARG A 587 -9.22 -12.28 30.12
CA ARG A 587 -10.05 -12.92 31.14
C ARG A 587 -11.51 -12.49 31.04
N HIS A 588 -11.78 -11.18 30.94
CA HIS A 588 -13.14 -10.66 30.74
C HIS A 588 -13.84 -11.31 29.54
N ILE A 589 -13.17 -11.32 28.38
CA ILE A 589 -13.75 -11.93 27.17
C ILE A 589 -13.98 -13.44 27.36
N ARG A 590 -13.04 -14.13 27.98
CA ARG A 590 -13.13 -15.56 28.25
C ARG A 590 -14.29 -15.90 29.18
N ASP A 591 -14.40 -15.20 30.29
CA ASP A 591 -15.35 -15.51 31.35
C ASP A 591 -16.80 -15.15 30.93
N GLU A 592 -16.98 -14.10 30.10
CA GLU A 592 -18.30 -13.63 29.65
C GLU A 592 -18.79 -14.24 28.32
N TYR A 593 -17.88 -14.60 27.40
CA TYR A 593 -18.24 -14.91 26.01
C TYR A 593 -17.68 -16.21 25.42
N MET A 594 -16.84 -16.94 26.16
CA MET A 594 -16.36 -18.25 25.72
C MET A 594 -17.39 -19.33 26.07
N THR A 595 -17.77 -20.14 25.10
CA THR A 595 -18.60 -21.33 25.34
C THR A 595 -17.82 -22.44 26.03
N GLU A 596 -18.53 -23.47 26.53
CA GLU A 596 -17.90 -24.70 27.03
C GLU A 596 -17.05 -25.41 25.95
N ASP A 597 -17.42 -25.22 24.68
CA ASP A 597 -16.70 -25.70 23.49
C ASP A 597 -15.56 -24.77 23.04
N TYR A 598 -15.10 -23.84 23.88
CA TYR A 598 -13.97 -22.95 23.61
C TYR A 598 -14.16 -21.97 22.43
N ILE A 599 -15.40 -21.63 22.07
CA ILE A 599 -15.72 -20.66 21.01
C ILE A 599 -16.04 -19.29 21.60
N ILE A 600 -15.44 -18.23 21.06
CA ILE A 600 -15.76 -16.85 21.45
C ILE A 600 -16.93 -16.35 20.62
N THR A 601 -18.01 -15.96 21.29
CA THR A 601 -19.29 -15.64 20.64
C THR A 601 -19.47 -14.17 20.26
N LYS A 602 -18.54 -13.30 20.68
CA LYS A 602 -18.72 -11.85 20.63
C LYS A 602 -17.87 -11.17 19.55
N ASP A 603 -18.53 -10.76 18.48
CA ASP A 603 -18.02 -9.80 17.50
C ASP A 603 -19.13 -8.82 17.12
N ARG A 604 -18.82 -7.52 17.13
CA ARG A 604 -19.82 -6.46 16.96
C ARG A 604 -19.96 -5.98 15.52
N TYR A 605 -18.85 -5.86 14.81
CA TYR A 605 -18.78 -5.16 13.52
C TYR A 605 -18.61 -6.09 12.32
N GLY A 606 -18.12 -7.31 12.53
CA GLY A 606 -17.74 -8.23 11.47
C GLY A 606 -16.55 -7.73 10.66
N ASP A 607 -16.41 -8.28 9.46
CA ASP A 607 -15.47 -7.78 8.45
C ASP A 607 -16.00 -6.47 7.84
N TRP A 608 -15.94 -5.37 8.60
CA TRP A 608 -16.59 -4.11 8.26
C TRP A 608 -16.24 -3.60 6.85
N CYS A 609 -17.23 -3.09 6.11
CA CYS A 609 -17.05 -2.55 4.75
C CYS A 609 -16.56 -3.56 3.68
N VAL A 610 -17.00 -4.83 3.73
CA VAL A 610 -16.83 -5.77 2.61
C VAL A 610 -17.44 -5.16 1.33
N PRO A 611 -16.68 -5.01 0.24
CA PRO A 611 -17.25 -4.54 -1.02
C PRO A 611 -18.01 -5.69 -1.71
N PRO A 612 -19.22 -5.44 -2.24
CA PRO A 612 -19.80 -6.37 -3.20
C PRO A 612 -19.05 -6.34 -4.54
N GLU A 613 -19.32 -7.34 -5.37
CA GLU A 613 -18.62 -7.58 -6.63
C GLU A 613 -18.94 -6.52 -7.70
N SER A 614 -20.02 -5.76 -7.55
CA SER A 614 -20.41 -4.68 -8.45
C SER A 614 -21.13 -3.52 -7.73
N LEU A 615 -21.15 -2.34 -8.36
CA LEU A 615 -21.76 -1.14 -7.78
C LEU A 615 -23.29 -1.25 -7.65
N GLU A 616 -23.93 -2.09 -8.47
CA GLU A 616 -25.38 -2.33 -8.41
C GLU A 616 -25.78 -3.14 -7.16
N LEU A 617 -24.83 -3.80 -6.51
CA LEU A 617 -25.04 -4.71 -5.38
C LEU A 617 -24.76 -4.06 -4.02
N ILE A 618 -24.41 -2.76 -3.95
CA ILE A 618 -24.04 -2.05 -2.70
C ILE A 618 -25.14 -2.02 -1.63
N HIS A 619 -26.39 -2.27 -2.00
CA HIS A 619 -27.52 -2.37 -1.07
C HIS A 619 -27.95 -3.81 -0.76
N SER A 620 -27.23 -4.80 -1.32
CA SER A 620 -27.52 -6.21 -1.09
C SER A 620 -27.22 -6.63 0.35
N LYS A 621 -28.06 -7.51 0.90
CA LYS A 621 -27.92 -8.09 2.25
C LYS A 621 -27.62 -9.59 2.22
N ASP A 622 -26.96 -10.03 1.16
CA ASP A 622 -26.66 -11.44 0.94
C ASP A 622 -25.78 -12.02 2.06
N PRO A 623 -26.25 -13.05 2.79
CA PRO A 623 -25.48 -13.68 3.86
C PRO A 623 -24.19 -14.35 3.35
N ALA A 624 -24.08 -14.69 2.06
CA ALA A 624 -22.86 -15.26 1.49
C ALA A 624 -21.65 -14.31 1.55
N ARG A 625 -21.88 -12.99 1.67
CA ARG A 625 -20.82 -11.98 1.81
C ARG A 625 -20.43 -11.69 3.26
N LYS A 626 -21.19 -12.20 4.23
CA LYS A 626 -20.96 -11.94 5.65
C LYS A 626 -20.14 -13.07 6.27
N THR A 627 -18.89 -12.82 6.59
CA THR A 627 -18.09 -13.76 7.41
C THR A 627 -18.70 -13.88 8.81
N ASP A 628 -18.73 -15.10 9.36
CA ASP A 628 -19.24 -15.37 10.70
C ASP A 628 -18.43 -14.61 11.77
N GLY A 629 -19.14 -13.87 12.63
CA GLY A 629 -18.54 -13.11 13.73
C GLY A 629 -17.88 -14.00 14.79
N GLN A 630 -18.40 -15.21 15.03
CA GLN A 630 -17.80 -16.14 16.00
C GLN A 630 -16.45 -16.68 15.49
N LEU A 631 -16.37 -16.95 14.18
CA LEU A 631 -15.12 -17.31 13.51
C LEU A 631 -14.10 -16.18 13.67
N ILE A 632 -14.50 -14.94 13.36
CA ILE A 632 -13.63 -13.76 13.46
C ILE A 632 -13.14 -13.57 14.90
N ALA A 633 -14.05 -13.56 15.88
CA ALA A 633 -13.72 -13.35 17.29
C ALA A 633 -12.77 -14.43 17.81
N THR A 634 -13.08 -15.70 17.55
CA THR A 634 -12.28 -16.84 18.03
C THR A 634 -10.90 -16.84 17.38
N ALA A 635 -10.80 -16.56 16.08
CA ALA A 635 -9.51 -16.46 15.38
C ALA A 635 -8.64 -15.32 15.92
N TYR A 636 -9.22 -14.14 16.19
CA TYR A 636 -8.48 -13.03 16.79
C TYR A 636 -8.09 -13.31 18.25
N TYR A 637 -8.95 -13.96 19.03
CA TYR A 637 -8.60 -14.36 20.39
C TYR A 637 -7.40 -15.32 20.39
N LEU A 638 -7.41 -16.35 19.52
CA LEU A 638 -6.26 -17.23 19.28
C LEU A 638 -5.00 -16.46 18.89
N LYS A 639 -5.14 -15.48 17.98
CA LYS A 639 -4.02 -14.62 17.60
C LYS A 639 -3.45 -13.83 18.78
N VAL A 640 -4.31 -13.32 19.66
CA VAL A 640 -3.86 -12.62 20.87
C VAL A 640 -3.23 -13.59 21.87
N LEU A 641 -3.73 -14.82 22.03
CA LEU A 641 -3.06 -15.85 22.84
C LEU A 641 -1.62 -16.11 22.38
N GLN A 642 -1.40 -16.21 21.07
CA GLN A 642 -0.04 -16.33 20.50
C GLN A 642 0.85 -15.13 20.85
N LEU A 643 0.28 -13.92 20.89
CA LEU A 643 1.01 -12.72 21.31
C LEU A 643 1.29 -12.74 22.81
N MET A 644 0.34 -13.16 23.64
CA MET A 644 0.55 -13.28 25.08
C MET A 644 1.59 -14.34 25.44
N HIS A 645 1.60 -15.48 24.75
CA HIS A 645 2.67 -16.47 24.85
C HIS A 645 4.02 -15.85 24.45
N ARG A 646 4.08 -15.10 23.34
CA ARG A 646 5.30 -14.38 22.93
C ARG A 646 5.75 -13.35 23.97
N PHE A 647 4.84 -12.54 24.51
CA PHE A 647 5.16 -11.49 25.48
C PHE A 647 5.63 -12.06 26.81
N SER A 648 4.90 -13.03 27.37
CA SER A 648 5.29 -13.72 28.59
C SER A 648 6.66 -14.40 28.44
N SER A 649 6.95 -15.01 27.29
CA SER A 649 8.28 -15.58 26.98
C SER A 649 9.38 -14.52 26.98
N VAL A 650 9.16 -13.37 26.34
CA VAL A 650 10.11 -12.24 26.31
C VAL A 650 10.33 -11.65 27.70
N LEU A 651 9.29 -11.59 28.52
CA LEU A 651 9.32 -11.05 29.89
C LEU A 651 9.79 -12.06 30.95
N GLY A 652 9.98 -13.33 30.58
CA GLY A 652 10.39 -14.40 31.49
C GLY A 652 9.29 -14.93 32.42
N LEU A 653 8.01 -14.70 32.09
CA LEU A 653 6.83 -15.15 32.83
C LEU A 653 6.44 -16.57 32.40
N LYS A 654 7.13 -17.59 32.92
CA LYS A 654 7.05 -18.97 32.41
C LYS A 654 5.68 -19.63 32.60
N GLU A 655 5.05 -19.42 33.75
CA GLU A 655 3.74 -20.02 34.07
C GLU A 655 2.65 -19.47 33.14
N ASP A 656 2.67 -18.16 32.92
CA ASP A 656 1.76 -17.50 31.99
C ASP A 656 2.01 -17.97 30.55
N ALA A 657 3.27 -18.12 30.12
CA ALA A 657 3.59 -18.63 28.79
C ALA A 657 2.97 -20.00 28.53
N GLN A 658 3.06 -20.91 29.51
CA GLN A 658 2.44 -22.24 29.42
C GLN A 658 0.90 -22.15 29.43
N GLU A 659 0.30 -21.32 30.30
CA GLU A 659 -1.16 -21.13 30.35
C GLU A 659 -1.71 -20.70 28.99
N TRP A 660 -1.05 -19.74 28.34
CA TRP A 660 -1.48 -19.22 27.04
C TRP A 660 -1.29 -20.24 25.92
N GLU A 661 -0.18 -20.98 25.91
CA GLU A 661 0.06 -22.05 24.93
C GLU A 661 -0.98 -23.19 25.06
N ASP A 662 -1.26 -23.64 26.28
CA ASP A 662 -2.22 -24.71 26.54
C ASP A 662 -3.66 -24.32 26.18
N LEU A 663 -4.03 -23.06 26.43
CA LEU A 663 -5.32 -22.53 26.00
C LEU A 663 -5.38 -22.36 24.48
N GLU A 664 -4.32 -21.87 23.84
CA GLU A 664 -4.23 -21.74 22.39
C GLU A 664 -4.45 -23.09 21.71
N HIS A 665 -3.76 -24.15 22.16
CA HIS A 665 -3.89 -25.48 21.58
C HIS A 665 -5.33 -26.03 21.65
N ARG A 666 -5.96 -25.98 22.84
CA ARG A 666 -7.36 -26.43 23.00
C ARG A 666 -8.33 -25.63 22.15
N MET A 667 -8.20 -24.30 22.15
CA MET A 667 -9.05 -23.43 21.34
C MET A 667 -8.84 -23.64 19.84
N LYS A 668 -7.61 -23.93 19.40
CA LYS A 668 -7.31 -24.20 17.99
C LYS A 668 -7.95 -25.49 17.50
N ASP A 669 -7.92 -26.54 18.33
CA ASP A 669 -8.58 -27.80 18.01
C ASP A 669 -10.10 -27.60 17.91
N ALA A 670 -10.71 -26.93 18.89
CA ALA A 670 -12.12 -26.58 18.86
C ALA A 670 -12.51 -25.68 17.67
N PHE A 671 -11.68 -24.68 17.34
CA PHE A 671 -11.90 -23.80 16.20
C PHE A 671 -11.92 -24.58 14.88
N ASN A 672 -11.00 -25.53 14.71
CA ASN A 672 -10.96 -26.36 13.52
C ASN A 672 -12.14 -27.34 13.46
N GLU A 673 -12.51 -27.95 14.59
CA GLU A 673 -13.70 -28.82 14.66
C GLU A 673 -14.98 -28.06 14.30
N HIS A 674 -15.11 -26.81 14.77
CA HIS A 674 -16.32 -26.02 14.57
C HIS A 674 -16.42 -25.39 13.18
N PHE A 675 -15.33 -24.86 12.64
CA PHE A 675 -15.38 -24.00 11.44
C PHE A 675 -14.79 -24.61 10.17
N LEU A 676 -13.95 -25.65 10.24
CA LEU A 676 -13.31 -26.24 9.05
C LEU A 676 -14.21 -27.27 8.38
N VAL A 677 -14.62 -27.00 7.14
CA VAL A 677 -15.30 -27.95 6.28
C VAL A 677 -14.25 -28.81 5.56
N ILE A 678 -14.44 -30.14 5.53
CA ILE A 678 -13.53 -31.08 4.86
C ILE A 678 -14.31 -31.96 3.88
N GLY A 679 -14.39 -31.54 2.61
CA GLY A 679 -14.88 -32.36 1.50
C GLY A 679 -13.75 -32.77 0.57
N LYS A 680 -13.09 -33.92 0.84
CA LYS A 680 -12.02 -34.47 -0.01
C LYS A 680 -12.58 -35.08 -1.29
N GLY A 681 -11.88 -34.91 -2.41
CA GLY A 681 -12.26 -35.49 -3.70
C GLY A 681 -13.50 -34.85 -4.33
N THR A 682 -13.89 -33.64 -3.88
CA THR A 682 -14.98 -32.88 -4.51
C THR A 682 -14.50 -32.06 -5.70
N SER A 683 -13.18 -31.91 -5.87
CA SER A 683 -12.59 -31.23 -7.01
C SER A 683 -12.92 -31.95 -8.33
N PRO A 684 -13.49 -31.24 -9.33
CA PRO A 684 -13.66 -31.79 -10.67
C PRO A 684 -12.32 -31.87 -11.45
N VAL A 685 -11.26 -31.21 -10.97
CA VAL A 685 -9.93 -31.23 -11.58
C VAL A 685 -8.86 -31.31 -10.48
N PRO A 686 -8.62 -32.51 -9.91
CA PRO A 686 -7.74 -32.67 -8.77
C PRO A 686 -6.37 -32.04 -8.99
N GLY A 687 -5.90 -31.27 -7.99
CA GLY A 687 -4.61 -30.56 -8.04
C GLY A 687 -4.68 -29.16 -8.65
N HIS A 688 -5.69 -28.81 -9.46
CA HIS A 688 -5.78 -27.51 -10.10
C HIS A 688 -6.19 -26.40 -9.12
N VAL A 689 -5.52 -25.24 -9.18
CA VAL A 689 -5.72 -24.12 -8.24
C VAL A 689 -7.14 -23.53 -8.28
N LEU A 690 -7.75 -23.44 -9.46
CA LEU A 690 -9.11 -22.90 -9.65
C LEU A 690 -10.23 -23.93 -9.41
N TYR A 691 -9.90 -25.17 -9.12
CA TYR A 691 -10.88 -26.23 -8.84
C TYR A 691 -10.44 -26.99 -7.59
N PRO A 692 -10.39 -26.32 -6.42
CA PRO A 692 -10.00 -26.99 -5.18
C PRO A 692 -11.04 -28.01 -4.73
N ASP A 693 -10.61 -28.91 -3.84
CA ASP A 693 -11.53 -29.64 -2.98
C ASP A 693 -12.29 -28.67 -2.05
N SER A 694 -13.44 -29.08 -1.55
CA SER A 694 -14.32 -28.29 -0.67
C SER A 694 -13.77 -28.29 0.75
N ILE A 695 -12.56 -27.76 0.91
CA ILE A 695 -11.82 -27.67 2.16
C ILE A 695 -11.56 -26.20 2.48
N TYR A 696 -12.41 -25.62 3.32
CA TYR A 696 -12.46 -24.19 3.61
C TYR A 696 -13.11 -23.93 4.98
N TYR A 697 -13.01 -22.71 5.48
CA TYR A 697 -13.64 -22.31 6.74
C TYR A 697 -14.98 -21.60 6.54
N GLY A 698 -15.93 -21.87 7.44
CA GLY A 698 -17.22 -21.19 7.50
C GLY A 698 -17.96 -21.19 6.16
N ASN A 699 -18.31 -20.00 5.67
CA ASN A 699 -18.99 -19.80 4.39
C ASN A 699 -18.04 -19.57 3.18
N ASN A 700 -16.76 -19.94 3.29
CA ASN A 700 -15.75 -19.81 2.23
C ASN A 700 -15.48 -18.37 1.74
N THR A 701 -15.84 -17.36 2.53
CA THR A 701 -15.40 -15.98 2.26
C THR A 701 -13.87 -15.89 2.34
N VAL A 702 -13.27 -14.92 1.64
CA VAL A 702 -11.81 -14.72 1.69
C VAL A 702 -11.35 -14.48 3.13
N THR A 703 -12.09 -13.69 3.90
CA THR A 703 -11.78 -13.42 5.31
C THR A 703 -11.88 -14.67 6.18
N ALA A 704 -12.88 -15.54 5.99
CA ALA A 704 -13.00 -16.80 6.74
C ALA A 704 -11.78 -17.70 6.59
N ASN A 705 -11.19 -17.73 5.39
CA ASN A 705 -10.01 -18.58 5.10
C ASN A 705 -8.67 -17.88 5.42
N ILE A 706 -8.58 -16.56 5.22
CA ILE A 706 -7.30 -15.85 5.36
C ILE A 706 -6.85 -15.74 6.82
N LEU A 707 -7.78 -15.58 7.77
CA LEU A 707 -7.46 -15.48 9.20
C LEU A 707 -6.76 -16.76 9.71
N PRO A 708 -7.33 -17.97 9.56
CA PRO A 708 -6.66 -19.19 10.01
C PRO A 708 -5.37 -19.49 9.23
N LEU A 709 -5.26 -19.08 7.96
CA LEU A 709 -3.99 -19.16 7.22
C LEU A 709 -2.91 -18.27 7.85
N ALA A 710 -3.22 -16.99 8.05
CA ALA A 710 -2.30 -15.99 8.59
C ALA A 710 -1.90 -16.25 10.04
N PHE A 711 -2.78 -16.87 10.83
CA PHE A 711 -2.55 -17.19 12.23
C PHE A 711 -2.00 -18.61 12.44
N GLY A 712 -1.80 -19.38 11.36
CA GLY A 712 -1.24 -20.74 11.45
C GLY A 712 -2.17 -21.75 12.11
N LEU A 713 -3.49 -21.55 11.99
CA LEU A 713 -4.51 -22.40 12.60
C LEU A 713 -4.86 -23.62 11.74
N VAL A 714 -4.68 -23.52 10.43
CA VAL A 714 -5.03 -24.60 9.48
C VAL A 714 -4.19 -25.86 9.72
N PRO A 715 -4.81 -27.05 9.84
CA PRO A 715 -4.07 -28.31 9.90
C PRO A 715 -3.19 -28.51 8.65
N LYS A 716 -1.95 -28.97 8.84
CA LYS A 716 -0.93 -29.07 7.77
C LYS A 716 -1.43 -29.71 6.46
N PRO A 717 -2.20 -30.82 6.46
CA PRO A 717 -2.67 -31.46 5.23
C PRO A 717 -3.63 -30.59 4.40
N TYR A 718 -4.27 -29.60 5.01
CA TYR A 718 -5.35 -28.82 4.39
C TYR A 718 -4.93 -27.42 3.97
N ILE A 719 -3.71 -26.98 4.33
CA ILE A 719 -3.21 -25.64 4.01
C ILE A 719 -3.35 -25.34 2.52
N ASN A 720 -2.92 -26.26 1.65
CA ASN A 720 -2.94 -26.01 0.21
C ASN A 720 -4.36 -25.84 -0.34
N ASP A 721 -5.33 -26.64 0.11
CA ASP A 721 -6.70 -26.53 -0.41
C ASP A 721 -7.44 -25.32 0.16
N VAL A 722 -7.17 -24.90 1.40
CA VAL A 722 -7.70 -23.63 1.93
C VAL A 722 -7.12 -22.43 1.16
N VAL A 723 -5.83 -22.46 0.80
CA VAL A 723 -5.21 -21.44 -0.06
C VAL A 723 -5.85 -21.43 -1.44
N LYS A 724 -6.02 -22.60 -2.08
CA LYS A 724 -6.67 -22.69 -3.39
C LYS A 724 -8.11 -22.21 -3.35
N ASN A 725 -8.88 -22.51 -2.30
CA ASN A 725 -10.24 -21.96 -2.11
C ASN A 725 -10.23 -20.43 -2.03
N THR A 726 -9.28 -19.86 -1.29
CA THR A 726 -9.10 -18.41 -1.20
C THR A 726 -8.79 -17.80 -2.58
N VAL A 727 -7.81 -18.36 -3.30
CA VAL A 727 -7.40 -17.90 -4.64
C VAL A 727 -8.53 -18.08 -5.65
N ASN A 728 -9.23 -19.21 -5.62
CA ASN A 728 -10.38 -19.48 -6.46
C ASN A 728 -11.46 -18.42 -6.23
N THR A 729 -11.87 -18.16 -4.99
CA THR A 729 -12.86 -17.13 -4.67
C THR A 729 -12.43 -15.75 -5.19
N ILE A 730 -11.16 -15.36 -5.02
CA ILE A 730 -10.64 -14.08 -5.54
C ILE A 730 -10.73 -14.03 -7.08
N ILE A 731 -10.27 -15.08 -7.77
CA ILE A 731 -10.10 -15.07 -9.22
C ILE A 731 -11.40 -15.36 -9.97
N THR A 732 -12.15 -16.38 -9.56
CA THR A 732 -13.32 -16.86 -10.29
C THR A 732 -14.60 -16.19 -9.84
N THR A 733 -14.82 -16.04 -8.53
CA THR A 733 -16.01 -15.37 -7.98
C THR A 733 -15.87 -13.85 -8.08
N ASN A 734 -14.79 -13.29 -7.52
CA ASN A 734 -14.60 -11.84 -7.39
C ASN A 734 -13.81 -11.21 -8.54
N LYS A 735 -13.49 -11.99 -9.59
CA LYS A 735 -12.88 -11.53 -10.85
C LYS A 735 -11.57 -10.75 -10.65
N GLY A 736 -10.75 -11.14 -9.67
CA GLY A 736 -9.47 -10.50 -9.37
C GLY A 736 -9.56 -9.16 -8.62
N HIS A 737 -10.61 -8.96 -7.82
CA HIS A 737 -10.84 -7.76 -7.01
C HIS A 737 -10.74 -8.03 -5.51
N ILE A 738 -10.56 -6.96 -4.73
CA ILE A 738 -10.60 -7.03 -3.27
C ILE A 738 -12.02 -7.45 -2.84
N SER A 739 -12.10 -8.40 -1.93
CA SER A 739 -13.37 -8.94 -1.43
C SER A 739 -13.36 -9.14 0.08
N CYS A 740 -12.62 -8.29 0.77
CA CYS A 740 -12.52 -8.24 2.22
C CYS A 740 -12.89 -6.84 2.69
N GLY A 741 -13.47 -6.78 3.87
CA GLY A 741 -13.56 -5.57 4.67
C GLY A 741 -12.27 -5.31 5.44
N VAL A 742 -12.41 -4.52 6.50
CA VAL A 742 -11.31 -4.06 7.39
C VAL A 742 -10.55 -5.22 8.03
N ILE A 743 -11.21 -6.33 8.37
CA ILE A 743 -10.60 -7.43 9.11
C ILE A 743 -9.77 -8.32 8.18
N GLY A 744 -10.31 -8.66 7.00
CA GLY A 744 -9.60 -9.52 6.05
C GLY A 744 -8.40 -8.83 5.40
N VAL A 745 -8.54 -7.55 5.02
CA VAL A 745 -7.48 -6.81 4.32
C VAL A 745 -6.23 -6.57 5.19
N GLN A 746 -6.34 -6.68 6.52
CA GLN A 746 -5.23 -6.61 7.46
C GLN A 746 -4.22 -7.77 7.36
N TRP A 747 -4.56 -8.84 6.65
CA TRP A 747 -3.74 -10.05 6.54
C TRP A 747 -3.57 -10.55 5.10
N LEU A 748 -4.39 -10.07 4.18
CA LEU A 748 -4.54 -10.62 2.84
C LEU A 748 -3.25 -10.60 2.01
N MET A 749 -2.59 -9.45 1.92
CA MET A 749 -1.55 -9.23 0.91
C MET A 749 -0.29 -10.05 1.25
N ARG A 750 0.15 -9.98 2.51
CA ARG A 750 1.33 -10.74 2.95
C ARG A 750 1.05 -12.23 3.00
N GLU A 751 -0.15 -12.65 3.37
CA GLU A 751 -0.45 -14.08 3.47
C GLU A 751 -0.56 -14.75 2.10
N LEU A 752 -1.21 -14.12 1.12
CA LEU A 752 -1.18 -14.60 -0.27
C LEU A 752 0.26 -14.77 -0.78
N SER A 753 1.12 -13.80 -0.49
CA SER A 753 2.52 -13.82 -0.91
C SER A 753 3.32 -14.94 -0.23
N ARG A 754 3.14 -15.13 1.09
CA ARG A 754 3.78 -16.24 1.84
C ARG A 754 3.34 -17.62 1.35
N LYS A 755 2.16 -17.72 0.73
CA LYS A 755 1.60 -18.96 0.18
C LYS A 755 1.88 -19.14 -1.32
N GLY A 756 2.77 -18.34 -1.91
CA GLY A 756 3.20 -18.47 -3.31
C GLY A 756 2.32 -17.78 -4.33
N PHE A 757 1.40 -16.91 -3.90
CA PHE A 757 0.47 -16.16 -4.75
C PHE A 757 0.73 -14.64 -4.67
N ALA A 758 2.00 -14.23 -4.66
CA ALA A 758 2.40 -12.82 -4.65
C ALA A 758 1.97 -12.09 -5.94
N ASP A 759 1.79 -12.81 -7.03
CA ASP A 759 1.23 -12.28 -8.27
C ASP A 759 -0.26 -11.93 -8.13
N VAL A 760 -1.03 -12.70 -7.35
CA VAL A 760 -2.44 -12.40 -7.00
C VAL A 760 -2.50 -11.18 -6.08
N ALA A 761 -1.62 -11.10 -5.09
CA ALA A 761 -1.48 -9.89 -4.26
C ALA A 761 -1.14 -8.66 -5.13
N TYR A 762 -0.20 -8.79 -6.07
CA TYR A 762 0.14 -7.71 -7.00
C TYR A 762 -1.04 -7.31 -7.91
N LEU A 763 -1.84 -8.27 -8.39
CA LEU A 763 -3.07 -7.99 -9.12
C LEU A 763 -4.01 -7.12 -8.28
N LEU A 764 -4.29 -7.51 -7.03
CA LEU A 764 -5.16 -6.77 -6.13
C LEU A 764 -4.64 -5.34 -5.85
N ALA A 765 -3.33 -5.19 -5.64
CA ALA A 765 -2.68 -3.90 -5.37
C ALA A 765 -2.70 -2.94 -6.58
N THR A 766 -2.80 -3.46 -7.80
CA THR A 766 -2.65 -2.68 -9.04
C THR A 766 -3.90 -2.61 -9.91
N ASN A 767 -4.94 -3.36 -9.55
CA ASN A 767 -6.23 -3.31 -10.21
C ASN A 767 -6.81 -1.89 -10.15
N LYS A 768 -7.42 -1.46 -11.25
CA LYS A 768 -7.96 -0.10 -11.47
C LYS A 768 -9.48 -0.06 -11.49
N THR A 769 -10.16 -1.20 -11.51
CA THR A 769 -11.61 -1.29 -11.54
C THR A 769 -12.18 -1.57 -10.16
N TYR A 770 -13.44 -1.19 -9.94
CA TYR A 770 -14.11 -1.39 -8.66
C TYR A 770 -14.33 -2.89 -8.37
N PRO A 771 -14.15 -3.35 -7.12
CA PRO A 771 -13.55 -2.66 -5.97
C PRO A 771 -12.01 -2.80 -5.92
N SER A 772 -11.29 -1.68 -5.85
CA SER A 772 -9.82 -1.65 -5.69
C SER A 772 -9.30 -0.30 -5.21
N TRP A 773 -8.06 -0.24 -4.72
CA TRP A 773 -7.40 1.04 -4.45
C TRP A 773 -7.10 1.82 -5.74
N GLY A 774 -6.81 1.13 -6.84
CA GLY A 774 -6.59 1.79 -8.13
C GLY A 774 -7.86 2.44 -8.65
N TYR A 775 -9.04 1.89 -8.37
CA TYR A 775 -10.31 2.55 -8.64
C TYR A 775 -10.41 3.91 -7.94
N MET A 776 -10.06 4.00 -6.65
CA MET A 776 -10.02 5.29 -5.92
C MET A 776 -9.12 6.30 -6.65
N VAL A 777 -7.95 5.85 -7.12
CA VAL A 777 -7.01 6.68 -7.90
C VAL A 777 -7.62 7.15 -9.22
N GLU A 778 -8.27 6.27 -9.99
CA GLU A 778 -8.93 6.63 -11.26
C GLU A 778 -10.11 7.60 -11.04
N GLN A 779 -10.72 7.61 -9.85
CA GLN A 779 -11.73 8.59 -9.44
C GLN A 779 -11.13 9.90 -8.87
N GLY A 780 -9.81 10.07 -8.89
CA GLY A 780 -9.15 11.32 -8.48
C GLY A 780 -8.86 11.43 -6.98
N ALA A 781 -8.93 10.33 -6.23
CA ALA A 781 -8.57 10.31 -4.81
C ALA A 781 -7.08 10.67 -4.60
N THR A 782 -6.81 11.46 -3.56
CA THR A 782 -5.45 11.83 -3.11
C THR A 782 -5.14 11.29 -1.71
N THR A 783 -6.07 10.54 -1.13
CA THR A 783 -6.07 9.85 0.16
C THR A 783 -6.81 8.52 -0.02
N ILE A 784 -6.82 7.65 0.99
CA ILE A 784 -7.63 6.43 0.97
C ILE A 784 -9.03 6.74 1.50
N TRP A 785 -10.05 6.12 0.93
CA TRP A 785 -11.44 6.31 1.31
C TRP A 785 -11.87 5.32 2.39
N GLU A 786 -12.95 5.66 3.09
CA GLU A 786 -13.63 4.77 4.04
C GLU A 786 -14.30 3.59 3.33
N LEU A 787 -14.85 3.83 2.14
CA LEU A 787 -15.57 2.84 1.35
C LEU A 787 -14.92 2.66 -0.01
N TRP A 788 -14.89 1.42 -0.51
CA TRP A 788 -14.36 1.08 -1.83
C TRP A 788 -15.06 1.83 -2.97
N ASN A 789 -16.31 2.25 -2.76
CA ASN A 789 -17.13 3.07 -3.66
C ASN A 789 -17.39 4.49 -3.11
N GLY A 790 -16.43 5.12 -2.44
CA GLY A 790 -16.62 6.42 -1.79
C GLY A 790 -17.15 7.57 -2.68
N ASN A 791 -17.06 7.45 -4.00
CA ASN A 791 -17.68 8.39 -4.94
C ASN A 791 -19.21 8.21 -5.11
N THR A 792 -19.78 7.05 -4.75
CA THR A 792 -21.22 6.75 -4.90
C THR A 792 -21.90 6.33 -3.60
N ALA A 793 -21.14 6.15 -2.52
CA ALA A 793 -21.65 5.66 -1.26
C ALA A 793 -22.55 6.65 -0.49
N ASN A 794 -23.32 6.12 0.47
CA ASN A 794 -24.22 6.92 1.31
C ASN A 794 -23.41 7.94 2.15
N PRO A 795 -23.70 9.24 2.04
CA PRO A 795 -22.99 10.28 2.79
C PRO A 795 -23.07 10.17 4.31
N GLU A 796 -24.00 9.42 4.90
CA GLU A 796 -24.07 9.24 6.36
C GLU A 796 -22.79 8.59 6.95
N MET A 797 -22.03 7.86 6.13
CA MET A 797 -20.74 7.27 6.47
C MET A 797 -19.89 7.10 5.22
N ASN A 798 -19.33 8.21 4.73
CA ASN A 798 -18.52 8.22 3.51
C ASN A 798 -17.39 9.26 3.56
N SER A 799 -16.34 8.94 4.31
CA SER A 799 -15.11 9.74 4.38
C SER A 799 -14.21 9.54 3.17
N GLY A 800 -13.74 10.64 2.59
CA GLY A 800 -12.70 10.65 1.56
C GLY A 800 -11.27 10.55 2.10
N ASN A 801 -11.10 10.40 3.42
CA ASN A 801 -9.81 10.35 4.10
C ASN A 801 -9.88 9.44 5.34
N HIS A 802 -9.60 8.16 5.14
CA HIS A 802 -9.67 7.11 6.14
C HIS A 802 -8.53 6.11 5.93
N VAL A 803 -8.05 5.45 6.98
CA VAL A 803 -6.90 4.53 6.87
C VAL A 803 -7.27 3.04 6.88
N MET A 804 -8.47 2.67 7.34
CA MET A 804 -8.81 1.29 7.70
C MET A 804 -8.72 0.28 6.54
N LEU A 805 -8.98 0.72 5.29
CA LEU A 805 -8.89 -0.13 4.10
C LEU A 805 -7.46 -0.30 3.57
N LEU A 806 -6.45 0.30 4.21
CA LEU A 806 -5.04 0.04 3.88
C LEU A 806 -4.62 -1.37 4.28
N GLY A 807 -5.18 -1.91 5.37
CA GLY A 807 -4.82 -3.23 5.86
C GLY A 807 -3.31 -3.42 5.98
N ASP A 808 -2.79 -4.49 5.36
CA ASP A 808 -1.34 -4.75 5.29
C ASP A 808 -0.67 -4.39 3.95
N LEU A 809 -1.32 -3.58 3.10
CA LEU A 809 -0.78 -3.16 1.80
C LEU A 809 0.60 -2.49 1.91
N ILE A 810 0.76 -1.58 2.87
CA ILE A 810 2.02 -0.84 3.06
C ILE A 810 3.11 -1.79 3.57
N SER A 811 2.80 -2.62 4.56
CA SER A 811 3.72 -3.66 5.04
C SER A 811 4.13 -4.60 3.91
N TRP A 812 3.21 -4.95 3.00
CA TRP A 812 3.49 -5.76 1.83
C TRP A 812 4.44 -5.07 0.83
N CYS A 813 4.31 -3.75 0.63
CA CYS A 813 5.24 -2.98 -0.20
C CYS A 813 6.67 -3.07 0.35
N TYR A 814 6.86 -2.94 1.67
CA TYR A 814 8.19 -3.01 2.28
C TYR A 814 8.71 -4.45 2.42
N GLU A 815 7.90 -5.38 2.91
CA GLU A 815 8.32 -6.75 3.23
C GLU A 815 8.38 -7.69 2.02
N THR A 816 7.53 -7.49 1.01
CA THR A 816 7.45 -8.38 -0.16
C THR A 816 8.10 -7.77 -1.39
N LEU A 817 7.84 -6.48 -1.69
CA LEU A 817 8.47 -5.83 -2.85
C LEU A 817 9.84 -5.26 -2.51
N GLY A 818 9.97 -4.55 -1.39
CA GLY A 818 11.25 -4.09 -0.87
C GLY A 818 12.07 -5.23 -0.26
N GLY A 819 11.41 -6.28 0.23
CA GLY A 819 12.07 -7.39 0.91
C GLY A 819 12.64 -7.05 2.28
N ILE A 820 12.34 -5.90 2.88
CA ILE A 820 12.92 -5.44 4.15
C ILE A 820 12.01 -5.88 5.30
N ARG A 821 12.49 -6.77 6.17
CA ARG A 821 11.73 -7.24 7.34
C ARG A 821 12.62 -7.45 8.56
N SER A 822 12.15 -7.06 9.75
CA SER A 822 12.85 -7.41 11.00
C SER A 822 12.72 -8.92 11.29
N SER A 823 13.78 -9.52 11.83
CA SER A 823 13.72 -10.87 12.39
C SER A 823 12.78 -10.92 13.60
N ARG A 824 12.09 -12.05 13.79
CA ARG A 824 11.27 -12.30 14.98
C ARG A 824 12.07 -12.70 16.22
N GLN A 825 13.30 -13.17 16.03
CA GLN A 825 14.22 -13.59 17.12
C GLN A 825 15.13 -12.43 17.57
N HIS A 826 15.56 -11.60 16.62
CA HIS A 826 16.39 -10.42 16.87
C HIS A 826 15.67 -9.19 16.31
N THR A 827 14.75 -8.65 17.11
CA THR A 827 13.82 -7.59 16.71
C THR A 827 14.49 -6.21 16.60
N GLY A 828 13.70 -5.20 16.19
CA GLY A 828 14.19 -3.85 15.97
C GLY A 828 15.17 -3.75 14.81
N PHE A 829 15.11 -4.69 13.86
CA PHE A 829 16.08 -4.83 12.76
C PHE A 829 17.52 -5.08 13.22
N LYS A 830 17.72 -5.63 14.42
CA LYS A 830 19.06 -6.09 14.83
C LYS A 830 19.57 -7.21 13.91
N HIS A 831 18.64 -8.05 13.44
CA HIS A 831 18.84 -8.91 12.28
C HIS A 831 17.74 -8.63 11.24
N ILE A 832 18.15 -8.43 9.99
CA ILE A 832 17.28 -8.02 8.88
C ILE A 832 17.12 -9.18 7.90
N LEU A 833 15.90 -9.46 7.48
CA LEU A 833 15.65 -10.37 6.37
C LEU A 833 15.49 -9.51 5.12
N MET A 834 16.31 -9.76 4.11
CA MET A 834 16.27 -9.16 2.78
C MET A 834 15.72 -10.21 1.82
N LYS A 835 14.39 -10.22 1.61
CA LYS A 835 13.69 -11.24 0.82
C LYS A 835 12.57 -10.65 -0.06
N PRO A 836 12.90 -9.94 -1.15
CA PRO A 836 11.90 -9.55 -2.14
C PRO A 836 11.33 -10.76 -2.88
N ASP A 837 10.07 -10.68 -3.33
CA ASP A 837 9.48 -11.70 -4.21
C ASP A 837 9.73 -11.35 -5.69
N PHE A 838 10.83 -11.86 -6.23
CA PHE A 838 11.23 -11.63 -7.62
C PHE A 838 10.37 -12.37 -8.65
N SER A 839 9.49 -13.29 -8.22
CA SER A 839 8.65 -14.09 -9.12
C SER A 839 7.54 -13.27 -9.80
N ILE A 840 7.22 -12.10 -9.25
CA ILE A 840 6.20 -11.20 -9.81
C ILE A 840 6.69 -10.66 -11.15
N GLN A 841 6.16 -11.20 -12.26
CA GLN A 841 6.57 -10.82 -13.62
C GLN A 841 6.10 -9.41 -14.04
N GLY A 842 5.09 -8.85 -13.34
CA GLY A 842 4.48 -7.56 -13.65
C GLY A 842 5.22 -6.33 -13.13
N ILE A 843 6.35 -6.51 -12.45
CA ILE A 843 7.15 -5.45 -11.83
C ILE A 843 8.62 -5.62 -12.26
N SER A 844 9.24 -4.53 -12.70
CA SER A 844 10.61 -4.54 -13.23
C SER A 844 11.62 -3.84 -12.33
N HIS A 845 11.16 -3.04 -11.36
CA HIS A 845 12.02 -2.48 -10.30
C HIS A 845 11.21 -2.11 -9.06
N ALA A 846 11.89 -2.08 -7.92
CA ALA A 846 11.44 -1.42 -6.69
C ALA A 846 12.62 -0.75 -5.97
N ASP A 847 12.37 0.41 -5.38
CA ASP A 847 13.29 1.14 -4.51
C ASP A 847 12.59 1.36 -3.16
N ALA A 848 13.06 0.63 -2.15
CA ALA A 848 12.59 0.72 -0.79
C ALA A 848 13.75 1.08 0.15
N SER A 849 13.51 2.02 1.06
CA SER A 849 14.43 2.29 2.15
C SER A 849 13.69 2.56 3.43
N TYR A 850 14.27 2.18 4.56
CA TYR A 850 13.69 2.34 5.89
C TYR A 850 14.79 2.66 6.89
N ARG A 851 14.59 3.63 7.78
CA ARG A 851 15.53 3.93 8.86
C ARG A 851 15.13 3.19 10.12
N THR A 852 15.87 2.14 10.40
CA THR A 852 15.73 1.32 11.60
C THR A 852 16.28 2.06 12.84
N PRO A 853 16.09 1.53 14.06
CA PRO A 853 16.78 2.03 15.26
C PRO A 853 18.32 2.07 15.16
N TYR A 854 18.92 1.38 14.19
CA TYR A 854 20.37 1.29 14.00
C TYR A 854 20.89 2.11 12.81
N GLY A 855 20.00 2.58 11.93
CA GLY A 855 20.36 3.32 10.73
C GLY A 855 19.55 2.90 9.50
N LYS A 856 19.92 3.42 8.34
CA LYS A 856 19.18 3.20 7.08
C LYS A 856 19.47 1.81 6.48
N VAL A 857 18.42 1.04 6.24
CA VAL A 857 18.44 -0.13 5.35
C VAL A 857 17.91 0.27 3.97
N VAL A 858 18.54 -0.23 2.92
CA VAL A 858 18.15 0.02 1.51
C VAL A 858 18.01 -1.30 0.78
N SER A 859 16.96 -1.41 -0.03
CA SER A 859 16.75 -2.46 -1.00
C SER A 859 16.28 -1.82 -2.30
N ARG A 860 17.18 -1.73 -3.28
CA ARG A 860 16.88 -1.21 -4.61
C ARG A 860 17.23 -2.24 -5.64
N TRP A 861 16.24 -2.76 -6.34
CA TRP A 861 16.47 -3.75 -7.37
C TRP A 861 15.80 -3.40 -8.69
N LYS A 862 16.41 -3.87 -9.77
CA LYS A 862 15.87 -3.90 -11.12
C LYS A 862 16.02 -5.32 -11.66
N LYS A 863 15.02 -5.82 -12.36
CA LYS A 863 15.05 -7.18 -12.93
C LYS A 863 14.48 -7.25 -14.32
N THR A 864 15.00 -8.17 -15.12
CA THR A 864 14.27 -8.81 -16.21
C THR A 864 13.55 -10.05 -15.65
N LEU A 865 13.03 -10.94 -16.50
CA LEU A 865 12.49 -12.21 -16.02
C LEU A 865 13.59 -13.22 -15.63
N THR A 866 14.81 -13.03 -16.14
CA THR A 866 15.93 -13.99 -16.00
C THR A 866 17.15 -13.41 -15.32
N HIS A 867 17.15 -12.12 -14.96
CA HIS A 867 18.31 -11.48 -14.36
C HIS A 867 17.91 -10.39 -13.37
N LEU A 868 18.66 -10.27 -12.28
CA LEU A 868 18.46 -9.34 -11.17
C LEU A 868 19.71 -8.51 -10.93
N GLU A 869 19.52 -7.20 -10.84
CA GLU A 869 20.47 -6.23 -10.30
C GLU A 869 19.92 -5.69 -8.99
N TRP A 870 20.63 -5.86 -7.87
CA TRP A 870 20.15 -5.52 -6.53
C TRP A 870 21.21 -4.84 -5.66
N GLU A 871 20.93 -3.61 -5.26
CA GLU A 871 21.68 -2.85 -4.26
C GLU A 871 21.06 -3.04 -2.87
N VAL A 872 21.88 -3.48 -1.92
CA VAL A 872 21.50 -3.69 -0.51
C VAL A 872 22.41 -2.86 0.39
N THR A 873 21.84 -2.11 1.33
CA THR A 873 22.61 -1.48 2.41
C THR A 873 22.10 -1.94 3.77
N VAL A 874 23.02 -2.37 4.64
CA VAL A 874 22.75 -2.84 6.00
C VAL A 874 23.41 -1.87 7.00
N PRO A 875 22.67 -1.32 7.98
CA PRO A 875 23.22 -0.36 8.92
C PRO A 875 24.29 -0.96 9.86
N VAL A 876 25.17 -0.12 10.39
CA VAL A 876 26.22 -0.55 11.34
C VAL A 876 25.59 -1.18 12.58
N ASN A 877 26.31 -2.14 13.17
CA ASN A 877 25.86 -2.87 14.36
C ASN A 877 24.66 -3.79 14.11
N THR A 878 24.30 -4.09 12.86
CA THR A 878 23.29 -5.09 12.51
C THR A 878 23.84 -6.11 11.50
N THR A 879 23.07 -7.17 11.27
CA THR A 879 23.34 -8.19 10.26
C THR A 879 22.10 -8.41 9.41
N ALA A 880 22.26 -9.02 8.24
CA ALA A 880 21.15 -9.41 7.39
C ALA A 880 21.31 -10.82 6.81
N GLU A 881 20.19 -11.44 6.44
CA GLU A 881 20.15 -12.57 5.50
C GLU A 881 19.54 -12.13 4.17
N VAL A 882 20.27 -12.36 3.08
CA VAL A 882 19.89 -12.00 1.71
C VAL A 882 19.44 -13.24 0.97
N HIS A 883 18.16 -13.27 0.57
CA HIS A 883 17.54 -14.38 -0.17
C HIS A 883 17.57 -14.05 -1.67
N LEU A 884 18.43 -14.75 -2.40
CA LEU A 884 18.59 -14.58 -3.84
C LEU A 884 17.59 -15.45 -4.62
N PRO A 885 17.20 -15.04 -5.84
CA PRO A 885 16.22 -15.78 -6.65
C PRO A 885 16.69 -17.19 -7.06
N ASP A 886 18.00 -17.46 -7.03
CA ASP A 886 18.59 -18.79 -7.30
C ASP A 886 18.55 -19.75 -6.08
N GLY A 887 17.92 -19.33 -4.99
CA GLY A 887 17.79 -20.11 -3.75
C GLY A 887 18.97 -19.97 -2.79
N ARG A 888 20.04 -19.24 -3.15
CA ARG A 888 21.11 -18.92 -2.21
C ARG A 888 20.60 -17.99 -1.11
N VAL A 889 21.06 -18.25 0.11
CA VAL A 889 20.85 -17.38 1.27
C VAL A 889 22.21 -16.97 1.82
N GLU A 890 22.51 -15.67 1.77
CA GLU A 890 23.80 -15.13 2.23
C GLU A 890 23.63 -14.35 3.54
N LYS A 891 24.46 -14.66 4.53
CA LYS A 891 24.53 -13.87 5.77
C LYS A 891 25.59 -12.79 5.62
N ILE A 892 25.19 -11.54 5.78
CA ILE A 892 26.07 -10.37 5.64
C ILE A 892 26.02 -9.51 6.90
N GLY A 893 27.11 -8.79 7.19
CA GLY A 893 27.12 -7.72 8.18
C GLY A 893 26.75 -6.36 7.56
N SER A 894 27.00 -5.30 8.30
CA SER A 894 26.79 -3.92 7.84
C SER A 894 27.58 -3.55 6.58
N GLY A 895 27.13 -2.51 5.88
CA GLY A 895 27.75 -1.96 4.67
C GLY A 895 26.87 -2.06 3.43
N SER A 896 27.42 -1.67 2.27
CA SER A 896 26.73 -1.71 0.97
C SER A 896 27.18 -2.89 0.12
N TYR A 897 26.23 -3.58 -0.47
CA TYR A 897 26.38 -4.80 -1.25
C TYR A 897 25.64 -4.65 -2.57
N HIS A 898 26.17 -5.31 -3.60
CA HIS A 898 25.59 -5.34 -4.92
C HIS A 898 25.54 -6.79 -5.37
N TYR A 899 24.39 -7.21 -5.88
CA TYR A 899 24.14 -8.53 -6.40
C TYR A 899 23.69 -8.41 -7.86
N SER A 900 24.45 -9.06 -8.75
CA SER A 900 24.06 -9.31 -10.14
C SER A 900 23.94 -10.82 -10.29
N VAL A 901 22.71 -11.32 -10.38
CA VAL A 901 22.43 -12.77 -10.33
C VAL A 901 21.34 -13.14 -11.32
N ASP A 902 21.48 -14.32 -11.91
CA ASP A 902 20.43 -14.86 -12.77
C ASP A 902 19.23 -15.30 -11.94
N ILE A 903 18.05 -15.01 -12.47
CA ILE A 903 16.79 -15.54 -11.95
C ILE A 903 16.54 -16.85 -12.69
N PRO A 904 16.47 -17.99 -11.99
CA PRO A 904 16.16 -19.26 -12.63
C PRO A 904 14.80 -19.19 -13.34
N THR A 905 14.78 -19.69 -14.57
CA THR A 905 13.53 -19.95 -15.26
C THR A 905 12.82 -21.14 -14.61
N ARG A 906 11.52 -21.31 -14.92
CA ARG A 906 10.70 -22.41 -14.36
C ARG A 906 11.24 -23.80 -14.69
N SER A 907 12.04 -23.92 -15.75
CA SER A 907 12.72 -25.15 -16.15
C SER A 907 14.04 -24.80 -16.82
N LYS A 908 15.06 -25.63 -16.60
CA LYS A 908 16.37 -25.52 -17.27
C LYS A 908 16.27 -25.56 -18.79
N ALA A 909 15.21 -26.15 -19.33
CA ALA A 909 14.96 -26.16 -20.77
C ALA A 909 14.64 -24.76 -21.32
N VAL A 910 14.16 -23.82 -20.50
CA VAL A 910 13.89 -22.43 -20.92
C VAL A 910 15.16 -21.60 -20.75
N LEU A 911 15.81 -21.29 -21.87
CA LEU A 911 17.07 -20.55 -21.94
C LEU A 911 16.88 -19.02 -21.87
N LYS A 912 15.81 -18.51 -22.48
CA LYS A 912 15.40 -17.10 -22.40
C LYS A 912 13.93 -17.03 -22.07
N ASP A 913 13.58 -16.11 -21.17
CA ASP A 913 12.21 -15.74 -20.85
C ASP A 913 12.10 -14.21 -20.86
N GLU A 914 11.32 -13.63 -21.76
CA GLU A 914 11.27 -12.16 -21.93
C GLU A 914 9.92 -11.67 -22.47
N PHE A 915 9.57 -10.44 -22.13
CA PHE A 915 8.51 -9.73 -22.86
C PHE A 915 9.10 -9.11 -24.12
N LEU A 916 8.31 -9.08 -25.21
CA LEU A 916 8.73 -8.40 -26.43
C LEU A 916 8.91 -6.89 -26.21
N TYR A 917 8.18 -6.32 -25.26
CA TYR A 917 8.19 -4.91 -24.91
C TYR A 917 7.64 -4.69 -23.49
N GLU A 918 8.02 -3.58 -22.86
CA GLU A 918 7.53 -3.20 -21.52
C GLU A 918 6.33 -2.25 -21.56
N GLU A 919 6.32 -1.30 -22.50
CA GLU A 919 5.24 -0.34 -22.69
C GLU A 919 4.70 -0.43 -24.13
N ALA A 920 3.40 -0.18 -24.28
CA ALA A 920 2.71 -0.10 -25.56
C ALA A 920 1.65 1.01 -25.55
N SER A 921 1.28 1.48 -26.74
CA SER A 921 0.24 2.52 -26.92
C SER A 921 -1.19 1.98 -26.82
N PHE A 922 -1.37 0.70 -26.51
CA PHE A 922 -2.66 0.01 -26.41
C PHE A 922 -2.74 -0.78 -25.09
N PRO A 923 -3.93 -0.88 -24.49
CA PRO A 923 -4.11 -1.62 -23.23
C PRO A 923 -4.25 -3.14 -23.42
N GLU A 924 -4.68 -3.61 -24.60
CA GLU A 924 -4.85 -5.04 -24.89
C GLU A 924 -4.13 -5.46 -26.19
N CYS A 925 -3.58 -6.67 -26.19
CA CYS A 925 -3.00 -7.34 -27.36
C CYS A 925 -3.28 -8.84 -27.37
N HIS A 926 -3.33 -9.44 -28.56
CA HIS A 926 -3.64 -10.85 -28.73
C HIS A 926 -3.18 -11.43 -30.08
N GLY A 927 -3.28 -12.75 -30.25
CA GLY A 927 -3.06 -13.45 -31.52
C GLY A 927 -1.61 -13.38 -32.04
N ALA A 928 -0.66 -13.84 -31.24
CA ALA A 928 0.76 -13.77 -31.57
C ALA A 928 1.20 -14.79 -32.63
N THR A 929 2.16 -14.42 -33.48
CA THR A 929 2.81 -15.27 -34.49
C THR A 929 4.31 -14.97 -34.61
N ILE A 930 5.16 -15.97 -34.82
CA ILE A 930 6.62 -15.81 -34.99
C ILE A 930 7.15 -16.47 -36.28
N ALA A 931 8.13 -15.84 -36.92
CA ALA A 931 8.89 -16.42 -38.01
C ALA A 931 10.39 -16.07 -37.91
N GLU A 932 11.25 -16.96 -38.42
CA GLU A 932 12.68 -16.70 -38.60
C GLU A 932 12.95 -16.30 -40.06
N THR A 933 13.71 -15.22 -40.26
CA THR A 933 14.12 -14.74 -41.59
C THR A 933 15.33 -15.52 -42.13
N PRO A 934 15.68 -15.41 -43.43
CA PRO A 934 16.86 -16.08 -43.97
C PRO A 934 18.17 -15.71 -43.27
N LYS A 935 18.27 -14.47 -42.74
CA LYS A 935 19.42 -13.95 -42.00
C LYS A 935 19.47 -14.42 -40.54
N GLY A 936 18.41 -15.07 -40.05
CA GLY A 936 18.28 -15.54 -38.66
C GLY A 936 17.70 -14.52 -37.70
N ASP A 937 17.18 -13.39 -38.20
CA ASP A 937 16.39 -12.48 -37.37
C ASP A 937 15.04 -13.14 -37.04
N LEU A 938 14.55 -12.93 -35.82
CA LEU A 938 13.20 -13.31 -35.42
C LEU A 938 12.25 -12.13 -35.63
N VAL A 939 11.06 -12.41 -36.17
CA VAL A 939 9.99 -11.43 -36.35
C VAL A 939 8.76 -11.97 -35.66
N ALA A 940 8.17 -11.16 -34.78
CA ALA A 940 6.92 -11.47 -34.10
C ALA A 940 5.85 -10.47 -34.54
N ALA A 941 4.62 -10.94 -34.76
CA ALA A 941 3.47 -10.09 -35.01
C ALA A 941 2.30 -10.47 -34.10
N PHE A 942 1.43 -9.49 -33.82
CA PHE A 942 0.24 -9.64 -32.99
C PHE A 942 -0.72 -8.49 -33.29
N PHE A 943 -1.98 -8.57 -32.86
CA PHE A 943 -2.90 -7.44 -32.94
C PHE A 943 -3.07 -6.76 -31.58
N GLY A 944 -3.31 -5.45 -31.57
CA GLY A 944 -3.44 -4.66 -30.35
C GLY A 944 -4.25 -3.39 -30.55
N GLY A 945 -5.02 -3.02 -29.53
CA GLY A 945 -5.97 -1.90 -29.54
C GLY A 945 -6.67 -1.74 -28.18
N THR A 946 -7.78 -1.01 -28.13
CA THR A 946 -8.54 -0.80 -26.89
C THR A 946 -9.04 -2.11 -26.28
N LYS A 947 -9.57 -3.00 -27.13
CA LYS A 947 -10.06 -4.33 -26.78
C LYS A 947 -10.25 -5.13 -28.06
N GLU A 948 -10.11 -6.45 -28.01
CA GLU A 948 -10.47 -7.33 -29.13
C GLU A 948 -11.84 -6.95 -29.72
N ARG A 949 -11.97 -6.94 -31.07
CA ARG A 949 -13.11 -6.44 -31.88
C ARG A 949 -13.25 -4.94 -32.05
N ASN A 950 -12.61 -4.13 -31.21
CA ASN A 950 -12.72 -2.69 -31.34
C ASN A 950 -12.07 -2.26 -32.68
N PRO A 951 -12.74 -1.42 -33.50
CA PRO A 951 -12.21 -0.98 -34.79
C PRO A 951 -10.78 -0.43 -34.76
N ASP A 952 -10.29 0.05 -33.61
CA ASP A 952 -8.93 0.55 -33.43
C ASP A 952 -7.84 -0.53 -33.39
N CYS A 953 -8.19 -1.82 -33.33
CA CYS A 953 -7.23 -2.92 -33.34
C CYS A 953 -6.42 -2.93 -34.64
N CYS A 954 -5.09 -2.87 -34.51
CA CYS A 954 -4.13 -2.89 -35.62
C CYS A 954 -3.18 -4.08 -35.50
N ILE A 955 -2.42 -4.36 -36.56
CA ILE A 955 -1.33 -5.34 -36.53
C ILE A 955 -0.01 -4.64 -36.19
N TRP A 956 0.67 -5.20 -35.21
CA TRP A 956 1.94 -4.73 -34.68
C TRP A 956 3.03 -5.78 -34.89
N VAL A 957 4.25 -5.33 -35.13
CA VAL A 957 5.43 -6.17 -35.33
C VAL A 957 6.55 -5.76 -34.38
N CYS A 958 7.24 -6.75 -33.83
CA CYS A 958 8.52 -6.61 -33.13
C CYS A 958 9.57 -7.48 -33.84
N ARG A 959 10.82 -7.01 -33.91
CA ARG A 959 11.94 -7.77 -34.49
C ARG A 959 13.05 -7.97 -33.46
N LYS A 960 13.72 -9.11 -33.54
CA LYS A 960 14.98 -9.37 -32.84
C LYS A 960 16.03 -9.74 -33.88
N GLU A 961 16.95 -8.82 -34.15
CA GLU A 961 18.06 -9.11 -35.06
C GLU A 961 18.92 -10.24 -34.51
N LYS A 962 19.48 -11.08 -35.39
CA LYS A 962 20.33 -12.20 -34.96
C LYS A 962 21.50 -11.70 -34.10
N GLY A 963 21.61 -12.25 -32.89
CA GLY A 963 22.64 -11.85 -31.92
C GLY A 963 22.30 -10.62 -31.08
N SER A 964 21.16 -9.97 -31.31
CA SER A 964 20.64 -8.93 -30.41
C SER A 964 20.09 -9.54 -29.13
N ASP A 965 20.27 -8.85 -28.01
CA ASP A 965 19.64 -9.18 -26.73
C ASP A 965 18.27 -8.52 -26.54
N ALA A 966 17.88 -7.61 -27.43
CA ALA A 966 16.64 -6.85 -27.32
C ALA A 966 15.74 -6.99 -28.55
N TRP A 967 14.43 -6.98 -28.30
CA TRP A 967 13.38 -6.79 -29.31
C TRP A 967 13.19 -5.29 -29.61
N THR A 968 12.81 -4.96 -30.84
CA THR A 968 12.34 -3.62 -31.17
C THR A 968 10.98 -3.34 -30.53
N ALA A 969 10.69 -2.07 -30.25
CA ALA A 969 9.36 -1.66 -29.82
C ALA A 969 8.27 -2.03 -30.86
N PRO A 970 6.99 -2.19 -30.44
CA PRO A 970 5.90 -2.49 -31.36
C PRO A 970 5.76 -1.44 -32.46
N GLN A 971 5.91 -1.87 -33.71
CA GLN A 971 5.67 -1.04 -34.89
C GLN A 971 4.34 -1.43 -35.53
N MET A 972 3.45 -0.47 -35.75
CA MET A 972 2.21 -0.70 -36.50
C MET A 972 2.56 -0.95 -37.98
N VAL A 973 2.08 -2.06 -38.54
CA VAL A 973 2.39 -2.47 -39.92
C VAL A 973 1.15 -2.67 -40.78
N ALA A 974 -0.02 -2.85 -40.16
CA ALA A 974 -1.29 -2.85 -40.87
C ALA A 974 -2.42 -2.32 -39.97
N ASP A 975 -3.37 -1.61 -40.59
CA ASP A 975 -4.59 -1.12 -39.99
C ASP A 975 -5.81 -1.48 -40.85
N GLY A 976 -6.99 -1.30 -40.28
CA GLY A 976 -8.26 -1.45 -40.99
C GLY A 976 -8.90 -0.12 -41.39
N VAL A 977 -8.10 0.93 -41.59
CA VAL A 977 -8.58 2.27 -42.00
C VAL A 977 -8.62 2.35 -43.52
N PHE A 978 -9.74 2.78 -44.08
CA PHE A 978 -9.93 2.96 -45.52
C PHE A 978 -10.23 4.43 -45.85
N LYS A 979 -9.72 4.90 -46.99
CA LYS A 979 -10.13 6.22 -47.50
C LYS A 979 -11.55 6.12 -48.07
N PRO A 980 -12.34 7.20 -48.06
CA PRO A 980 -13.71 7.20 -48.58
C PRO A 980 -13.86 6.67 -50.02
N ASN A 981 -12.83 6.84 -50.86
CA ASN A 981 -12.81 6.36 -52.25
C ASN A 981 -11.79 5.22 -52.48
N ASP A 982 -11.39 4.49 -51.43
CA ASP A 982 -10.48 3.35 -51.57
C ASP A 982 -11.24 2.19 -52.25
N PRO A 983 -10.83 1.72 -53.45
CA PRO A 983 -11.52 0.63 -54.14
C PRO A 983 -11.50 -0.68 -53.34
N LEU A 984 -10.59 -0.81 -52.38
CA LEU A 984 -10.47 -1.98 -51.50
C LEU A 984 -11.42 -1.91 -50.29
N ALA A 985 -12.08 -0.76 -50.04
CA ALA A 985 -13.02 -0.60 -48.93
C ALA A 985 -14.23 -1.54 -49.06
N ALA A 986 -14.74 -1.73 -50.29
CA ALA A 986 -15.85 -2.63 -50.57
C ALA A 986 -15.53 -4.08 -50.17
N LEU A 987 -14.31 -4.55 -50.47
CA LEU A 987 -13.86 -5.90 -50.13
C LEU A 987 -13.72 -6.09 -48.60
N ALA A 988 -13.34 -5.04 -47.88
CA ALA A 988 -13.33 -5.03 -46.42
C ALA A 988 -14.73 -4.90 -45.79
N GLY A 989 -15.77 -4.73 -46.62
CA GLY A 989 -17.12 -4.40 -46.17
C GLY A 989 -17.19 -3.07 -45.42
N VAL A 990 -16.32 -2.11 -45.77
CA VAL A 990 -16.32 -0.74 -45.23
C VAL A 990 -17.11 0.15 -46.17
N THR A 991 -18.22 0.69 -45.68
CA THR A 991 -19.14 1.57 -46.39
C THR A 991 -19.06 3.00 -45.84
N ALA A 992 -19.76 3.95 -46.47
CA ALA A 992 -19.89 5.31 -45.94
C ALA A 992 -20.55 5.38 -44.54
N GLU A 993 -21.29 4.34 -44.17
CA GLU A 993 -21.96 4.22 -42.88
C GLU A 993 -21.07 3.55 -41.82
N THR A 994 -19.93 2.98 -42.23
CA THR A 994 -18.97 2.39 -41.30
C THR A 994 -18.31 3.51 -40.50
N LYS A 995 -18.53 3.50 -39.18
CA LYS A 995 -17.95 4.49 -38.27
C LYS A 995 -16.44 4.63 -38.49
N ASP A 996 -15.99 5.87 -38.67
CA ASP A 996 -14.59 6.25 -38.93
C ASP A 996 -13.94 5.58 -40.15
N HIS A 997 -14.73 4.99 -41.06
CA HIS A 997 -14.28 4.17 -42.19
C HIS A 997 -13.25 3.10 -41.79
N ARG A 998 -13.48 2.49 -40.62
CA ARG A 998 -12.53 1.58 -39.99
C ARG A 998 -13.18 0.29 -39.48
N LYS A 999 -12.46 -0.82 -39.65
CA LYS A 999 -12.74 -2.10 -38.97
C LYS A 999 -11.49 -2.62 -38.26
N ALA A 1000 -11.69 -3.56 -37.34
CA ALA A 1000 -10.62 -4.15 -36.56
C ALA A 1000 -9.73 -5.07 -37.43
N CYS A 1001 -8.43 -5.09 -37.15
CA CYS A 1001 -7.50 -6.08 -37.67
C CYS A 1001 -7.38 -7.30 -36.73
N TRP A 1002 -7.15 -8.47 -37.32
CA TRP A 1002 -7.22 -9.76 -36.63
C TRP A 1002 -6.19 -10.77 -37.12
N ASN A 1003 -5.88 -11.75 -36.24
CA ASN A 1003 -5.17 -13.00 -36.54
C ASN A 1003 -4.00 -12.84 -37.53
N PRO A 1004 -2.97 -12.06 -37.16
CA PRO A 1004 -1.76 -11.99 -37.96
C PRO A 1004 -1.08 -13.36 -38.01
N VAL A 1005 -0.54 -13.72 -39.16
CA VAL A 1005 0.25 -14.94 -39.35
C VAL A 1005 1.47 -14.62 -40.20
N LEU A 1006 2.65 -14.82 -39.64
CA LEU A 1006 3.91 -14.66 -40.34
C LEU A 1006 4.30 -15.94 -41.06
N PHE A 1007 4.80 -15.80 -42.29
CA PHE A 1007 5.33 -16.92 -43.06
C PHE A 1007 6.50 -16.47 -43.92
N GLN A 1008 7.68 -17.06 -43.67
CA GLN A 1008 8.85 -16.84 -44.50
C GLN A 1008 8.83 -17.82 -45.67
N VAL A 1009 8.53 -17.33 -46.88
CA VAL A 1009 8.57 -18.18 -48.08
C VAL A 1009 10.03 -18.59 -48.35
N PRO A 1010 10.33 -19.90 -48.56
CA PRO A 1010 11.67 -20.33 -48.92
C PRO A 1010 12.18 -19.62 -50.18
N GLY A 1011 13.29 -18.87 -50.03
CA GLY A 1011 13.89 -18.08 -51.11
C GLY A 1011 13.03 -16.91 -51.62
N GLY A 1012 12.08 -16.42 -50.82
CA GLY A 1012 11.18 -15.32 -51.18
C GLY A 1012 10.93 -14.32 -50.05
N ASP A 1013 9.85 -13.55 -50.19
CA ASP A 1013 9.46 -12.49 -49.25
C ASP A 1013 8.95 -13.07 -47.92
N LEU A 1014 9.06 -12.29 -46.84
CA LEU A 1014 8.33 -12.52 -45.60
C LEU A 1014 6.89 -12.04 -45.79
N LEU A 1015 5.92 -12.93 -45.61
CA LEU A 1015 4.49 -12.62 -45.71
C LEU A 1015 3.90 -12.44 -44.31
N LEU A 1016 3.02 -11.46 -44.16
CA LEU A 1016 2.19 -11.27 -42.98
C LEU A 1016 0.73 -11.23 -43.42
N PHE A 1017 0.03 -12.35 -43.20
CA PHE A 1017 -1.40 -12.47 -43.43
C PHE A 1017 -2.16 -11.87 -42.24
N TYR A 1018 -3.29 -11.21 -42.47
CA TYR A 1018 -4.16 -10.69 -41.42
C TYR A 1018 -5.58 -10.51 -41.96
N LYS A 1019 -6.56 -10.28 -41.08
CA LYS A 1019 -7.97 -10.19 -41.45
C LYS A 1019 -8.50 -8.82 -41.04
N ILE A 1020 -9.47 -8.31 -41.79
CA ILE A 1020 -10.19 -7.09 -41.45
C ILE A 1020 -11.68 -7.43 -41.34
N GLY A 1021 -12.31 -7.06 -40.23
CA GLY A 1021 -13.73 -7.29 -39.98
C GLY A 1021 -14.19 -6.83 -38.59
N LEU A 1022 -15.49 -6.77 -38.37
CA LEU A 1022 -16.11 -6.50 -37.06
C LEU A 1022 -16.32 -7.77 -36.23
N LYS A 1023 -16.54 -8.91 -36.89
CA LYS A 1023 -16.74 -10.24 -36.31
C LYS A 1023 -16.10 -11.31 -37.20
N VAL A 1024 -15.94 -12.52 -36.69
CA VAL A 1024 -15.24 -13.58 -37.46
C VAL A 1024 -15.93 -13.88 -38.79
N SER A 1025 -17.26 -13.90 -38.80
CA SER A 1025 -18.06 -14.21 -40.00
C SER A 1025 -18.06 -13.11 -41.07
N ASP A 1026 -17.54 -11.90 -40.80
CA ASP A 1026 -17.40 -10.82 -41.79
C ASP A 1026 -15.95 -10.53 -42.19
N TRP A 1027 -15.03 -11.45 -41.86
CA TRP A 1027 -13.62 -11.28 -42.19
C TRP A 1027 -13.37 -11.29 -43.70
N SER A 1028 -12.50 -10.37 -44.12
CA SER A 1028 -11.81 -10.38 -45.41
C SER A 1028 -10.32 -10.69 -45.19
N GLY A 1029 -9.71 -11.40 -46.14
CA GLY A 1029 -8.31 -11.82 -46.08
C GLY A 1029 -7.35 -10.79 -46.70
N TRP A 1030 -6.25 -10.49 -46.00
CA TRP A 1030 -5.25 -9.51 -46.42
C TRP A 1030 -3.84 -10.02 -46.18
N LEU A 1031 -2.88 -9.49 -46.93
CA LEU A 1031 -1.47 -9.70 -46.67
C LEU A 1031 -0.65 -8.43 -46.90
N VAL A 1032 0.46 -8.30 -46.18
CA VAL A 1032 1.56 -7.36 -46.49
C VAL A 1032 2.86 -8.15 -46.64
N ARG A 1033 3.77 -7.65 -47.47
CA ARG A 1033 5.05 -8.31 -47.78
C ARG A 1033 6.22 -7.50 -47.26
N SER A 1034 7.28 -8.20 -46.85
CA SER A 1034 8.57 -7.58 -46.56
C SER A 1034 9.70 -8.29 -47.31
N LYS A 1035 10.52 -7.48 -48.00
CA LYS A 1035 11.68 -7.95 -48.77
C LYS A 1035 12.98 -7.88 -47.98
N ASP A 1036 12.98 -7.18 -46.85
CA ASP A 1036 14.16 -6.92 -46.01
C ASP A 1036 14.08 -7.60 -44.63
N GLY A 1037 13.21 -8.61 -44.51
CA GLY A 1037 13.05 -9.41 -43.30
C GLY A 1037 12.21 -8.74 -42.21
N GLY A 1038 11.30 -7.84 -42.58
CA GLY A 1038 10.35 -7.18 -41.69
C GLY A 1038 10.75 -5.77 -41.26
N LYS A 1039 11.87 -5.22 -41.77
CA LYS A 1039 12.30 -3.84 -41.44
C LYS A 1039 11.37 -2.81 -42.08
N THR A 1040 10.94 -3.09 -43.32
CA THR A 1040 9.92 -2.34 -44.03
C THR A 1040 8.84 -3.26 -44.56
N TRP A 1041 7.62 -2.73 -44.68
CA TRP A 1041 6.44 -3.47 -45.13
C TRP A 1041 5.81 -2.77 -46.34
N GLY A 1042 5.41 -3.56 -47.33
CA GLY A 1042 4.72 -3.08 -48.52
C GLY A 1042 3.30 -2.60 -48.24
N LYS A 1043 2.61 -2.15 -49.29
CA LYS A 1043 1.18 -1.84 -49.22
C LYS A 1043 0.36 -3.12 -48.98
N ARG A 1044 -0.81 -2.98 -48.34
CA ARG A 1044 -1.77 -4.09 -48.19
C ARG A 1044 -2.21 -4.62 -49.55
N GLU A 1045 -2.24 -5.94 -49.66
CA GLU A 1045 -2.78 -6.69 -50.79
C GLU A 1045 -4.00 -7.48 -50.29
N ALA A 1046 -5.10 -7.42 -51.05
CA ALA A 1046 -6.28 -8.22 -50.78
C ALA A 1046 -6.07 -9.67 -51.28
N LEU A 1047 -6.52 -10.65 -50.50
CA LEU A 1047 -6.70 -12.01 -51.02
C LEU A 1047 -7.95 -12.08 -51.91
N PRO A 1048 -8.04 -13.05 -52.84
CA PRO A 1048 -9.24 -13.23 -53.66
C PRO A 1048 -10.48 -13.43 -52.78
N GLU A 1049 -11.64 -13.02 -53.28
CA GLU A 1049 -12.91 -13.17 -52.55
C GLU A 1049 -13.14 -14.64 -52.17
N GLY A 1050 -13.53 -14.87 -50.90
CA GLY A 1050 -13.69 -16.21 -50.33
C GLY A 1050 -12.41 -16.84 -49.76
N PHE A 1051 -11.25 -16.17 -49.84
CA PHE A 1051 -9.98 -16.62 -49.24
C PHE A 1051 -9.58 -15.74 -48.06
N LEU A 1052 -9.17 -16.36 -46.95
CA LEU A 1052 -8.76 -15.67 -45.72
C LEU A 1052 -7.27 -15.83 -45.40
N GLY A 1053 -6.58 -16.72 -46.11
CA GLY A 1053 -5.25 -17.18 -45.78
C GLY A 1053 -5.24 -18.03 -44.52
N PRO A 1054 -4.06 -18.26 -43.91
CA PRO A 1054 -3.93 -19.11 -42.73
C PRO A 1054 -4.68 -18.51 -41.55
N ILE A 1055 -5.45 -19.32 -40.81
CA ILE A 1055 -6.15 -18.85 -39.61
C ILE A 1055 -5.34 -19.21 -38.37
N LYS A 1056 -4.69 -18.19 -37.80
CA LYS A 1056 -3.88 -18.23 -36.57
C LYS A 1056 -2.54 -18.97 -36.70
N ASN A 1057 -2.50 -20.18 -37.27
CA ASN A 1057 -1.29 -20.99 -37.34
C ASN A 1057 -0.58 -20.86 -38.69
N LYS A 1058 0.75 -21.05 -38.69
CA LYS A 1058 1.59 -20.79 -39.86
C LYS A 1058 1.32 -21.77 -41.02
N PRO A 1059 1.46 -21.33 -42.27
CA PRO A 1059 1.52 -22.23 -43.43
C PRO A 1059 2.70 -23.19 -43.37
N GLU A 1060 2.61 -24.30 -44.10
CA GLU A 1060 3.72 -25.20 -44.38
C GLU A 1060 4.09 -25.19 -45.87
N TYR A 1061 5.39 -25.33 -46.17
CA TYR A 1061 5.89 -25.48 -47.54
C TYR A 1061 6.18 -26.95 -47.83
N VAL A 1062 5.34 -27.59 -48.63
CA VAL A 1062 5.38 -29.03 -48.93
C VAL A 1062 5.30 -29.21 -50.43
N GLY A 1063 6.17 -30.01 -51.05
CA GLY A 1063 6.08 -30.32 -52.48
C GLY A 1063 6.13 -29.09 -53.42
N GLY A 1064 6.76 -27.99 -53.01
CA GLY A 1064 6.85 -26.75 -53.81
C GLY A 1064 5.68 -25.77 -53.66
N ARG A 1065 4.66 -26.12 -52.89
CA ARG A 1065 3.45 -25.30 -52.64
C ARG A 1065 3.35 -24.81 -51.20
N ILE A 1066 2.67 -23.69 -51.01
CA ILE A 1066 2.28 -23.16 -49.70
C ILE A 1066 0.92 -23.76 -49.36
N ILE A 1067 0.80 -24.40 -48.21
CA ILE A 1067 -0.46 -24.92 -47.68
C ILE A 1067 -0.82 -24.09 -46.45
N CYS A 1068 -1.83 -23.24 -46.58
CA CYS A 1068 -2.34 -22.46 -45.46
C CYS A 1068 -3.36 -23.30 -44.67
N PRO A 1069 -3.13 -23.53 -43.37
CA PRO A 1069 -4.14 -24.11 -42.49
C PRO A 1069 -5.22 -23.07 -42.21
N SER A 1070 -6.36 -23.22 -42.88
CA SER A 1070 -7.46 -22.27 -42.84
C SER A 1070 -8.68 -22.87 -42.14
N SER A 1071 -9.63 -22.00 -41.82
CA SER A 1071 -10.89 -22.42 -41.21
C SER A 1071 -11.93 -21.31 -41.33
N THR A 1072 -13.20 -21.68 -41.37
CA THR A 1072 -14.31 -20.73 -41.39
C THR A 1072 -15.13 -20.83 -40.12
N GLU A 1073 -15.76 -19.72 -39.76
CA GLU A 1073 -16.79 -19.62 -38.74
C GLU A 1073 -18.04 -19.02 -39.39
N GLY A 1074 -19.20 -19.63 -39.14
CA GLY A 1074 -20.50 -19.20 -39.67
C GLY A 1074 -21.61 -20.15 -39.21
N GLU A 1075 -22.80 -20.00 -39.78
CA GLU A 1075 -24.04 -20.62 -39.28
C GLU A 1075 -23.97 -22.16 -39.14
N ASP A 1076 -23.12 -22.82 -39.95
CA ASP A 1076 -22.88 -24.27 -39.92
C ASP A 1076 -21.82 -24.72 -38.88
N GLY A 1077 -21.31 -23.80 -38.07
CA GLY A 1077 -20.28 -24.01 -37.06
C GLY A 1077 -18.85 -24.03 -37.62
N TRP A 1078 -17.85 -24.22 -36.75
CA TRP A 1078 -16.44 -24.22 -37.16
C TRP A 1078 -16.11 -25.37 -38.11
N ARG A 1079 -15.42 -25.05 -39.21
CA ARG A 1079 -14.89 -26.03 -40.17
C ARG A 1079 -13.48 -25.67 -40.60
N ILE A 1080 -12.62 -26.67 -40.66
CA ILE A 1080 -11.28 -26.52 -41.23
C ILE A 1080 -11.30 -26.79 -42.74
N HIS A 1081 -10.46 -26.07 -43.46
CA HIS A 1081 -10.18 -26.22 -44.89
C HIS A 1081 -8.75 -25.73 -45.16
N PHE A 1082 -8.24 -25.93 -46.37
CA PHE A 1082 -6.88 -25.51 -46.73
C PHE A 1082 -6.91 -24.61 -47.94
N GLU A 1083 -6.10 -23.55 -47.88
CA GLU A 1083 -5.88 -22.66 -49.02
C GLU A 1083 -4.47 -22.89 -49.55
N ILE A 1084 -4.36 -23.36 -50.78
CA ILE A 1084 -3.10 -23.82 -51.38
C ILE A 1084 -2.68 -22.84 -52.46
N SER A 1085 -1.39 -22.50 -52.46
CA SER A 1085 -0.76 -21.72 -53.51
C SER A 1085 0.46 -22.45 -54.09
N ASP A 1086 0.38 -22.77 -55.38
CA ASP A 1086 1.42 -23.47 -56.14
C ASP A 1086 2.49 -22.50 -56.72
N ASP A 1087 2.28 -21.18 -56.61
CA ASP A 1087 3.09 -20.15 -57.27
C ASP A 1087 3.65 -19.09 -56.30
N LYS A 1088 3.94 -19.51 -55.05
CA LYS A 1088 4.52 -18.70 -53.97
C LYS A 1088 3.60 -17.56 -53.49
N GLY A 1089 2.30 -17.82 -53.43
CA GLY A 1089 1.30 -16.92 -52.84
C GLY A 1089 0.76 -15.88 -53.82
N LYS A 1090 0.72 -16.18 -55.13
CA LYS A 1090 0.11 -15.31 -56.15
C LYS A 1090 -1.30 -15.76 -56.50
N THR A 1091 -1.52 -17.06 -56.69
CA THR A 1091 -2.84 -17.67 -56.92
C THR A 1091 -3.16 -18.68 -55.84
N TRP A 1092 -4.47 -18.91 -55.60
CA TRP A 1092 -4.98 -19.70 -54.48
C TRP A 1092 -6.10 -20.64 -54.92
N ARG A 1093 -6.12 -21.85 -54.38
CA ARG A 1093 -7.22 -22.83 -54.49
C ARG A 1093 -7.61 -23.36 -53.12
N LYS A 1094 -8.85 -23.82 -52.95
CA LYS A 1094 -9.39 -24.29 -51.66
C LYS A 1094 -9.61 -25.81 -51.67
N ILE A 1095 -9.23 -26.49 -50.58
CA ILE A 1095 -9.51 -27.91 -50.29
C ILE A 1095 -10.35 -27.99 -49.01
N GLY A 1096 -11.53 -28.61 -49.09
CA GLY A 1096 -12.49 -28.68 -47.98
C GLY A 1096 -13.72 -27.77 -48.15
N PRO A 1097 -14.56 -27.59 -47.12
CA PRO A 1097 -14.37 -28.00 -45.72
C PRO A 1097 -14.25 -29.52 -45.54
N LEU A 1098 -13.45 -29.96 -44.56
CA LEU A 1098 -13.31 -31.39 -44.28
C LEU A 1098 -14.58 -31.98 -43.65
N GLU A 1099 -14.89 -33.24 -44.00
CA GLU A 1099 -15.86 -34.03 -43.26
C GLU A 1099 -15.37 -34.28 -41.82
N ALA A 1100 -16.28 -34.36 -40.87
CA ALA A 1100 -15.97 -34.58 -39.45
C ALA A 1100 -16.84 -35.70 -38.88
N GLU A 1101 -16.28 -36.46 -37.94
CA GLU A 1101 -17.07 -37.37 -37.11
C GLU A 1101 -18.07 -36.61 -36.24
N LEU A 1102 -19.09 -37.31 -35.77
CA LEU A 1102 -20.11 -36.75 -34.89
C LEU A 1102 -19.68 -36.93 -33.43
N ALA A 1103 -19.68 -35.84 -32.66
CA ALA A 1103 -19.40 -35.86 -31.22
C ALA A 1103 -20.26 -34.83 -30.50
N LEU A 1104 -20.56 -35.09 -29.22
CA LEU A 1104 -21.33 -34.17 -28.39
C LEU A 1104 -20.41 -33.04 -27.89
N PRO A 1105 -20.68 -31.76 -28.19
CA PRO A 1105 -19.93 -30.63 -27.63
C PRO A 1105 -19.97 -30.62 -26.10
N THR A 1106 -18.91 -30.15 -25.42
CA THR A 1106 -18.81 -30.19 -23.94
C THR A 1106 -19.96 -29.48 -23.25
N GLN A 1107 -20.38 -28.32 -23.77
CA GLN A 1107 -21.50 -27.56 -23.23
C GLN A 1107 -22.85 -28.30 -23.30
N LEU A 1108 -22.99 -29.31 -24.16
CA LEU A 1108 -24.19 -30.14 -24.27
C LEU A 1108 -24.10 -31.43 -23.46
N GLN A 1109 -22.97 -31.72 -22.84
CA GLN A 1109 -22.78 -32.88 -21.97
C GLN A 1109 -23.35 -32.55 -20.56
N GLY A 1110 -24.32 -33.33 -20.06
CA GLY A 1110 -24.74 -33.29 -18.65
C GLY A 1110 -25.94 -32.42 -18.23
N LYS A 1111 -26.79 -31.92 -19.16
CA LYS A 1111 -28.07 -31.14 -19.01
C LYS A 1111 -28.27 -30.43 -17.63
N ALA A 1112 -28.28 -29.10 -17.54
CA ALA A 1112 -29.15 -28.17 -18.25
C ALA A 1112 -28.56 -26.75 -18.41
N VAL A 1113 -29.14 -25.99 -19.35
CA VAL A 1113 -29.34 -24.52 -19.41
C VAL A 1113 -28.95 -23.90 -20.75
N GLU A 1114 -29.86 -23.02 -21.19
CA GLU A 1114 -29.81 -22.03 -22.27
C GLU A 1114 -28.40 -21.61 -22.70
N ALA A 1115 -28.08 -21.85 -23.97
CA ALA A 1115 -26.91 -21.31 -24.62
C ALA A 1115 -27.00 -19.77 -24.65
N LYS A 1116 -26.42 -19.09 -23.65
CA LYS A 1116 -26.13 -17.66 -23.76
C LYS A 1116 -25.05 -17.46 -24.80
N ASP A 1117 -25.24 -16.45 -25.64
CA ASP A 1117 -24.35 -16.07 -26.72
C ASP A 1117 -22.98 -15.67 -26.13
N ASP A 1118 -21.96 -16.53 -26.28
CA ASP A 1118 -20.60 -16.23 -25.83
C ASP A 1118 -19.98 -15.25 -26.84
N GLN A 1119 -19.92 -13.98 -26.44
CA GLN A 1119 -19.32 -12.91 -27.22
C GLN A 1119 -17.81 -13.11 -27.46
N GLU A 1120 -17.13 -14.12 -26.94
CA GLU A 1120 -15.74 -14.45 -27.31
C GLU A 1120 -15.63 -15.70 -28.18
N ALA A 1121 -16.54 -16.67 -28.02
CA ALA A 1121 -16.39 -17.99 -28.65
C ALA A 1121 -16.87 -18.05 -30.10
N GLY A 1122 -17.55 -17.03 -30.62
CA GLY A 1122 -17.92 -17.02 -32.03
C GLY A 1122 -19.07 -17.98 -32.34
N GLU A 1123 -20.30 -17.48 -32.25
CA GLU A 1123 -21.56 -18.17 -32.52
C GLU A 1123 -21.93 -19.34 -31.57
N ALA A 1124 -23.14 -19.26 -30.99
CA ALA A 1124 -23.72 -20.29 -30.14
C ALA A 1124 -24.00 -21.58 -30.92
N ILE A 1125 -23.69 -22.75 -30.34
CA ILE A 1125 -24.09 -24.04 -30.91
C ILE A 1125 -25.61 -24.17 -30.80
N LYS A 1126 -26.32 -24.20 -31.93
CA LYS A 1126 -27.77 -24.37 -31.99
C LYS A 1126 -28.19 -25.84 -32.01
N GLY A 1127 -29.28 -26.16 -31.29
CA GLY A 1127 -29.95 -27.48 -31.28
C GLY A 1127 -29.30 -28.55 -30.40
N GLU A 1128 -30.07 -29.60 -30.08
CA GLU A 1128 -29.62 -30.74 -29.27
C GLU A 1128 -28.86 -31.80 -30.10
N GLY A 1129 -28.23 -32.75 -29.41
CA GLY A 1129 -27.65 -33.97 -30.01
C GLY A 1129 -26.21 -33.85 -30.51
N MET A 1130 -25.73 -34.95 -31.10
CA MET A 1130 -24.40 -35.05 -31.69
C MET A 1130 -24.23 -34.03 -32.82
N LYS A 1131 -23.09 -33.34 -32.87
CA LYS A 1131 -22.74 -32.39 -33.93
C LYS A 1131 -21.47 -32.87 -34.64
N PRO A 1132 -21.23 -32.47 -35.90
CA PRO A 1132 -19.91 -32.60 -36.49
C PRO A 1132 -18.87 -31.99 -35.55
N ILE A 1133 -17.71 -32.62 -35.39
CA ILE A 1133 -16.63 -32.06 -34.57
C ILE A 1133 -16.27 -30.67 -35.12
N TYR A 1134 -16.57 -29.64 -34.34
CA TYR A 1134 -16.28 -28.26 -34.67
C TYR A 1134 -14.82 -27.97 -34.38
N ALA A 1135 -14.01 -27.95 -35.44
CA ALA A 1135 -12.58 -27.76 -35.41
C ALA A 1135 -12.18 -26.44 -36.09
N ILE A 1136 -11.19 -25.74 -35.52
CA ILE A 1136 -10.68 -24.47 -36.05
C ILE A 1136 -9.18 -24.33 -35.75
N GLN A 1137 -8.50 -23.39 -36.43
CA GLN A 1137 -7.08 -23.06 -36.23
C GLN A 1137 -6.15 -24.29 -36.34
N PRO A 1138 -6.12 -24.99 -37.49
CA PRO A 1138 -5.31 -26.18 -37.65
C PRO A 1138 -3.81 -25.87 -37.60
N SER A 1139 -2.99 -26.75 -37.03
CA SER A 1139 -1.53 -26.77 -37.20
C SER A 1139 -1.15 -27.94 -38.10
N ILE A 1140 -0.26 -27.76 -39.08
CA ILE A 1140 0.16 -28.83 -39.99
C ILE A 1140 1.46 -29.46 -39.49
N LEU A 1141 1.49 -30.78 -39.36
CA LEU A 1141 2.67 -31.59 -39.03
C LEU A 1141 3.06 -32.45 -40.25
N LYS A 1142 4.36 -32.64 -40.44
CA LYS A 1142 4.94 -33.41 -41.55
C LYS A 1142 5.56 -34.68 -40.98
N HIS A 1143 5.10 -35.83 -41.43
CA HIS A 1143 5.58 -37.13 -40.96
C HIS A 1143 6.72 -37.65 -41.83
N LYS A 1144 7.58 -38.51 -41.25
CA LYS A 1144 8.74 -39.10 -41.95
C LYS A 1144 8.35 -39.94 -43.17
N ASP A 1145 7.14 -40.49 -43.16
CA ASP A 1145 6.56 -41.28 -44.25
C ASP A 1145 5.90 -40.42 -45.34
N GLY A 1146 5.98 -39.09 -45.25
CA GLY A 1146 5.42 -38.15 -46.22
C GLY A 1146 3.97 -37.77 -45.96
N ARG A 1147 3.29 -38.36 -44.97
CA ARG A 1147 1.93 -37.96 -44.59
C ARG A 1147 1.93 -36.59 -43.92
N LEU A 1148 0.83 -35.87 -44.08
CA LEU A 1148 0.54 -34.68 -43.29
C LEU A 1148 -0.51 -35.02 -42.23
N GLN A 1149 -0.38 -34.40 -41.08
CA GLN A 1149 -1.38 -34.43 -40.02
C GLN A 1149 -1.78 -33.00 -39.70
N VAL A 1150 -3.05 -32.77 -39.38
CA VAL A 1150 -3.48 -31.54 -38.71
C VAL A 1150 -3.86 -31.79 -37.28
N LEU A 1151 -3.55 -30.82 -36.42
CA LEU A 1151 -4.09 -30.72 -35.07
C LEU A 1151 -4.92 -29.46 -34.93
N CYS A 1152 -6.14 -29.60 -34.41
CA CYS A 1152 -7.11 -28.52 -34.34
C CYS A 1152 -7.68 -28.39 -32.93
N ARG A 1153 -7.95 -27.17 -32.49
CA ARG A 1153 -8.75 -26.96 -31.27
C ARG A 1153 -10.22 -27.23 -31.56
N THR A 1154 -10.96 -27.66 -30.54
CA THR A 1154 -12.40 -27.97 -30.66
C THR A 1154 -13.23 -27.47 -29.47
N ARG A 1155 -14.56 -27.63 -29.58
CA ARG A 1155 -15.54 -27.46 -28.50
C ARG A 1155 -15.94 -28.79 -27.81
N ASN A 1156 -15.15 -29.85 -27.98
CA ASN A 1156 -15.43 -31.19 -27.46
C ASN A 1156 -14.53 -31.59 -26.28
N GLY A 1157 -13.76 -30.64 -25.73
CA GLY A 1157 -12.87 -30.89 -24.59
C GLY A 1157 -11.58 -31.62 -24.97
N GLN A 1158 -11.43 -31.96 -26.26
CA GLN A 1158 -10.27 -32.65 -26.82
C GLN A 1158 -9.78 -31.94 -28.08
N LEU A 1159 -8.50 -32.04 -28.40
CA LEU A 1159 -8.03 -31.63 -29.73
C LEU A 1159 -8.52 -32.63 -30.77
N ALA A 1160 -8.63 -32.20 -32.02
CA ALA A 1160 -8.99 -33.06 -33.15
C ALA A 1160 -7.86 -33.15 -34.16
N GLU A 1161 -7.86 -34.24 -34.92
CA GLU A 1161 -6.90 -34.50 -35.97
C GLU A 1161 -7.55 -34.95 -37.29
N ALA A 1162 -6.81 -34.78 -38.38
CA ALA A 1162 -7.06 -35.39 -39.68
C ALA A 1162 -5.72 -35.62 -40.40
N TRP A 1163 -5.70 -36.54 -41.36
CA TRP A 1163 -4.49 -37.01 -42.03
C TRP A 1163 -4.61 -36.88 -43.55
N SER A 1164 -3.53 -36.49 -44.22
CA SER A 1164 -3.43 -36.45 -45.68
C SER A 1164 -2.27 -37.33 -46.16
N PRO A 1165 -2.50 -38.26 -47.10
CA PRO A 1165 -1.45 -39.09 -47.69
C PRO A 1165 -0.77 -38.45 -48.91
N ASP A 1166 -1.29 -37.34 -49.44
CA ASP A 1166 -1.00 -36.83 -50.79
C ASP A 1166 -0.68 -35.33 -50.81
N ASN A 1167 0.13 -34.86 -49.86
CA ASN A 1167 0.56 -33.45 -49.74
C ASN A 1167 -0.61 -32.45 -49.62
N GLY A 1168 -1.69 -32.85 -48.97
CA GLY A 1168 -2.81 -31.99 -48.60
C GLY A 1168 -3.92 -31.88 -49.64
N ASP A 1169 -3.89 -32.68 -50.71
CA ASP A 1169 -4.93 -32.67 -51.74
C ASP A 1169 -6.19 -33.44 -51.28
N THR A 1170 -6.03 -34.51 -50.50
CA THR A 1170 -7.12 -35.23 -49.82
C THR A 1170 -6.82 -35.41 -48.33
N TRP A 1171 -7.89 -35.44 -47.51
CA TRP A 1171 -7.79 -35.55 -46.06
C TRP A 1171 -8.81 -36.55 -45.53
N SER A 1172 -8.44 -37.26 -44.46
CA SER A 1172 -9.35 -38.08 -43.67
C SER A 1172 -10.41 -37.21 -42.97
N LYS A 1173 -11.45 -37.86 -42.44
CA LYS A 1173 -12.39 -37.20 -41.53
C LYS A 1173 -11.67 -36.63 -40.31
N VAL A 1174 -12.17 -35.49 -39.83
CA VAL A 1174 -11.76 -34.91 -38.54
C VAL A 1174 -12.29 -35.80 -37.41
N ARG A 1175 -11.39 -36.27 -36.53
CA ARG A 1175 -11.70 -37.10 -35.36
C ARG A 1175 -11.05 -36.56 -34.08
N LEU A 1176 -11.58 -36.92 -32.91
CA LEU A 1176 -11.00 -36.47 -31.62
C LEU A 1176 -9.73 -37.25 -31.25
N THR A 1177 -8.80 -36.57 -30.59
CA THR A 1177 -7.56 -37.13 -30.01
C THR A 1177 -7.70 -37.35 -28.50
N SER A 1178 -6.70 -37.95 -27.85
CA SER A 1178 -6.63 -38.04 -26.37
C SER A 1178 -6.27 -36.73 -25.68
N LEU A 1179 -5.61 -35.80 -26.40
CA LEU A 1179 -5.14 -34.51 -25.87
C LEU A 1179 -6.31 -33.63 -25.45
N PRO A 1180 -6.20 -32.92 -24.31
CA PRO A 1180 -7.27 -32.06 -23.84
C PRO A 1180 -7.32 -30.73 -24.62
N SER A 1181 -8.51 -30.15 -24.67
CA SER A 1181 -8.78 -28.82 -25.22
C SER A 1181 -9.64 -28.03 -24.25
N ASN A 1182 -9.19 -26.83 -23.92
CA ASN A 1182 -9.93 -25.85 -23.13
C ASN A 1182 -10.62 -24.77 -23.99
N ASN A 1183 -10.67 -24.98 -25.31
CA ASN A 1183 -11.13 -24.01 -26.32
C ASN A 1183 -10.16 -22.81 -26.56
N SER A 1184 -8.90 -22.91 -26.11
CA SER A 1184 -7.83 -21.95 -26.43
C SER A 1184 -7.11 -22.31 -27.73
N GLY A 1185 -6.47 -21.31 -28.36
CA GLY A 1185 -5.61 -21.53 -29.52
C GLY A 1185 -4.38 -22.37 -29.17
N THR A 1186 -3.97 -23.27 -30.05
CA THR A 1186 -2.76 -24.12 -29.95
C THR A 1186 -1.90 -23.95 -31.19
N ASP A 1187 -0.59 -24.19 -31.09
CA ASP A 1187 0.30 -24.27 -32.27
C ASP A 1187 1.22 -25.48 -32.13
N ALA A 1188 1.56 -26.09 -33.26
CA ALA A 1188 2.42 -27.26 -33.30
C ALA A 1188 3.43 -27.18 -34.44
N VAL A 1189 4.59 -27.81 -34.25
CA VAL A 1189 5.65 -27.85 -35.25
C VAL A 1189 6.30 -29.23 -35.31
N THR A 1190 6.67 -29.64 -36.51
CA THR A 1190 7.55 -30.81 -36.70
C THR A 1190 9.00 -30.37 -36.55
N LEU A 1191 9.71 -31.01 -35.62
CA LEU A 1191 11.12 -30.78 -35.35
C LEU A 1191 12.00 -31.43 -36.41
N LYS A 1192 13.24 -30.96 -36.56
CA LYS A 1192 14.22 -31.46 -37.54
C LYS A 1192 14.61 -32.92 -37.34
N ASP A 1193 14.51 -33.46 -36.12
CA ASP A 1193 14.72 -34.88 -35.81
C ASP A 1193 13.48 -35.75 -36.12
N GLY A 1194 12.39 -35.09 -36.54
CA GLY A 1194 11.12 -35.68 -36.93
C GLY A 1194 10.17 -35.96 -35.77
N ARG A 1195 10.50 -35.54 -34.55
CA ARG A 1195 9.53 -35.44 -33.45
C ARG A 1195 8.54 -34.30 -33.71
N HIS A 1196 7.42 -34.30 -33.01
CA HIS A 1196 6.42 -33.24 -33.03
C HIS A 1196 6.33 -32.55 -31.67
N LEU A 1197 6.18 -31.22 -31.70
CA LEU A 1197 6.03 -30.40 -30.52
C LEU A 1197 4.72 -29.62 -30.60
N LEU A 1198 3.96 -29.64 -29.51
CA LEU A 1198 2.68 -28.93 -29.36
C LEU A 1198 2.77 -27.95 -28.19
N VAL A 1199 2.36 -26.71 -28.41
CA VAL A 1199 2.12 -25.73 -27.33
C VAL A 1199 0.61 -25.55 -27.17
N TYR A 1200 0.09 -25.89 -26.00
CA TYR A 1200 -1.35 -25.94 -25.72
C TYR A 1200 -1.63 -25.70 -24.24
N ASN A 1201 -2.89 -25.39 -23.91
CA ASN A 1201 -3.30 -25.39 -22.51
C ASN A 1201 -3.69 -26.81 -22.10
N ASP A 1202 -2.97 -27.37 -21.13
CA ASP A 1202 -3.19 -28.73 -20.64
C ASP A 1202 -4.39 -28.80 -19.69
N PHE A 1203 -5.56 -28.53 -20.24
CA PHE A 1203 -6.82 -28.49 -19.50
C PHE A 1203 -7.96 -28.96 -20.39
N ARG A 1204 -8.76 -29.91 -19.89
CA ARG A 1204 -9.96 -30.44 -20.57
C ARG A 1204 -11.17 -29.64 -20.13
N THR A 1205 -11.86 -28.96 -21.06
CA THR A 1205 -13.12 -28.27 -20.75
C THR A 1205 -14.08 -29.22 -20.05
N LEU A 1206 -14.64 -28.78 -18.92
CA LEU A 1206 -15.55 -29.60 -18.13
C LEU A 1206 -16.91 -29.79 -18.84
N PRO A 1207 -17.56 -30.95 -18.70
CA PRO A 1207 -18.94 -31.14 -19.16
C PRO A 1207 -19.87 -30.04 -18.67
N GLY A 1208 -20.77 -29.58 -19.54
CA GLY A 1208 -21.71 -28.48 -19.27
C GLY A 1208 -21.13 -27.08 -19.46
N THR A 1209 -19.84 -26.94 -19.78
CA THR A 1209 -19.18 -25.64 -19.96
C THR A 1209 -18.69 -25.41 -21.40
N PRO A 1210 -18.73 -24.16 -21.91
CA PRO A 1210 -18.29 -23.83 -23.27
C PRO A 1210 -16.77 -23.66 -23.44
N LYS A 1211 -16.03 -23.40 -22.34
CA LYS A 1211 -14.57 -23.20 -22.33
C LYS A 1211 -13.97 -23.48 -20.95
N GLY A 1212 -12.69 -23.84 -20.91
CA GLY A 1212 -11.90 -24.00 -19.68
C GLY A 1212 -10.96 -22.82 -19.40
N PRO A 1213 -10.30 -22.76 -18.23
CA PRO A 1213 -9.26 -21.80 -17.94
C PRO A 1213 -8.08 -21.94 -18.90
N ARG A 1214 -7.42 -20.82 -19.21
CA ARG A 1214 -6.25 -20.74 -20.10
C ARG A 1214 -4.95 -20.79 -19.31
N THR A 1215 -4.87 -21.74 -18.40
CA THR A 1215 -3.73 -22.05 -17.53
C THR A 1215 -3.87 -23.52 -17.07
N PRO A 1216 -2.77 -24.29 -16.98
CA PRO A 1216 -1.42 -23.95 -17.42
C PRO A 1216 -1.30 -23.87 -18.96
N LEU A 1217 -0.30 -23.15 -19.47
CA LEU A 1217 0.18 -23.24 -20.85
C LEU A 1217 1.41 -24.15 -20.86
N SER A 1218 1.36 -25.22 -21.63
CA SER A 1218 2.33 -26.31 -21.60
C SER A 1218 2.87 -26.66 -22.98
N VAL A 1219 4.00 -27.35 -23.00
CA VAL A 1219 4.62 -27.97 -24.17
C VAL A 1219 4.53 -29.48 -24.04
N ALA A 1220 4.08 -30.16 -25.08
CA ALA A 1220 4.12 -31.61 -25.20
C ALA A 1220 4.92 -32.07 -26.42
N LEU A 1221 5.52 -33.25 -26.31
CA LEU A 1221 6.27 -33.93 -27.37
C LEU A 1221 5.60 -35.23 -27.80
N SER A 1222 5.78 -35.59 -29.07
CA SER A 1222 5.33 -36.85 -29.64
C SER A 1222 6.28 -37.35 -30.72
N GLU A 1223 6.51 -38.66 -30.79
CA GLU A 1223 7.30 -39.31 -31.85
C GLU A 1223 6.46 -39.65 -33.10
N ASP A 1224 5.15 -39.83 -32.92
CA ASP A 1224 4.24 -40.37 -33.94
C ASP A 1224 3.03 -39.45 -34.24
N GLY A 1225 2.92 -38.32 -33.54
CA GLY A 1225 1.81 -37.38 -33.64
C GLY A 1225 0.53 -37.85 -32.97
N ILE A 1226 0.52 -39.04 -32.34
CA ILE A 1226 -0.66 -39.68 -31.73
C ILE A 1226 -0.49 -39.74 -30.20
N ASN A 1227 0.67 -40.20 -29.74
CA ASN A 1227 1.00 -40.33 -28.33
C ASN A 1227 1.81 -39.12 -27.88
N TRP A 1228 1.23 -38.30 -27.00
CA TRP A 1228 1.80 -37.03 -26.56
C TRP A 1228 2.13 -37.05 -25.07
N THR A 1229 3.29 -36.52 -24.72
CA THR A 1229 3.76 -36.39 -23.33
C THR A 1229 3.98 -34.91 -23.00
N PRO A 1230 3.29 -34.35 -21.99
CA PRO A 1230 3.62 -33.02 -21.47
C PRO A 1230 5.01 -33.01 -20.85
N VAL A 1231 5.89 -32.11 -21.29
CA VAL A 1231 7.31 -32.06 -20.87
C VAL A 1231 7.72 -30.74 -20.22
N LEU A 1232 6.93 -29.68 -20.37
CA LEU A 1232 7.26 -28.35 -19.84
C LEU A 1232 5.99 -27.52 -19.61
N VAL A 1233 5.95 -26.77 -18.51
CA VAL A 1233 4.95 -25.73 -18.25
C VAL A 1233 5.58 -24.36 -18.45
N LEU A 1234 5.01 -23.54 -19.33
CA LEU A 1234 5.46 -22.17 -19.60
C LEU A 1234 4.83 -21.17 -18.61
N GLU A 1235 3.54 -21.35 -18.30
CA GLU A 1235 2.79 -20.51 -17.34
C GLU A 1235 1.73 -21.34 -16.61
N ASP A 1236 1.54 -21.09 -15.32
CA ASP A 1236 0.59 -21.80 -14.46
C ASP A 1236 -0.21 -20.88 -13.52
N SER A 1237 0.03 -19.57 -13.58
CA SER A 1237 -0.63 -18.62 -12.68
C SER A 1237 -2.15 -18.63 -12.91
N PRO A 1238 -2.97 -18.50 -11.86
CA PRO A 1238 -4.43 -18.49 -11.98
C PRO A 1238 -4.97 -17.21 -12.63
N ILE A 1239 -4.14 -16.19 -12.82
CA ILE A 1239 -4.56 -14.85 -13.20
C ILE A 1239 -4.81 -14.76 -14.70
N SER A 1240 -6.02 -14.33 -15.08
CA SER A 1240 -6.40 -14.03 -16.46
C SER A 1240 -6.17 -15.24 -17.38
N GLN A 1241 -5.29 -15.13 -18.39
CA GLN A 1241 -5.12 -16.14 -19.44
C GLN A 1241 -3.73 -16.12 -20.10
N TYR A 1242 -3.25 -17.30 -20.50
CA TYR A 1242 -2.07 -17.50 -21.34
C TYR A 1242 -2.48 -18.30 -22.58
N SER A 1243 -2.35 -17.69 -23.75
CA SER A 1243 -3.06 -18.21 -24.93
C SER A 1243 -2.48 -17.77 -26.25
N TYR A 1244 -2.97 -18.40 -27.33
CA TYR A 1244 -2.55 -18.15 -28.71
C TYR A 1244 -1.03 -18.21 -28.85
N PRO A 1245 -0.41 -19.37 -28.52
CA PRO A 1245 1.00 -19.56 -28.72
C PRO A 1245 1.33 -19.60 -30.21
N SER A 1246 2.55 -19.29 -30.58
CA SER A 1246 3.13 -19.60 -31.88
C SER A 1246 4.52 -20.15 -31.71
N VAL A 1247 4.85 -21.21 -32.46
CA VAL A 1247 6.08 -21.99 -32.27
C VAL A 1247 6.82 -22.27 -33.58
N ILE A 1248 8.14 -22.11 -33.55
CA ILE A 1248 9.06 -22.53 -34.62
C ILE A 1248 10.28 -23.23 -34.02
N GLN A 1249 10.94 -24.08 -34.80
CA GLN A 1249 12.31 -24.48 -34.52
C GLN A 1249 13.26 -23.64 -35.40
N GLY A 1250 14.14 -22.89 -34.76
CA GLY A 1250 15.09 -22.01 -35.43
C GLY A 1250 16.20 -22.77 -36.17
N LYS A 1251 16.95 -22.09 -37.03
CA LYS A 1251 18.16 -22.64 -37.66
C LYS A 1251 19.25 -22.99 -36.65
N ASP A 1252 19.26 -22.31 -35.50
CA ASP A 1252 20.13 -22.59 -34.35
C ASP A 1252 19.82 -23.92 -33.63
N GLY A 1253 18.71 -24.57 -33.99
CA GLY A 1253 18.28 -25.86 -33.42
C GLY A 1253 17.37 -25.73 -32.20
N LYS A 1254 17.17 -24.51 -31.68
CA LYS A 1254 16.33 -24.23 -30.53
C LYS A 1254 14.86 -24.07 -30.93
N VAL A 1255 13.97 -24.14 -29.95
CA VAL A 1255 12.55 -23.86 -30.14
C VAL A 1255 12.23 -22.46 -29.64
N HIS A 1256 11.54 -21.68 -30.46
CA HIS A 1256 11.10 -20.33 -30.13
C HIS A 1256 9.58 -20.33 -30.01
N VAL A 1257 9.08 -19.97 -28.84
CA VAL A 1257 7.65 -19.87 -28.54
C VAL A 1257 7.32 -18.42 -28.21
N ILE A 1258 6.28 -17.87 -28.82
CA ILE A 1258 5.67 -16.63 -28.33
C ILE A 1258 4.19 -16.85 -27.99
N TYR A 1259 3.65 -16.09 -27.05
CA TYR A 1259 2.24 -16.23 -26.66
C TYR A 1259 1.68 -14.95 -26.06
N THR A 1260 0.35 -14.86 -26.03
CA THR A 1260 -0.35 -13.77 -25.34
C THR A 1260 -0.28 -13.99 -23.83
N TRP A 1261 0.28 -13.04 -23.10
CA TRP A 1261 0.35 -13.01 -21.65
C TRP A 1261 -0.71 -12.06 -21.08
N ARG A 1262 -1.73 -12.62 -20.42
CA ARG A 1262 -2.84 -11.92 -19.75
C ARG A 1262 -3.63 -10.93 -20.63
N ARG A 1263 -3.50 -11.02 -21.95
CA ARG A 1263 -3.92 -10.03 -22.96
C ARG A 1263 -3.27 -8.65 -22.85
N GLN A 1264 -2.23 -8.51 -22.03
CA GLN A 1264 -1.57 -7.23 -21.78
C GLN A 1264 -0.27 -7.07 -22.57
N ARG A 1265 0.47 -8.18 -22.72
CA ARG A 1265 1.77 -8.21 -23.41
C ARG A 1265 1.95 -9.51 -24.18
N ILE A 1266 2.93 -9.52 -25.10
CA ILE A 1266 3.41 -10.74 -25.74
C ILE A 1266 4.71 -11.18 -25.07
N LYS A 1267 4.78 -12.47 -24.76
CA LYS A 1267 5.92 -13.10 -24.09
C LYS A 1267 6.62 -14.05 -25.07
N TYR A 1268 7.95 -14.15 -24.95
CA TYR A 1268 8.82 -15.02 -25.75
C TYR A 1268 9.61 -15.95 -24.83
N ALA A 1269 9.67 -17.22 -25.21
CA ALA A 1269 10.49 -18.24 -24.60
C ALA A 1269 11.38 -18.90 -25.65
N GLU A 1270 12.67 -19.04 -25.33
CA GLU A 1270 13.64 -19.83 -26.10
C GLU A 1270 13.92 -21.14 -25.34
N ILE A 1271 13.75 -22.28 -26.01
CA ILE A 1271 13.77 -23.59 -25.36
C ILE A 1271 14.86 -24.48 -25.99
N ASP A 1272 15.68 -25.11 -25.14
CA ASP A 1272 16.61 -26.17 -25.54
C ASP A 1272 15.88 -27.53 -25.63
N LEU A 1273 15.87 -28.10 -26.83
CA LEU A 1273 15.27 -29.41 -27.09
C LEU A 1273 15.98 -30.56 -26.38
N LYS A 1274 17.26 -30.40 -26.02
CA LYS A 1274 18.05 -31.46 -25.38
C LYS A 1274 17.72 -31.63 -23.89
N GLU A 1275 17.15 -30.60 -23.29
CA GLU A 1275 16.74 -30.56 -21.88
C GLU A 1275 15.25 -30.91 -21.71
N LEU A 1276 14.53 -31.17 -22.81
CA LEU A 1276 13.16 -31.70 -22.79
C LEU A 1276 13.24 -33.23 -22.76
N ASN A 1277 13.08 -33.80 -21.55
CA ASN A 1277 13.00 -35.24 -21.33
C ASN A 1277 11.55 -35.70 -21.17
#